data_AF-A0A2T2QW30-F1
#
_entry.id   AF-A0A2T2QW30-F1
#
_cell.length_a   1.000
_cell.length_b   1.000
_cell.length_c   1.000
_cell.angle_alpha   90.00
_cell.angle_beta   90.00
_cell.angle_gamma   90.00
#
_symmetry.space_group_name_H-M   'P 1'
#
loop_
_entity.id
_entity.type
_entity.pdbx_description
1 polymer ?
#
loop_
_entity_poly.entity_id
_entity_poly.type
_entity_poly.pdbx_seq_one_letter_code
_entity_poly.pdbx_strand_id
1 'polypeptide(L)'
;MFDQFTNIYSLDKTLRFKLNPVGNTPDLLEQNQVLKKDQTIENSYQQAKPYLDELHRRLINEALTPENLRNFPFNEYAAAYEYIKEINRNRYSANNKKETAASNEWESKKSDFRKAVVDMLNQQADHWKQKYQDLEFNKGELERKGTNFLTSPAINKILKTEFPPEKEQELVDKGFPSLHVDEEENSGEKRYIFESFDKFATYLSRFQQTRQNLYTSEDKATAIATRVVANFTTFMQNIHEFRDKHSSIEDELNLSQDEKRIFEPVSYRHYVLQADIEEYNAVIGDINKRMKELRDQKHKNPNYKKTDYPLLSTLDKQILGLQEKEHQLIEDDEDVWPCVEELLNISEQHFPALQKSVNALSETFFEPELPNIYLKDKNVNTISNRWFVNGDDFLIRLPQKNKKKDEKDTPKIKTFISLQDVRTAIDDMEGVLFKDRFYEEGAISPDQSTWQQFLGIFQHELSNAMEEYYQSARSLREVKDADPAFDKEHHTPVIKEFADACLRVYRLLDYFALTHRQSSQIPDVFSTEFYEEFDAHFYEVNVPRYYNALRDYIAQVFYGEDKIKLNFGKGNLLGGWSESRRNGAQYCGYILRRPQTNTYYLAITDNPWILDTEKHSEIKDTSNGMYEKMEYSQLKAQTIYGPSYEGEFGVSYDTDKQNSTNQKIIERVKRLLQKNFVEQYPELQTIIDREYSDADALAREVSNQNLYRISFVPVSAEYIEQGRYEAKRGGYNHLYIFEITNKDLAKPHSGGNPNLHTSYFLHLFSQENLSNPVLKLSGNAEIFFRPGNHDLPTKTDSLGKQVTTHKRYSKDTLLFHLPVSINFKKGSMKPKQFNDITNQKIADQPKDNLNIIGIDRGEKHLVYYSVVDCHGRILDQGSLNEINGIDYHRLLDEREKERIKNRQSWEPIEDIKNLKKGYISHVVHALSRLAVEHNAIIVMEDLNMRFKQIRGGIEKGTYQRLERQLIDKLNYLVFKDRDARETGGILRGYQLTAPFESFEKMGKQTGTIFYTEAGYTSVTDPLTGFRKNIYLKNSDTVENLKQAINTFHTIEWDEQRESYYFRYDVADFSKSKDTPSRIWEVYANVPRIIRKKVDERWTAAPVNPNDLLAELLQTYDFENPYGDVLEQIRIKEEAGELKGEREFDGEQRNFYKSLVYIFNLILQLRNSMSHKYRVENDSVITEGEDLDFIASPVPPFFTTESSYSTANFGGFEQRFIGNPQAREKFMEEFNGDANGAYNIARKGVLLLDRVRENPSNPDIFITNQEWDRAATEWDTS
;
A
#
# COMPACT_ATOMS: atom_id res chain seq x y z
N MET A 1 -14.96 22.67 21.38
CA MET A 1 -15.64 22.32 20.10
C MET A 1 -16.15 20.87 20.04
N PHE A 2 -15.35 19.88 20.47
CA PHE A 2 -15.62 18.45 20.17
C PHE A 2 -16.79 17.78 20.91
N ASP A 3 -17.36 18.36 21.95
CA ASP A 3 -18.40 17.69 22.75
C ASP A 3 -19.69 17.37 21.98
N GLN A 4 -19.93 18.12 20.90
CA GLN A 4 -21.07 17.91 20.00
C GLN A 4 -20.76 16.86 18.92
N PHE A 5 -19.50 16.43 18.79
CA PHE A 5 -19.09 15.43 17.82
C PHE A 5 -19.21 14.01 18.38
N THR A 6 -20.40 13.65 18.84
CA THR A 6 -20.70 12.33 19.39
C THR A 6 -22.03 11.83 18.83
N ASN A 7 -22.17 10.52 18.62
CA ASN A 7 -23.43 9.91 18.13
C ASN A 7 -23.98 10.55 16.82
N ILE A 8 -23.10 10.74 15.84
CA ILE A 8 -23.40 11.34 14.52
C ILE A 8 -23.79 10.26 13.51
N TYR A 9 -22.98 9.20 13.39
CA TYR A 9 -23.16 8.12 12.42
C TYR A 9 -22.81 6.75 13.02
N SER A 10 -23.33 5.68 12.42
CA SER A 10 -23.07 4.31 12.86
C SER A 10 -21.80 3.70 12.26
N LEU A 11 -21.19 2.79 13.00
CA LEU A 11 -20.00 2.05 12.58
C LEU A 11 -19.99 0.64 13.16
N ASP A 12 -19.50 -0.31 12.36
CA ASP A 12 -19.37 -1.70 12.77
C ASP A 12 -17.94 -2.03 13.21
N LYS A 13 -17.83 -2.87 14.23
CA LYS A 13 -16.55 -3.43 14.72
C LYS A 13 -16.69 -4.92 14.96
N THR A 14 -15.58 -5.65 14.87
CA THR A 14 -15.51 -7.06 15.25
C THR A 14 -14.63 -7.22 16.47
N LEU A 15 -15.21 -7.71 17.56
CA LEU A 15 -14.50 -8.08 18.78
C LEU A 15 -13.97 -9.51 18.62
N ARG A 16 -12.80 -9.81 19.19
CA ARG A 16 -12.14 -11.12 19.02
C ARG A 16 -11.70 -11.66 20.37
N PHE A 17 -12.07 -12.90 20.64
CA PHE A 17 -11.84 -13.59 21.91
C PHE A 17 -11.28 -14.99 21.68
N LYS A 18 -10.66 -15.55 22.72
CA LYS A 18 -10.41 -16.97 22.81
C LYS A 18 -11.66 -17.65 23.37
N LEU A 19 -11.94 -18.86 22.91
CA LEU A 19 -12.92 -19.76 23.52
C LEU A 19 -12.19 -20.88 24.27
N ASN A 20 -12.53 -21.10 25.53
CA ASN A 20 -12.12 -22.30 26.27
C ASN A 20 -13.32 -23.23 26.40
N PRO A 21 -13.29 -24.47 25.89
CA PRO A 21 -14.36 -25.43 26.14
C PRO A 21 -14.40 -25.77 27.64
N VAL A 22 -15.61 -25.85 28.21
CA VAL A 22 -15.85 -26.12 29.64
C VAL A 22 -16.90 -27.22 29.84
N GLY A 23 -16.93 -27.81 31.03
CA GLY A 23 -17.82 -28.95 31.33
C GLY A 23 -17.49 -30.15 30.44
N ASN A 24 -18.53 -30.84 29.94
CA ASN A 24 -18.38 -31.99 29.04
C ASN A 24 -18.04 -31.61 27.58
N THR A 25 -17.90 -30.32 27.27
CA THR A 25 -17.65 -29.84 25.91
C THR A 25 -16.40 -30.43 25.24
N PRO A 26 -15.24 -30.55 25.91
CA PRO A 26 -14.05 -31.17 25.30
C PRO A 26 -14.32 -32.58 24.77
N ASP A 27 -14.92 -33.43 25.61
CA ASP A 27 -15.25 -34.82 25.26
C ASP A 27 -16.28 -34.88 24.11
N LEU A 28 -17.28 -33.98 24.14
CA LEU A 28 -18.30 -33.91 23.09
C LEU A 28 -17.71 -33.48 21.73
N LEU A 29 -16.72 -32.57 21.71
CA LEU A 29 -16.07 -32.15 20.47
C LEU A 29 -15.34 -33.31 19.78
N GLU A 30 -14.65 -34.12 20.58
CA GLU A 30 -13.93 -35.31 20.12
C GLU A 30 -14.90 -36.41 19.68
N GLN A 31 -15.86 -36.78 20.53
CA GLN A 31 -16.87 -37.81 20.24
C GLN A 31 -17.67 -37.52 18.98
N ASN A 32 -18.06 -36.25 18.78
CA ASN A 32 -18.83 -35.84 17.61
C ASN A 32 -17.95 -35.47 16.40
N GLN A 33 -16.62 -35.55 16.55
CA GLN A 33 -15.62 -35.27 15.51
C GLN A 33 -15.84 -33.92 14.81
N VAL A 34 -16.17 -32.88 15.58
CA VAL A 34 -16.58 -31.57 15.03
C VAL A 34 -15.48 -30.98 14.14
N LEU A 35 -14.23 -31.00 14.62
CA LEU A 35 -13.10 -30.43 13.89
C LEU A 35 -12.85 -31.15 12.56
N LYS A 36 -12.86 -32.48 12.55
CA LYS A 36 -12.66 -33.30 11.35
C LYS A 36 -13.71 -33.01 10.28
N LYS A 37 -14.98 -33.00 10.67
CA LYS A 37 -16.09 -32.68 9.74
C LYS A 37 -15.96 -31.28 9.15
N ASP A 38 -15.62 -30.28 9.97
CA ASP A 38 -15.43 -28.91 9.49
C ASP A 38 -14.14 -28.76 8.65
N GLN A 39 -13.10 -29.56 8.90
CA GLN A 39 -11.89 -29.64 8.06
C GLN A 39 -12.22 -30.19 6.67
N THR A 40 -12.99 -31.27 6.57
CA THR A 40 -13.45 -31.82 5.28
C THR A 40 -14.23 -30.76 4.47
N ILE A 41 -15.05 -29.95 5.13
CA ILE A 41 -15.78 -28.83 4.48
C ILE A 41 -14.82 -27.74 4.01
N GLU A 42 -13.82 -27.36 4.83
CA GLU A 42 -12.83 -26.36 4.44
C GLU A 42 -11.95 -26.83 3.27
N ASN A 43 -11.48 -28.08 3.30
CA ASN A 43 -10.74 -28.70 2.19
C ASN A 43 -11.59 -28.69 0.90
N SER A 44 -12.86 -29.09 1.01
CA SER A 44 -13.81 -29.02 -0.13
C SER A 44 -13.95 -27.59 -0.65
N TYR A 45 -14.02 -26.60 0.25
CA TYR A 45 -14.14 -25.19 -0.11
C TYR A 45 -12.91 -24.65 -0.82
N GLN A 46 -11.70 -24.99 -0.34
CA GLN A 46 -10.46 -24.58 -0.99
C GLN A 46 -10.34 -25.15 -2.41
N GLN A 47 -10.67 -26.45 -2.59
CA GLN A 47 -10.68 -27.09 -3.91
C GLN A 47 -11.82 -26.60 -4.82
N ALA A 48 -12.97 -26.19 -4.26
CA ALA A 48 -14.10 -25.69 -5.05
C ALA A 48 -13.92 -24.27 -5.61
N LYS A 49 -13.05 -23.44 -5.01
CA LYS A 49 -12.86 -22.03 -5.40
C LYS A 49 -12.46 -21.86 -6.88
N PRO A 50 -11.47 -22.59 -7.44
CA PRO A 50 -11.12 -22.47 -8.85
C PRO A 50 -12.29 -22.77 -9.80
N TYR A 51 -13.14 -23.75 -9.48
CA TYR A 51 -14.32 -24.09 -10.29
C TYR A 51 -15.41 -23.02 -10.24
N LEU A 52 -15.65 -22.45 -9.06
CA LEU A 52 -16.55 -21.30 -8.91
C LEU A 52 -16.07 -20.11 -9.75
N ASP A 53 -14.76 -19.81 -9.71
CA ASP A 53 -14.15 -18.74 -10.48
C ASP A 53 -14.21 -18.99 -11.99
N GLU A 54 -14.04 -20.24 -12.40
CA GLU A 54 -14.16 -20.66 -13.79
C GLU A 54 -15.58 -20.42 -14.35
N LEU A 55 -16.65 -20.70 -13.58
CA LEU A 55 -18.02 -20.36 -14.03
C LEU A 55 -18.20 -18.86 -14.24
N HIS A 56 -17.71 -18.04 -13.31
CA HIS A 56 -17.77 -16.59 -13.44
C HIS A 56 -16.96 -16.12 -14.67
N ARG A 57 -15.78 -16.70 -14.91
CA ARG A 57 -14.94 -16.37 -16.07
C ARG A 57 -15.59 -16.73 -17.40
N ARG A 58 -16.19 -17.93 -17.51
CA ARG A 58 -16.93 -18.35 -18.71
C ARG A 58 -18.06 -17.38 -19.04
N LEU A 59 -18.86 -17.00 -18.05
CA LEU A 59 -19.93 -16.02 -18.26
C LEU A 59 -19.38 -14.67 -18.76
N ILE A 60 -18.27 -14.19 -18.21
CA ILE A 60 -17.65 -12.92 -18.63
C ILE A 60 -17.14 -13.02 -20.07
N ASN A 61 -16.42 -14.10 -20.38
CA ASN A 61 -15.83 -14.33 -21.70
C ASN A 61 -16.93 -14.45 -22.77
N GLU A 62 -18.03 -15.14 -22.47
CA GLU A 62 -19.18 -15.25 -23.39
C GLU A 62 -19.94 -13.93 -23.52
N ALA A 63 -20.10 -13.15 -22.45
CA ALA A 63 -20.84 -11.90 -22.49
C ALA A 63 -20.10 -10.80 -23.28
N LEU A 64 -18.77 -10.72 -23.13
CA LEU A 64 -17.94 -9.61 -23.62
C LEU A 64 -17.11 -9.98 -24.86
N THR A 65 -17.59 -10.91 -25.68
CA THR A 65 -16.94 -11.22 -26.95
C THR A 65 -16.97 -10.01 -27.91
N PRO A 66 -16.01 -9.91 -28.84
CA PRO A 66 -16.00 -8.84 -29.84
C PRO A 66 -17.30 -8.76 -30.66
N GLU A 67 -17.95 -9.90 -30.93
CA GLU A 67 -19.23 -9.98 -31.64
C GLU A 67 -20.36 -9.32 -30.86
N ASN A 68 -20.46 -9.61 -29.56
CA ASN A 68 -21.47 -9.04 -28.68
C ASN A 68 -21.26 -7.53 -28.46
N LEU A 69 -20.00 -7.08 -28.49
CA LEU A 69 -19.62 -5.67 -28.35
C LEU A 69 -19.74 -4.85 -29.63
N ARG A 70 -20.18 -5.44 -30.76
CA ARG A 70 -20.22 -4.76 -32.06
C ARG A 70 -20.99 -3.44 -32.09
N ASN A 71 -22.10 -3.37 -31.35
CA ASN A 71 -22.98 -2.19 -31.26
C ASN A 71 -22.83 -1.42 -29.94
N PHE A 72 -21.74 -1.66 -29.20
CA PHE A 72 -21.50 -1.03 -27.91
C PHE A 72 -21.14 0.47 -28.09
N PRO A 73 -21.50 1.37 -27.16
CA PRO A 73 -21.37 2.83 -27.33
C PRO A 73 -19.93 3.39 -27.20
N PHE A 74 -18.94 2.75 -27.86
CA PHE A 74 -17.53 3.21 -27.85
C PHE A 74 -17.37 4.64 -28.39
N ASN A 75 -18.09 4.98 -29.46
CA ASN A 75 -17.99 6.30 -30.10
C ASN A 75 -18.54 7.44 -29.23
N GLU A 76 -19.63 7.21 -28.50
CA GLU A 76 -20.19 8.23 -27.61
C GLU A 76 -19.24 8.56 -26.46
N TYR A 77 -18.61 7.52 -25.91
CA TYR A 77 -17.62 7.68 -24.86
C TYR A 77 -16.36 8.38 -25.38
N ALA A 78 -15.86 7.97 -26.55
CA ALA A 78 -14.71 8.59 -27.20
C ALA A 78 -14.96 10.08 -27.46
N ALA A 79 -16.14 10.46 -27.96
CA ALA A 79 -16.51 11.85 -28.18
C ALA A 79 -16.50 12.68 -26.87
N ALA A 80 -17.03 12.13 -25.78
CA ALA A 80 -17.02 12.80 -24.48
C ALA A 80 -15.59 12.96 -23.93
N TYR A 81 -14.74 11.95 -24.12
CA TYR A 81 -13.32 12.00 -23.74
C TYR A 81 -12.54 13.08 -24.51
N GLU A 82 -12.74 13.17 -25.83
CA GLU A 82 -12.11 14.19 -26.68
C GLU A 82 -12.55 15.60 -26.26
N TYR A 83 -13.85 15.78 -26.00
CA TYR A 83 -14.40 17.05 -25.53
C TYR A 83 -13.76 17.54 -24.22
N ILE A 84 -13.66 16.66 -23.21
CA ILE A 84 -13.03 17.04 -21.92
C ILE A 84 -11.52 17.30 -22.07
N LYS A 85 -10.82 16.61 -22.97
CA LYS A 85 -9.41 16.88 -23.26
C LYS A 85 -9.21 18.23 -23.93
N GLU A 86 -10.07 18.61 -24.88
CA GLU A 86 -10.04 19.91 -25.54
C GLU A 86 -10.24 21.06 -24.54
N ILE A 87 -11.24 20.94 -23.66
CA ILE A 87 -11.49 21.93 -22.60
C ILE A 87 -10.27 22.08 -21.68
N ASN A 88 -9.65 20.97 -21.29
CA ASN A 88 -8.46 20.97 -20.43
C ASN A 88 -7.21 21.58 -21.09
N ARG A 89 -7.11 21.56 -22.42
CA ARG A 89 -6.00 22.22 -23.16
C ARG A 89 -6.14 23.74 -23.17
N ASN A 90 -7.37 24.23 -23.18
CA ASN A 90 -7.68 25.67 -23.28
C ASN A 90 -7.81 26.37 -21.90
N ARG A 91 -7.21 25.82 -20.84
CA ARG A 91 -7.31 26.29 -19.44
C ARG A 91 -6.99 27.77 -19.19
N TYR A 92 -6.29 28.44 -20.11
CA TYR A 92 -5.99 29.88 -19.98
C TYR A 92 -7.14 30.81 -20.41
N SER A 93 -8.27 30.30 -20.92
CA SER A 93 -9.40 31.12 -21.40
C SER A 93 -10.81 30.61 -21.03
N ALA A 94 -10.92 29.47 -20.34
CA ALA A 94 -12.21 28.83 -20.06
C ALA A 94 -12.84 29.31 -18.74
N ASN A 95 -14.14 29.60 -18.78
CA ASN A 95 -14.96 30.00 -17.63
C ASN A 95 -15.25 28.75 -16.75
N ASN A 96 -14.99 28.78 -15.43
CA ASN A 96 -15.13 27.65 -14.48
C ASN A 96 -16.43 26.83 -14.62
N LYS A 97 -17.53 27.47 -15.06
CA LYS A 97 -18.82 26.80 -15.31
C LYS A 97 -18.79 25.79 -16.47
N LYS A 98 -18.08 26.08 -17.57
CA LYS A 98 -17.99 25.18 -18.74
C LYS A 98 -17.16 23.93 -18.42
N GLU A 99 -16.08 24.09 -17.68
CA GLU A 99 -15.25 22.97 -17.22
C GLU A 99 -16.01 22.04 -16.27
N THR A 100 -16.76 22.61 -15.33
CA THR A 100 -17.62 21.84 -14.43
C THR A 100 -18.69 21.06 -15.20
N ALA A 101 -19.32 21.68 -16.21
CA ALA A 101 -20.33 21.02 -17.05
C ALA A 101 -19.72 19.85 -17.85
N ALA A 102 -18.58 20.07 -18.52
CA ALA A 102 -17.87 19.04 -19.28
C ALA A 102 -17.39 17.89 -18.37
N SER A 103 -16.91 18.19 -17.17
CA SER A 103 -16.53 17.17 -16.19
C SER A 103 -17.73 16.34 -15.72
N ASN A 104 -18.88 16.97 -15.48
CA ASN A 104 -20.10 16.27 -15.10
C ASN A 104 -20.62 15.36 -16.22
N GLU A 105 -20.58 15.85 -17.47
CA GLU A 105 -20.96 15.06 -18.64
C GLU A 105 -20.04 13.86 -18.85
N TRP A 106 -18.73 14.05 -18.68
CA TRP A 106 -17.73 12.99 -18.71
C TRP A 106 -17.99 11.91 -17.64
N GLU A 107 -18.26 12.31 -16.40
CA GLU A 107 -18.62 11.37 -15.32
C GLU A 107 -19.93 10.62 -15.62
N SER A 108 -20.92 11.31 -16.20
CA SER A 108 -22.18 10.68 -16.63
C SER A 108 -21.93 9.62 -17.69
N LYS A 109 -21.15 9.93 -18.74
CA LYS A 109 -20.84 8.98 -19.82
C LYS A 109 -20.03 7.79 -19.35
N LYS A 110 -19.09 7.96 -18.40
CA LYS A 110 -18.45 6.83 -17.71
C LYS A 110 -19.46 5.95 -16.98
N SER A 111 -20.40 6.57 -16.26
CA SER A 111 -21.45 5.81 -15.55
C SER A 111 -22.36 5.04 -16.49
N ASP A 112 -22.74 5.60 -17.63
CA ASP A 112 -23.62 4.95 -18.59
C ASP A 112 -22.91 3.79 -19.31
N PHE A 113 -21.63 3.97 -19.65
CA PHE A 113 -20.79 2.90 -20.19
C PHE A 113 -20.67 1.72 -19.21
N ARG A 114 -20.48 1.99 -17.90
CA ARG A 114 -20.47 0.93 -16.87
C ARG A 114 -21.80 0.18 -16.81
N LYS A 115 -22.93 0.88 -16.87
CA LYS A 115 -24.27 0.25 -16.89
C LYS A 115 -24.43 -0.65 -18.11
N ALA A 116 -24.02 -0.19 -19.29
CA ALA A 116 -24.10 -0.99 -20.51
C ALA A 116 -23.29 -2.30 -20.41
N VAL A 117 -22.09 -2.29 -19.82
CA VAL A 117 -21.32 -3.53 -19.56
C VAL A 117 -22.08 -4.47 -18.61
N VAL A 118 -22.65 -3.93 -17.52
CA VAL A 118 -23.42 -4.73 -16.55
C VAL A 118 -24.69 -5.32 -17.18
N ASP A 119 -25.35 -4.58 -18.07
CA ASP A 119 -26.54 -5.06 -18.79
C ASP A 119 -26.19 -6.25 -19.69
N MET A 120 -25.04 -6.22 -20.38
CA MET A 120 -24.57 -7.38 -21.17
C MET A 120 -24.31 -8.60 -20.28
N LEU A 121 -23.65 -8.41 -19.13
CA LEU A 121 -23.39 -9.50 -18.18
C LEU A 121 -24.71 -10.08 -17.63
N ASN A 122 -25.70 -9.23 -17.34
CA ASN A 122 -27.02 -9.68 -16.89
C ASN A 122 -27.79 -10.42 -17.98
N GLN A 123 -27.75 -9.96 -19.22
CA GLN A 123 -28.38 -10.66 -20.34
C GLN A 123 -27.78 -12.05 -20.56
N GLN A 124 -26.45 -12.18 -20.50
CA GLN A 124 -25.80 -13.49 -20.61
C GLN A 124 -26.18 -14.42 -19.45
N ALA A 125 -26.27 -13.87 -18.23
CA ALA A 125 -26.71 -14.66 -17.07
C ALA A 125 -28.17 -15.12 -17.19
N ASP A 126 -29.06 -14.29 -17.74
CA ASP A 126 -30.44 -14.67 -18.03
C ASP A 126 -30.51 -15.75 -19.14
N HIS A 127 -29.61 -15.71 -20.13
CA HIS A 127 -29.48 -16.78 -21.12
C HIS A 127 -29.01 -18.11 -20.48
N TRP A 128 -28.01 -18.05 -19.61
CA TRP A 128 -27.56 -19.23 -18.85
C TRP A 128 -28.68 -19.82 -18.00
N LYS A 129 -29.52 -18.99 -17.40
CA LYS A 129 -30.67 -19.47 -16.64
C LYS A 129 -31.63 -20.30 -17.49
N GLN A 130 -31.80 -19.96 -18.78
CA GLN A 130 -32.56 -20.78 -19.73
C GLN A 130 -31.81 -22.07 -20.08
N LYS A 131 -30.49 -22.00 -20.29
CA LYS A 131 -29.63 -23.19 -20.52
C LYS A 131 -29.78 -24.23 -19.40
N TYR A 132 -29.95 -23.79 -18.15
CA TYR A 132 -30.09 -24.67 -16.98
C TYR A 132 -31.53 -24.88 -16.52
N GLN A 133 -32.54 -24.57 -17.34
CA GLN A 133 -33.96 -24.64 -16.93
C GLN A 133 -34.41 -26.03 -16.47
N ASP A 134 -33.74 -27.09 -16.93
CA ASP A 134 -34.04 -28.47 -16.59
C ASP A 134 -33.57 -28.85 -15.16
N LEU A 135 -32.75 -28.00 -14.52
CA LEU A 135 -32.41 -28.15 -13.11
C LEU A 135 -33.58 -27.67 -12.24
N GLU A 136 -34.02 -28.49 -11.28
CA GLU A 136 -35.13 -28.17 -10.38
C GLU A 136 -34.79 -27.01 -9.42
N PHE A 137 -34.95 -25.76 -9.86
CA PHE A 137 -34.78 -24.57 -9.02
C PHE A 137 -36.03 -24.26 -8.20
N ASN A 138 -35.84 -23.77 -6.97
CA ASN A 138 -36.96 -23.31 -6.16
C ASN A 138 -37.45 -21.93 -6.63
N LYS A 139 -38.66 -21.54 -6.20
CA LYS A 139 -39.29 -20.26 -6.60
C LYS A 139 -38.39 -19.03 -6.33
N GLY A 140 -37.67 -19.01 -5.20
CA GLY A 140 -36.78 -17.90 -4.85
C GLY A 140 -35.50 -17.83 -5.68
N GLU A 141 -35.01 -18.96 -6.20
CA GLU A 141 -33.90 -19.02 -7.17
C GLU A 141 -34.36 -18.53 -8.55
N LEU A 142 -35.57 -18.91 -8.96
CA LEU A 142 -36.19 -18.50 -10.23
C LEU A 142 -36.59 -17.01 -10.26
N GLU A 143 -36.78 -16.35 -9.12
CA GLU A 143 -37.10 -14.92 -9.07
C GLU A 143 -35.86 -14.02 -9.23
N ARG A 144 -34.63 -14.56 -9.08
CA ARG A 144 -33.41 -13.77 -9.25
C ARG A 144 -33.16 -13.43 -10.72
N LYS A 145 -32.82 -12.17 -11.00
CA LYS A 145 -32.56 -11.63 -12.34
C LYS A 145 -31.07 -11.43 -12.59
N GLY A 146 -30.63 -11.66 -13.82
CA GLY A 146 -29.27 -11.44 -14.28
C GLY A 146 -28.23 -12.20 -13.45
N THR A 147 -27.08 -11.56 -13.24
CA THR A 147 -25.91 -12.15 -12.56
C THR A 147 -26.15 -12.55 -11.09
N ASN A 148 -27.24 -12.08 -10.47
CA ASN A 148 -27.64 -12.51 -9.12
C ASN A 148 -28.04 -13.99 -9.03
N PHE A 149 -28.35 -14.62 -10.18
CA PHE A 149 -28.61 -16.05 -10.27
C PHE A 149 -27.35 -16.88 -9.94
N LEU A 150 -26.18 -16.48 -10.48
CA LEU A 150 -24.90 -17.14 -10.20
C LEU A 150 -24.43 -16.91 -8.76
N THR A 151 -24.87 -15.83 -8.11
CA THR A 151 -24.49 -15.55 -6.72
C THR A 151 -25.50 -16.07 -5.69
N SER A 152 -26.15 -17.18 -6.03
CA SER A 152 -27.19 -17.83 -5.24
C SER A 152 -26.82 -19.28 -4.90
N PRO A 153 -27.53 -19.93 -3.95
CA PRO A 153 -27.37 -21.35 -3.68
C PRO A 153 -27.54 -22.25 -4.92
N ALA A 154 -28.28 -21.79 -5.94
CA ALA A 154 -28.48 -22.50 -7.20
C ALA A 154 -27.16 -22.86 -7.91
N ILE A 155 -26.10 -22.09 -7.69
CA ILE A 155 -24.79 -22.34 -8.31
C ILE A 155 -24.23 -23.72 -7.99
N ASN A 156 -24.57 -24.31 -6.83
CA ASN A 156 -24.09 -25.65 -6.49
C ASN A 156 -24.62 -26.70 -7.47
N LYS A 157 -25.88 -26.54 -7.94
CA LYS A 157 -26.48 -27.43 -8.94
C LYS A 157 -25.77 -27.28 -10.29
N ILE A 158 -25.47 -26.04 -10.68
CA ILE A 158 -24.74 -25.74 -11.93
C ILE A 158 -23.33 -26.35 -11.89
N LEU A 159 -22.62 -26.21 -10.77
CA LEU A 159 -21.29 -26.80 -10.59
C LEU A 159 -21.31 -28.32 -10.77
N LYS A 160 -22.27 -29.00 -10.14
CA LYS A 160 -22.45 -30.45 -10.28
C LYS A 160 -22.74 -30.88 -11.72
N THR A 161 -23.44 -30.05 -12.50
CA THR A 161 -23.73 -30.33 -13.91
C THR A 161 -22.53 -30.06 -14.83
N GLU A 162 -21.79 -28.97 -14.61
CA GLU A 162 -20.68 -28.57 -15.47
C GLU A 162 -19.41 -29.39 -15.20
N PHE A 163 -19.18 -29.76 -13.93
CA PHE A 163 -18.00 -30.47 -13.43
C PHE A 163 -18.39 -31.77 -12.70
N PRO A 164 -19.04 -32.72 -13.39
CA PRO A 164 -19.43 -33.98 -12.76
C PRO A 164 -18.20 -34.88 -12.52
N PRO A 165 -18.27 -35.85 -11.60
CA PRO A 165 -17.13 -36.68 -11.20
C PRO A 165 -16.38 -37.35 -12.36
N GLU A 166 -17.08 -37.69 -13.45
CA GLU A 166 -16.47 -38.39 -14.59
C GLU A 166 -15.46 -37.53 -15.37
N LYS A 167 -15.47 -36.20 -15.15
CA LYS A 167 -14.52 -35.26 -15.78
C LYS A 167 -13.25 -35.01 -14.96
N GLU A 168 -13.08 -35.67 -13.81
CA GLU A 168 -11.98 -35.39 -12.89
C GLU A 168 -10.60 -35.45 -13.58
N GLN A 169 -10.30 -36.55 -14.28
CA GLN A 169 -9.01 -36.69 -14.95
C GLN A 169 -8.74 -35.57 -15.97
N GLU A 170 -9.75 -35.23 -16.79
CA GLU A 170 -9.64 -34.14 -17.77
C GLU A 170 -9.36 -32.77 -17.11
N LEU A 171 -9.95 -32.53 -15.93
CA LEU A 171 -9.80 -31.27 -15.21
C LEU A 171 -8.44 -31.17 -14.52
N VAL A 172 -7.95 -32.26 -13.93
CA VAL A 172 -6.62 -32.34 -13.33
C VAL A 172 -5.54 -32.16 -14.39
N ASP A 173 -5.68 -32.79 -15.56
CA ASP A 173 -4.76 -32.61 -16.69
C ASP A 173 -4.74 -31.14 -17.19
N LYS A 174 -5.80 -30.37 -16.93
CA LYS A 174 -5.90 -28.92 -17.20
C LYS A 174 -5.44 -28.04 -16.03
N GLY A 175 -4.87 -28.62 -14.98
CA GLY A 175 -4.36 -27.91 -13.81
C GLY A 175 -5.42 -27.47 -12.80
N PHE A 176 -6.63 -28.05 -12.83
CA PHE A 176 -7.59 -27.86 -11.74
C PHE A 176 -7.30 -28.82 -10.57
N PRO A 177 -7.68 -28.46 -9.32
CA PRO A 177 -7.62 -29.38 -8.19
C PRO A 177 -8.44 -30.65 -8.43
N SER A 178 -8.30 -31.67 -7.59
CA SER A 178 -9.20 -32.85 -7.62
C SER A 178 -10.66 -32.44 -7.33
N LEU A 179 -11.61 -33.21 -7.85
CA LEU A 179 -13.04 -33.07 -7.52
C LEU A 179 -13.41 -33.80 -6.23
N HIS A 180 -12.44 -34.46 -5.59
CA HIS A 180 -12.62 -35.24 -4.38
C HIS A 180 -11.64 -34.83 -3.29
N VAL A 181 -12.14 -34.81 -2.05
CA VAL A 181 -11.32 -34.67 -0.84
C VAL A 181 -11.42 -35.95 -0.01
N ASP A 182 -10.37 -36.30 0.71
CA ASP A 182 -10.45 -37.35 1.72
C ASP A 182 -11.31 -36.87 2.89
N GLU A 183 -12.16 -37.76 3.41
CA GLU A 183 -12.99 -37.47 4.59
C GLU A 183 -12.18 -37.64 5.88
N GLU A 184 -11.90 -36.54 6.58
CA GLU A 184 -11.16 -36.53 7.86
C GLU A 184 -11.90 -37.29 8.98
N GLU A 185 -13.24 -37.29 8.93
CA GLU A 185 -14.11 -38.04 9.82
C GLU A 185 -14.14 -39.55 9.53
N ASN A 186 -13.93 -39.95 8.28
CA ASN A 186 -14.05 -41.31 7.78
C ASN A 186 -12.81 -41.70 6.95
N SER A 187 -11.73 -42.08 7.63
CA SER A 187 -10.46 -42.43 7.00
C SER A 187 -10.63 -43.46 5.88
N GLY A 188 -10.21 -43.10 4.66
CA GLY A 188 -10.27 -43.94 3.46
C GLY A 188 -11.52 -43.73 2.59
N GLU A 189 -12.47 -42.90 3.01
CA GLU A 189 -13.57 -42.44 2.18
C GLU A 189 -13.23 -41.11 1.50
N LYS A 190 -13.75 -40.91 0.29
CA LYS A 190 -13.61 -39.65 -0.47
C LYS A 190 -14.97 -39.00 -0.66
N ARG A 191 -15.02 -37.69 -0.49
CA ARG A 191 -16.21 -36.87 -0.71
C ARG A 191 -16.08 -36.04 -1.98
N TYR A 192 -17.12 -36.06 -2.80
CA TYR A 192 -17.25 -35.14 -3.92
C TYR A 192 -17.45 -33.71 -3.43
N ILE A 193 -16.56 -32.79 -3.82
CA ILE A 193 -16.44 -31.46 -3.17
C ILE A 193 -17.73 -30.64 -3.14
N PHE A 194 -18.61 -30.76 -4.15
CA PHE A 194 -19.85 -29.98 -4.21
C PHE A 194 -20.98 -30.55 -3.35
N GLU A 195 -20.90 -31.80 -2.90
CA GLU A 195 -21.87 -32.37 -1.95
C GLU A 195 -21.73 -31.73 -0.57
N SER A 196 -20.51 -31.31 -0.20
CA SER A 196 -20.24 -30.58 1.04
C SER A 196 -21.11 -29.31 1.18
N PHE A 197 -21.57 -28.71 0.09
CA PHE A 197 -22.36 -27.48 0.12
C PHE A 197 -23.88 -27.67 0.07
N ASP A 198 -24.40 -28.90 -0.09
CA ASP A 198 -25.86 -29.14 -0.20
C ASP A 198 -26.63 -28.67 1.04
N LYS A 199 -26.05 -28.83 2.23
CA LYS A 199 -26.58 -28.33 3.51
C LYS A 199 -25.83 -27.11 4.04
N PHE A 200 -24.83 -26.63 3.30
CA PHE A 200 -23.91 -25.56 3.67
C PHE A 200 -23.81 -24.46 2.62
N ALA A 201 -24.84 -24.23 1.81
CA ALA A 201 -24.82 -23.19 0.78
C ALA A 201 -24.50 -21.79 1.33
N THR A 202 -24.85 -21.50 2.59
CA THR A 202 -24.52 -20.26 3.30
C THR A 202 -23.03 -20.12 3.63
N TYR A 203 -22.26 -21.21 3.64
CA TYR A 203 -20.80 -21.20 3.78
C TYR A 203 -20.15 -20.39 2.65
N LEU A 204 -20.72 -20.47 1.44
CA LEU A 204 -20.26 -19.72 0.26
C LEU A 204 -20.69 -18.24 0.29
N SER A 205 -21.49 -17.78 1.26
CA SER A 205 -22.08 -16.43 1.24
C SER A 205 -21.05 -15.30 1.11
N ARG A 206 -19.91 -15.37 1.80
CA ARG A 206 -18.83 -14.38 1.69
C ARG A 206 -18.18 -14.37 0.30
N PHE A 207 -17.95 -15.57 -0.25
CA PHE A 207 -17.45 -15.72 -1.60
C PHE A 207 -18.45 -15.10 -2.60
N GLN A 208 -19.73 -15.42 -2.45
CA GLN A 208 -20.79 -14.89 -3.31
C GLN A 208 -20.93 -13.38 -3.21
N GLN A 209 -20.87 -12.80 -2.00
CA GLN A 209 -20.88 -11.35 -1.82
C GLN A 209 -19.66 -10.69 -2.49
N THR A 210 -18.50 -11.33 -2.44
CA THR A 210 -17.30 -10.87 -3.15
C THR A 210 -17.50 -10.93 -4.67
N ARG A 211 -18.13 -11.97 -5.19
CA ARG A 211 -18.45 -12.11 -6.63
C ARG A 211 -19.55 -11.18 -7.10
N GLN A 212 -20.52 -10.82 -6.25
CA GLN A 212 -21.52 -9.79 -6.56
C GLN A 212 -20.88 -8.44 -6.88
N ASN A 213 -19.76 -8.10 -6.22
CA ASN A 213 -19.03 -6.86 -6.49
C ASN A 213 -18.39 -6.81 -7.88
N LEU A 214 -18.28 -7.94 -8.60
CA LEU A 214 -17.81 -7.96 -9.99
C LEU A 214 -18.80 -7.30 -10.95
N TYR A 215 -20.09 -7.41 -10.65
CA TYR A 215 -21.20 -7.13 -11.56
C TYR A 215 -21.92 -5.80 -11.26
N THR A 216 -21.29 -4.93 -10.47
CA THR A 216 -21.84 -3.60 -10.14
C THR A 216 -21.42 -2.55 -11.16
N SER A 217 -22.31 -1.59 -11.45
CA SER A 217 -22.02 -0.41 -12.28
C SER A 217 -21.46 0.76 -11.47
N GLU A 218 -21.39 0.62 -10.14
CA GLU A 218 -20.73 1.57 -9.26
C GLU A 218 -19.22 1.60 -9.54
N ASP A 219 -18.60 2.76 -9.33
CA ASP A 219 -17.16 2.96 -9.52
C ASP A 219 -16.35 2.29 -8.41
N LYS A 220 -16.22 0.96 -8.52
CA LYS A 220 -15.48 0.09 -7.60
C LYS A 220 -14.36 -0.62 -8.35
N ALA A 221 -13.16 -0.60 -7.78
CA ALA A 221 -11.97 -1.23 -8.37
C ALA A 221 -12.10 -2.74 -8.60
N THR A 222 -13.00 -3.41 -7.87
CA THR A 222 -13.29 -4.84 -8.00
C THR A 222 -14.27 -5.17 -9.14
N ALA A 223 -14.92 -4.17 -9.74
CA ALA A 223 -15.96 -4.39 -10.74
C ALA A 223 -15.38 -4.51 -12.15
N ILE A 224 -15.92 -5.44 -12.94
CA ILE A 224 -15.52 -5.68 -14.34
C ILE A 224 -15.81 -4.43 -15.17
N ALA A 225 -17.01 -3.87 -15.03
CA ALA A 225 -17.41 -2.66 -15.77
C ALA A 225 -16.45 -1.48 -15.53
N THR A 226 -15.98 -1.31 -14.29
CA THR A 226 -14.97 -0.28 -13.96
C THR A 226 -13.64 -0.56 -14.63
N ARG A 227 -13.14 -1.81 -14.62
CA ARG A 227 -11.90 -2.19 -15.31
C ARG A 227 -11.99 -1.96 -16.82
N VAL A 228 -13.11 -2.35 -17.44
CA VAL A 228 -13.35 -2.14 -18.88
C VAL A 228 -13.34 -0.64 -19.22
N VAL A 229 -13.96 0.22 -18.41
CA VAL A 229 -13.94 1.67 -18.61
C VAL A 229 -12.54 2.27 -18.39
N ALA A 230 -11.83 1.84 -17.35
CA ALA A 230 -10.47 2.32 -17.05
C ALA A 230 -9.49 1.95 -18.18
N ASN A 231 -9.55 0.71 -18.66
CA ASN A 231 -8.77 0.26 -19.81
C ASN A 231 -9.15 1.03 -21.08
N PHE A 232 -10.45 1.29 -21.33
CA PHE A 232 -10.84 2.10 -22.48
C PHE A 232 -10.35 3.55 -22.38
N THR A 233 -10.32 4.12 -21.17
CA THR A 233 -9.74 5.44 -20.93
C THR A 233 -8.25 5.46 -21.31
N THR A 234 -7.50 4.43 -20.90
CA THR A 234 -6.07 4.27 -21.20
C THR A 234 -5.85 4.05 -22.70
N PHE A 235 -6.70 3.23 -23.33
CA PHE A 235 -6.72 3.02 -24.77
C PHE A 235 -6.95 4.34 -25.54
N MET A 236 -7.92 5.14 -25.11
CA MET A 236 -8.17 6.48 -25.67
C MET A 236 -7.01 7.46 -25.42
N GLN A 237 -6.31 7.37 -24.27
CA GLN A 237 -5.07 8.12 -24.04
C GLN A 237 -4.00 7.75 -25.07
N ASN A 238 -3.81 6.47 -25.34
CA ASN A 238 -2.87 6.01 -26.36
C ASN A 238 -3.26 6.47 -27.76
N ILE A 239 -4.55 6.42 -28.13
CA ILE A 239 -5.05 6.97 -29.41
C ILE A 239 -4.72 8.45 -29.51
N HIS A 240 -5.00 9.19 -28.44
CA HIS A 240 -4.78 10.63 -28.37
C HIS A 240 -3.29 10.98 -28.49
N GLU A 241 -2.43 10.29 -27.75
CA GLU A 241 -0.98 10.45 -27.84
C GLU A 241 -0.45 10.06 -29.22
N PHE A 242 -0.95 8.97 -29.80
CA PHE A 242 -0.58 8.54 -31.13
C PHE A 242 -0.94 9.59 -32.18
N ARG A 243 -2.17 10.10 -32.15
CA ARG A 243 -2.66 11.13 -33.09
C ARG A 243 -1.84 12.42 -33.00
N ASP A 244 -1.58 12.89 -31.79
CA ASP A 244 -0.98 14.21 -31.59
C ASP A 244 0.54 14.22 -31.70
N LYS A 245 1.20 13.09 -31.40
CA LYS A 245 2.66 13.00 -31.30
C LYS A 245 3.29 11.96 -32.22
N HIS A 246 2.56 10.91 -32.60
CA HIS A 246 3.13 9.81 -33.38
C HIS A 246 2.70 9.79 -34.85
N SER A 247 1.60 10.44 -35.23
CA SER A 247 1.15 10.48 -36.63
C SER A 247 2.16 11.10 -37.60
N SER A 248 3.09 11.95 -37.12
CA SER A 248 4.16 12.52 -37.94
C SER A 248 5.42 11.64 -38.03
N ILE A 249 5.50 10.55 -37.26
CA ILE A 249 6.67 9.66 -37.18
C ILE A 249 6.28 8.18 -37.37
N GLU A 250 5.05 7.90 -37.81
CA GLU A 250 4.55 6.54 -38.01
C GLU A 250 5.39 5.73 -39.01
N ASP A 251 5.87 6.40 -40.06
CA ASP A 251 6.77 5.82 -41.06
C ASP A 251 8.16 5.56 -40.47
N GLU A 252 8.61 6.37 -39.51
CA GLU A 252 9.89 6.15 -38.79
C GLU A 252 9.80 4.94 -37.83
N LEU A 253 8.59 4.58 -37.39
CA LEU A 253 8.34 3.42 -36.51
C LEU A 253 8.03 2.13 -37.27
N ASN A 254 7.94 2.18 -38.60
CA ASN A 254 7.60 1.05 -39.47
C ASN A 254 6.35 0.28 -38.98
N LEU A 255 5.29 1.01 -38.61
CA LEU A 255 4.07 0.38 -38.10
C LEU A 255 3.32 -0.35 -39.22
N SER A 256 2.96 -1.60 -38.97
CA SER A 256 2.13 -2.39 -39.89
C SER A 256 0.70 -1.84 -39.97
N GLN A 257 -0.06 -2.22 -41.00
CA GLN A 257 -1.48 -1.82 -41.09
C GLN A 257 -2.32 -2.38 -39.93
N ASP A 258 -1.97 -3.56 -39.41
CA ASP A 258 -2.67 -4.15 -38.27
C ASP A 258 -2.34 -3.42 -36.96
N GLU A 259 -1.10 -2.94 -36.81
CA GLU A 259 -0.71 -2.10 -35.66
C GLU A 259 -1.37 -0.72 -35.70
N LYS A 260 -1.64 -0.17 -36.89
CA LYS A 260 -2.36 1.10 -37.02
C LYS A 260 -3.83 0.97 -36.63
N ARG A 261 -4.47 -0.18 -36.87
CA ARG A 261 -5.88 -0.44 -36.54
C ARG A 261 -6.18 -0.36 -35.06
N ILE A 262 -5.20 -0.60 -34.18
CA ILE A 262 -5.39 -0.51 -32.73
C ILE A 262 -5.67 0.93 -32.28
N PHE A 263 -5.38 1.94 -33.09
CA PHE A 263 -5.61 3.35 -32.74
C PHE A 263 -6.98 3.89 -33.16
N GLU A 264 -7.94 3.01 -33.45
CA GLU A 264 -9.33 3.36 -33.66
C GLU A 264 -10.16 3.04 -32.41
N PRO A 265 -11.04 3.95 -31.93
CA PRO A 265 -11.82 3.72 -30.71
C PRO A 265 -12.65 2.42 -30.73
N VAL A 266 -13.19 2.04 -31.89
CA VAL A 266 -14.01 0.84 -32.06
C VAL A 266 -13.20 -0.45 -31.93
N SER A 267 -11.88 -0.41 -32.21
CA SER A 267 -10.99 -1.58 -32.10
C SER A 267 -10.88 -2.08 -30.67
N TYR A 268 -11.15 -1.24 -29.67
CA TYR A 268 -11.14 -1.64 -28.27
C TYR A 268 -12.04 -2.84 -27.95
N ARG A 269 -13.09 -3.09 -28.74
CA ARG A 269 -13.94 -4.28 -28.60
C ARG A 269 -13.17 -5.60 -28.68
N HIS A 270 -12.00 -5.60 -29.32
CA HIS A 270 -11.11 -6.74 -29.48
C HIS A 270 -10.04 -6.80 -28.38
N TYR A 271 -10.10 -5.96 -27.34
CA TYR A 271 -9.10 -5.84 -26.26
C TYR A 271 -9.74 -5.75 -24.86
N VAL A 272 -10.90 -6.39 -24.68
CA VAL A 272 -11.67 -6.37 -23.42
C VAL A 272 -11.35 -7.57 -22.53
N LEU A 273 -11.13 -8.75 -23.12
CA LEU A 273 -10.84 -9.99 -22.38
C LEU A 273 -9.35 -10.11 -22.06
N GLN A 274 -8.99 -11.02 -21.15
CA GLN A 274 -7.60 -11.11 -20.66
C GLN A 274 -6.59 -11.48 -21.75
N ALA A 275 -6.89 -12.50 -22.57
CA ALA A 275 -6.00 -12.93 -23.66
C ALA A 275 -5.80 -11.78 -24.66
N ASP A 276 -6.89 -11.10 -25.00
CA ASP A 276 -6.86 -9.95 -25.89
C ASP A 276 -6.05 -8.75 -25.32
N ILE A 277 -6.16 -8.50 -24.02
CA ILE A 277 -5.37 -7.47 -23.32
C ILE A 277 -3.88 -7.80 -23.39
N GLU A 278 -3.52 -9.07 -23.27
CA GLU A 278 -2.14 -9.53 -23.38
C GLU A 278 -1.61 -9.33 -24.80
N GLU A 279 -2.41 -9.62 -25.83
CA GLU A 279 -2.10 -9.31 -27.22
C GLU A 279 -1.87 -7.81 -27.43
N TYR A 280 -2.80 -6.96 -26.97
CA TYR A 280 -2.65 -5.50 -27.05
C TYR A 280 -1.38 -5.02 -26.34
N ASN A 281 -1.12 -5.52 -25.13
CA ASN A 281 0.04 -5.14 -24.35
C ASN A 281 1.36 -5.60 -24.98
N ALA A 282 1.37 -6.75 -25.67
CA ALA A 282 2.51 -7.20 -26.46
C ALA A 282 2.79 -6.24 -27.62
N VAL A 283 1.75 -5.85 -28.38
CA VAL A 283 1.86 -4.88 -29.49
C VAL A 283 2.35 -3.52 -28.98
N ILE A 284 1.75 -2.97 -27.92
CA ILE A 284 2.21 -1.71 -27.29
C ILE A 284 3.63 -1.83 -26.77
N GLY A 285 4.00 -2.98 -26.20
CA GLY A 285 5.35 -3.28 -25.75
C GLY A 285 6.37 -3.16 -26.88
N ASP A 286 6.05 -3.70 -28.06
CA ASP A 286 6.92 -3.65 -29.22
C ASP A 286 6.97 -2.25 -29.86
N ILE A 287 5.84 -1.54 -29.97
CA ILE A 287 5.82 -0.13 -30.41
C ILE A 287 6.67 0.72 -29.47
N ASN A 288 6.52 0.55 -28.16
CA ASN A 288 7.33 1.28 -27.17
C ASN A 288 8.82 0.96 -27.25
N LYS A 289 9.16 -0.26 -27.65
CA LYS A 289 10.55 -0.68 -27.89
C LYS A 289 11.12 0.06 -29.10
N ARG A 290 10.42 0.06 -30.24
CA ARG A 290 10.78 0.85 -31.44
C ARG A 290 10.86 2.35 -31.14
N MET A 291 9.94 2.88 -30.34
CA MET A 291 9.95 4.28 -29.88
C MET A 291 11.20 4.62 -29.05
N LYS A 292 11.65 3.71 -28.16
CA LYS A 292 12.90 3.92 -27.41
C LYS A 292 14.11 3.94 -28.33
N GLU A 293 14.16 3.04 -29.31
CA GLU A 293 15.23 3.03 -30.32
C GLU A 293 15.25 4.35 -31.13
N LEU A 294 14.08 4.83 -31.58
CA LEU A 294 13.98 6.10 -32.30
C LEU A 294 14.41 7.29 -31.42
N ARG A 295 14.02 7.29 -30.14
CA ARG A 295 14.45 8.29 -29.16
C ARG A 295 15.97 8.30 -29.01
N ASP A 296 16.60 7.14 -28.91
CA ASP A 296 18.06 7.01 -28.78
C ASP A 296 18.78 7.52 -30.04
N GLN A 297 18.17 7.34 -31.23
CA GLN A 297 18.68 7.92 -32.47
C GLN A 297 18.56 9.46 -32.51
N LYS A 298 17.41 10.01 -32.07
CA LYS A 298 17.10 11.45 -32.15
C LYS A 298 17.68 12.29 -31.00
N HIS A 299 18.10 11.67 -29.89
CA HIS A 299 18.69 12.35 -28.72
C HIS A 299 19.93 13.21 -29.05
N LYS A 300 20.55 13.01 -30.22
CA LYS A 300 21.66 13.80 -30.74
C LYS A 300 21.24 15.15 -31.35
N ASN A 301 19.95 15.38 -31.54
CA ASN A 301 19.42 16.66 -32.03
C ASN A 301 19.27 17.63 -30.84
N PRO A 302 19.89 18.83 -30.87
CA PRO A 302 19.77 19.80 -29.78
C PRO A 302 18.33 20.27 -29.50
N ASN A 303 17.40 20.06 -30.44
CA ASN A 303 15.97 20.37 -30.26
C ASN A 303 15.14 19.16 -29.78
N TYR A 304 15.75 18.00 -29.54
CA TYR A 304 15.05 16.81 -29.07
C TYR A 304 14.56 16.99 -27.64
N LYS A 305 13.26 16.76 -27.42
CA LYS A 305 12.70 16.58 -26.07
C LYS A 305 12.06 15.21 -26.00
N LYS A 306 12.35 14.47 -24.93
CA LYS A 306 11.75 13.14 -24.66
C LYS A 306 10.21 13.18 -24.67
N THR A 307 9.63 14.35 -24.37
CA THR A 307 8.19 14.64 -24.40
C THR A 307 7.58 14.65 -25.80
N ASP A 308 8.38 14.79 -26.86
CA ASP A 308 7.89 14.80 -28.24
C ASP A 308 7.65 13.38 -28.78
N TYR A 309 8.17 12.37 -28.08
CA TYR A 309 8.10 10.96 -28.46
C TYR A 309 7.53 10.10 -27.32
N PRO A 310 6.38 10.37 -26.70
CA PRO A 310 5.90 9.70 -25.48
C PRO A 310 5.83 8.15 -25.59
N LEU A 311 5.91 7.44 -24.46
CA LEU A 311 5.67 5.99 -24.46
C LEU A 311 4.19 5.75 -24.19
N LEU A 312 3.59 4.83 -24.93
CA LEU A 312 2.21 4.43 -24.77
C LEU A 312 2.05 3.57 -23.51
N SER A 313 0.87 3.60 -22.90
CA SER A 313 0.56 2.86 -21.68
C SER A 313 -0.02 1.47 -21.97
N THR A 314 0.34 0.46 -21.19
CA THR A 314 -0.32 -0.86 -21.24
C THR A 314 -1.67 -0.83 -20.54
N LEU A 315 -2.59 -1.71 -20.93
CA LEU A 315 -3.85 -1.93 -20.24
C LEU A 315 -3.66 -2.78 -19.00
N ASP A 316 -4.47 -2.54 -17.97
CA ASP A 316 -4.50 -3.39 -16.78
C ASP A 316 -5.16 -4.74 -17.08
N LYS A 317 -4.76 -5.79 -16.37
CA LYS A 317 -5.35 -7.14 -16.49
C LYS A 317 -6.88 -7.11 -16.29
N GLN A 318 -7.65 -7.99 -16.90
CA GLN A 318 -9.08 -8.10 -16.61
C GLN A 318 -9.31 -8.71 -15.21
N ILE A 319 -10.40 -8.33 -14.55
CA ILE A 319 -10.81 -8.95 -13.29
C ILE A 319 -11.10 -10.44 -13.53
N LEU A 320 -10.51 -11.32 -12.71
CA LEU A 320 -10.53 -12.80 -12.86
C LEU A 320 -9.86 -13.35 -14.14
N GLY A 321 -9.13 -12.55 -14.90
CA GLY A 321 -8.33 -13.01 -16.04
C GLY A 321 -7.23 -14.00 -15.61
N LEU A 322 -7.13 -15.16 -16.28
CA LEU A 322 -6.01 -16.09 -16.09
C LEU A 322 -4.76 -15.57 -16.79
N GLN A 323 -3.62 -15.83 -16.18
CA GLN A 323 -2.34 -15.84 -16.88
C GLN A 323 -1.77 -17.25 -16.77
N GLU A 324 -1.15 -17.73 -17.83
CA GLU A 324 -0.26 -18.89 -17.71
C GLU A 324 0.86 -18.50 -16.73
N LYS A 325 0.85 -19.10 -15.54
CA LYS A 325 1.95 -18.98 -14.58
C LYS A 325 2.90 -20.13 -14.84
N GLU A 326 4.19 -19.87 -14.82
CA GLU A 326 5.19 -20.92 -14.77
C GLU A 326 4.92 -21.85 -13.57
N HIS A 327 5.03 -23.16 -13.78
CA HIS A 327 4.88 -24.17 -12.74
C HIS A 327 5.88 -23.90 -11.60
N GLN A 328 5.39 -23.89 -10.36
CA GLN A 328 6.25 -23.71 -9.18
C GLN A 328 7.11 -24.95 -9.00
N LEU A 329 8.42 -24.79 -8.75
CA LEU A 329 9.32 -25.93 -8.56
C LEU A 329 9.27 -26.50 -7.14
N ILE A 330 8.73 -25.74 -6.18
CA ILE A 330 8.68 -26.09 -4.76
C ILE A 330 7.37 -25.56 -4.19
N GLU A 331 6.52 -26.47 -3.69
CA GLU A 331 5.29 -26.13 -2.99
C GLU A 331 5.38 -26.46 -1.48
N ASP A 332 6.11 -27.53 -1.13
CA ASP A 332 6.34 -27.96 0.25
C ASP A 332 7.80 -28.41 0.54
N ASP A 333 8.05 -28.88 1.76
CA ASP A 333 9.40 -29.26 2.21
C ASP A 333 9.91 -30.52 1.49
N GLU A 334 9.01 -31.38 0.97
CA GLU A 334 9.36 -32.61 0.26
C GLU A 334 9.91 -32.30 -1.14
N ASP A 335 9.53 -31.17 -1.74
CA ASP A 335 10.00 -30.70 -3.06
C ASP A 335 11.40 -30.06 -3.06
N VAL A 336 11.92 -29.64 -1.89
CA VAL A 336 13.18 -28.89 -1.81
C VAL A 336 14.36 -29.71 -2.32
N TRP A 337 14.52 -30.94 -1.81
CA TRP A 337 15.63 -31.81 -2.21
C TRP A 337 15.53 -32.25 -3.68
N PRO A 338 14.37 -32.65 -4.23
CA PRO A 338 14.18 -32.86 -5.67
C PRO A 338 14.61 -31.67 -6.53
N CYS A 339 14.23 -30.44 -6.14
CA CYS A 339 14.63 -29.23 -6.87
C CYS A 339 16.16 -29.01 -6.84
N VAL A 340 16.79 -29.26 -5.68
CA VAL A 340 18.25 -29.19 -5.51
C VAL A 340 18.97 -30.24 -6.35
N GLU A 341 18.46 -31.48 -6.38
CA GLU A 341 19.02 -32.57 -7.18
C GLU A 341 18.92 -32.32 -8.68
N GLU A 342 17.81 -31.76 -9.15
CA GLU A 342 17.65 -31.38 -10.54
C GLU A 342 18.71 -30.34 -10.93
N LEU A 343 18.89 -29.30 -10.11
CA LEU A 343 19.96 -28.31 -10.32
C LEU A 343 21.35 -28.95 -10.29
N LEU A 344 21.61 -29.88 -9.36
CA LEU A 344 22.89 -30.60 -9.28
C LEU A 344 23.17 -31.44 -10.53
N ASN A 345 22.19 -32.23 -10.98
CA ASN A 345 22.35 -33.09 -12.15
C ASN A 345 22.59 -32.26 -13.43
N ILE A 346 21.81 -31.20 -13.60
CA ILE A 346 21.94 -30.31 -14.76
C ILE A 346 23.29 -29.57 -14.73
N SER A 347 23.70 -29.05 -13.57
CA SER A 347 25.00 -28.36 -13.46
C SER A 347 26.18 -29.30 -13.69
N GLU A 348 26.15 -30.52 -13.16
CA GLU A 348 27.21 -31.52 -13.39
C GLU A 348 27.32 -31.96 -14.85
N GLN A 349 26.19 -32.08 -15.54
CA GLN A 349 26.18 -32.48 -16.94
C GLN A 349 26.73 -31.36 -17.84
N HIS A 350 26.39 -30.10 -17.59
CA HIS A 350 26.58 -29.02 -18.54
C HIS A 350 27.76 -28.09 -18.22
N PHE A 351 28.08 -27.83 -16.95
CA PHE A 351 29.18 -26.92 -16.59
C PHE A 351 30.57 -27.38 -17.08
N PRO A 352 30.95 -28.67 -17.00
CA PRO A 352 32.26 -29.10 -17.51
C PRO A 352 32.40 -28.90 -19.02
N ALA A 353 31.33 -29.13 -19.78
CA ALA A 353 31.30 -28.91 -21.22
C ALA A 353 31.45 -27.41 -21.54
N LEU A 354 30.69 -26.55 -20.86
CA LEU A 354 30.77 -25.10 -21.02
C LEU A 354 32.15 -24.54 -20.63
N GLN A 355 32.74 -25.03 -19.54
CA GLN A 355 34.09 -24.67 -19.14
C GLN A 355 35.11 -25.04 -20.21
N LYS A 356 34.99 -26.24 -20.80
CA LYS A 356 35.86 -26.69 -21.89
C LYS A 356 35.72 -25.78 -23.12
N SER A 357 34.50 -25.46 -23.55
CA SER A 357 34.26 -24.59 -24.72
C SER A 357 34.87 -23.20 -24.52
N VAL A 358 34.74 -22.62 -23.32
CA VAL A 358 35.32 -21.30 -23.01
C VAL A 358 36.85 -21.37 -22.88
N ASN A 359 37.39 -22.41 -22.24
CA ASN A 359 38.85 -22.55 -22.09
C ASN A 359 39.56 -22.76 -23.43
N ALA A 360 38.89 -23.38 -24.41
CA ALA A 360 39.41 -23.56 -25.76
C ALA A 360 39.70 -22.23 -26.49
N LEU A 361 39.13 -21.10 -26.05
CA LEU A 361 39.46 -19.76 -26.56
C LEU A 361 40.93 -19.36 -26.32
N SER A 362 41.63 -20.02 -25.39
CA SER A 362 43.06 -19.79 -25.14
C SER A 362 43.96 -20.68 -25.97
N GLU A 363 43.39 -21.62 -26.73
CA GLU A 363 44.10 -22.38 -27.75
C GLU A 363 44.16 -21.56 -29.05
N THR A 364 45.20 -21.76 -29.86
CA THR A 364 45.35 -21.06 -31.15
C THR A 364 44.25 -21.42 -32.18
N PHE A 365 43.32 -22.31 -31.81
CA PHE A 365 42.26 -22.84 -32.64
C PHE A 365 41.21 -21.79 -33.02
N PHE A 366 40.75 -20.98 -32.06
CA PHE A 366 39.71 -19.95 -32.30
C PHE A 366 40.26 -18.55 -32.65
N GLU A 367 41.58 -18.40 -32.76
CA GLU A 367 42.24 -17.16 -33.21
C GLU A 367 41.65 -16.57 -34.52
N PRO A 368 41.37 -17.35 -35.58
CA PRO A 368 40.73 -16.82 -36.79
C PRO A 368 39.23 -16.46 -36.60
N GLU A 369 38.60 -16.88 -35.50
CA GLU A 369 37.17 -16.72 -35.24
C GLU A 369 36.83 -15.64 -34.20
N LEU A 370 37.84 -15.05 -33.55
CA LEU A 370 37.67 -13.95 -32.58
C LEU A 370 36.80 -12.76 -33.07
N PRO A 371 36.77 -12.39 -34.37
CA PRO A 371 35.85 -11.36 -34.87
C PRO A 371 34.37 -11.71 -34.74
N ASN A 372 34.06 -13.01 -34.62
CA ASN A 372 32.71 -13.57 -34.64
C ASN A 372 32.29 -14.20 -33.29
N ILE A 373 33.10 -14.06 -32.24
CA ILE A 373 32.77 -14.44 -30.85
C ILE A 373 32.61 -13.16 -30.05
N TYR A 374 31.58 -13.06 -29.21
CA TYR A 374 31.13 -11.78 -28.67
C TYR A 374 30.95 -11.81 -27.15
N LEU A 375 31.24 -10.68 -26.51
CA LEU A 375 30.90 -10.37 -25.12
C LEU A 375 29.77 -9.34 -25.07
N LYS A 376 28.86 -9.50 -24.12
CA LYS A 376 27.75 -8.57 -23.89
C LYS A 376 28.17 -7.32 -23.11
N ASP A 377 27.64 -6.15 -23.47
CA ASP A 377 28.05 -4.85 -22.93
C ASP A 377 28.04 -4.74 -21.39
N LYS A 378 26.99 -5.24 -20.74
CA LYS A 378 26.90 -5.26 -19.26
C LYS A 378 28.02 -6.05 -18.60
N ASN A 379 28.47 -7.12 -19.27
CA ASN A 379 29.51 -8.00 -18.78
C ASN A 379 30.89 -7.36 -19.02
N VAL A 380 31.08 -6.68 -20.15
CA VAL A 380 32.28 -5.87 -20.42
C VAL A 380 32.45 -4.72 -19.42
N ASN A 381 31.36 -4.05 -19.03
CA ASN A 381 31.41 -3.04 -17.95
C ASN A 381 31.82 -3.66 -16.60
N THR A 382 31.39 -4.89 -16.32
CA THR A 382 31.81 -5.62 -15.11
C THR A 382 33.30 -5.98 -15.17
N ILE A 383 33.77 -6.48 -16.32
CA ILE A 383 35.17 -6.79 -16.60
C ILE A 383 36.05 -5.54 -16.45
N SER A 384 35.68 -4.41 -17.04
CA SER A 384 36.45 -3.16 -16.97
C SER A 384 36.73 -2.73 -15.53
N ASN A 385 35.70 -2.77 -14.67
CA ASN A 385 35.80 -2.36 -13.27
C ASN A 385 36.51 -3.37 -12.39
N ARG A 386 36.34 -4.67 -12.66
CA ARG A 386 36.92 -5.73 -11.81
C ARG A 386 38.35 -6.07 -12.19
N TRP A 387 38.72 -5.99 -13.47
CA TRP A 387 39.97 -6.56 -13.98
C TRP A 387 41.05 -5.52 -14.26
N PHE A 388 40.68 -4.33 -14.75
CA PHE A 388 41.63 -3.31 -15.20
C PHE A 388 41.99 -2.30 -14.10
N VAL A 389 43.20 -1.75 -14.17
CA VAL A 389 43.63 -0.60 -13.35
C VAL A 389 42.94 0.67 -13.82
N ASN A 390 42.86 0.88 -15.15
CA ASN A 390 42.13 1.97 -15.79
C ASN A 390 41.02 1.42 -16.69
N GLY A 391 39.88 1.08 -16.08
CA GLY A 391 38.72 0.53 -16.80
C GLY A 391 38.12 1.49 -17.82
N ASP A 392 38.17 2.80 -17.58
CA ASP A 392 37.63 3.81 -18.49
C ASP A 392 38.44 3.88 -19.79
N ASP A 393 39.77 3.80 -19.73
CA ASP A 393 40.62 3.77 -20.94
C ASP A 393 40.34 2.52 -21.80
N PHE A 394 40.16 1.35 -21.17
CA PHE A 394 39.73 0.13 -21.86
C PHE A 394 38.36 0.33 -22.54
N LEU A 395 37.38 0.89 -21.84
CA LEU A 395 36.04 1.11 -22.39
C LEU A 395 36.01 2.12 -23.54
N ILE A 396 36.85 3.16 -23.51
CA ILE A 396 36.93 4.18 -24.58
C ILE A 396 37.47 3.58 -25.89
N ARG A 397 38.37 2.61 -25.79
CA ARG A 397 39.03 1.97 -26.95
C ARG A 397 38.17 0.91 -27.64
N LEU A 398 37.14 0.42 -26.97
CA LEU A 398 36.17 -0.50 -27.55
C LEU A 398 35.25 0.18 -28.57
N PRO A 399 34.60 -0.60 -29.47
CA PRO A 399 33.60 -0.09 -30.40
C PRO A 399 32.47 0.65 -29.69
N GLN A 400 32.38 1.95 -29.91
CA GLN A 400 31.32 2.79 -29.36
C GLN A 400 30.02 2.66 -30.17
N LYS A 401 28.86 2.72 -29.50
CA LYS A 401 27.52 2.82 -30.12
C LYS A 401 27.42 4.07 -31.02
N ASN A 402 28.20 5.12 -30.74
CA ASN A 402 28.18 6.39 -31.45
C ASN A 402 29.62 6.90 -31.75
N LYS A 403 29.99 7.11 -33.01
CA LYS A 403 31.34 7.59 -33.44
C LYS A 403 31.53 9.13 -33.38
N LYS A 404 31.21 9.83 -32.29
CA LYS A 404 31.62 11.26 -32.16
C LYS A 404 32.37 11.52 -30.86
N LYS A 405 33.61 11.98 -31.03
CA LYS A 405 34.53 12.54 -30.02
C LYS A 405 33.94 13.84 -29.47
N ASP A 406 33.39 13.81 -28.27
CA ASP A 406 33.35 14.96 -27.36
C ASP A 406 33.60 14.40 -25.94
N GLU A 407 34.72 14.80 -25.34
CA GLU A 407 35.41 14.16 -24.19
C GLU A 407 34.72 14.26 -22.81
N LYS A 408 33.39 14.24 -22.71
CA LYS A 408 32.70 14.33 -21.40
C LYS A 408 31.57 13.34 -21.13
N ASP A 409 31.23 12.46 -22.07
CA ASP A 409 30.22 11.41 -21.83
C ASP A 409 30.89 10.06 -21.52
N THR A 410 30.47 9.40 -20.43
CA THR A 410 30.79 8.00 -20.10
C THR A 410 30.78 7.11 -21.36
N PRO A 411 31.78 6.23 -21.56
CA PRO A 411 31.88 5.37 -22.74
C PRO A 411 30.61 4.53 -22.92
N LYS A 412 30.08 4.48 -24.14
CA LYS A 412 28.87 3.72 -24.48
C LYS A 412 29.22 2.70 -25.55
N ILE A 413 29.82 1.60 -25.12
CA ILE A 413 30.22 0.48 -25.98
C ILE A 413 29.00 -0.19 -26.64
N LYS A 414 29.20 -0.79 -27.83
CA LYS A 414 28.20 -1.61 -28.54
C LYS A 414 27.67 -2.73 -27.66
N THR A 415 26.43 -3.15 -27.92
CA THR A 415 25.70 -4.17 -27.14
C THR A 415 26.44 -5.51 -27.10
N PHE A 416 27.06 -5.88 -28.23
CA PHE A 416 27.95 -7.01 -28.36
C PHE A 416 29.30 -6.49 -28.87
N ILE A 417 30.37 -6.94 -28.22
CA ILE A 417 31.75 -6.57 -28.52
C ILE A 417 32.49 -7.84 -28.93
N SER A 418 33.07 -7.86 -30.13
CA SER A 418 33.80 -9.05 -30.56
C SER A 418 35.08 -9.23 -29.73
N LEU A 419 35.54 -10.47 -29.55
CA LEU A 419 36.82 -10.71 -28.87
C LEU A 419 37.99 -10.08 -29.63
N GLN A 420 37.88 -9.94 -30.96
CA GLN A 420 38.87 -9.20 -31.74
C GLN A 420 38.91 -7.71 -31.36
N ASP A 421 37.76 -7.09 -31.13
CA ASP A 421 37.69 -5.69 -30.68
C ASP A 421 38.27 -5.53 -29.27
N VAL A 422 38.02 -6.50 -28.37
CA VAL A 422 38.61 -6.54 -27.04
C VAL A 422 40.13 -6.64 -27.11
N ARG A 423 40.65 -7.57 -27.92
CA ARG A 423 42.09 -7.73 -28.12
C ARG A 423 42.74 -6.45 -28.65
N THR A 424 42.14 -5.86 -29.67
CA THR A 424 42.64 -4.61 -30.27
C THR A 424 42.66 -3.48 -29.23
N ALA A 425 41.62 -3.36 -28.40
CA ALA A 425 41.60 -2.36 -27.34
C ALA A 425 42.69 -2.58 -26.28
N ILE A 426 42.97 -3.84 -25.93
CA ILE A 426 44.03 -4.22 -24.97
C ILE A 426 45.43 -3.94 -25.56
N ASP A 427 45.65 -4.30 -26.82
CA ASP A 427 46.93 -4.11 -27.51
C ASP A 427 47.26 -2.61 -27.69
N ASP A 428 46.24 -1.75 -27.78
CA ASP A 428 46.36 -0.30 -27.92
C ASP A 428 46.58 0.45 -26.59
N MET A 429 46.52 -0.24 -25.45
CA MET A 429 46.76 0.36 -24.12
C MET A 429 48.23 0.27 -23.72
N GLU A 430 48.71 1.27 -22.96
CA GLU A 430 50.09 1.33 -22.48
C GLU A 430 50.17 1.13 -20.96
N GLY A 431 51.27 0.53 -20.49
CA GLY A 431 51.54 0.33 -19.06
C GLY A 431 50.93 -0.95 -18.47
N VAL A 432 50.80 -0.99 -17.13
CA VAL A 432 50.20 -2.12 -16.41
C VAL A 432 48.68 -2.04 -16.55
N LEU A 433 48.08 -3.01 -17.25
CA LEU A 433 46.67 -2.98 -17.61
C LEU A 433 45.76 -3.57 -16.52
N PHE A 434 46.20 -4.68 -15.91
CA PHE A 434 45.41 -5.47 -14.97
C PHE A 434 45.81 -5.23 -13.52
N LYS A 435 44.88 -5.41 -12.59
CA LYS A 435 45.11 -5.17 -11.16
C LYS A 435 46.12 -6.16 -10.57
N ASP A 436 46.94 -5.70 -9.64
CA ASP A 436 48.04 -6.46 -9.02
C ASP A 436 47.63 -7.84 -8.48
N ARG A 437 46.40 -7.96 -7.94
CA ARG A 437 45.87 -9.22 -7.40
C ARG A 437 46.03 -10.43 -8.35
N PHE A 438 45.90 -10.23 -9.66
CA PHE A 438 45.99 -11.34 -10.62
C PHE A 438 47.43 -11.83 -10.84
N TYR A 439 48.42 -10.95 -10.68
CA TYR A 439 49.82 -11.33 -10.71
C TYR A 439 50.21 -12.03 -9.40
N GLU A 440 49.69 -11.55 -8.26
CA GLU A 440 49.92 -12.15 -6.93
C GLU A 440 49.30 -13.55 -6.81
N GLU A 441 48.09 -13.75 -7.35
CA GLU A 441 47.40 -15.04 -7.39
C GLU A 441 48.00 -16.02 -8.40
N GLY A 442 48.98 -15.58 -9.21
CA GLY A 442 49.61 -16.41 -10.25
C GLY A 442 48.72 -16.69 -11.47
N ALA A 443 47.60 -15.96 -11.60
CA ALA A 443 46.68 -16.08 -12.74
C ALA A 443 47.33 -15.63 -14.06
N ILE A 444 48.25 -14.66 -13.97
CA ILE A 444 48.94 -14.06 -15.10
C ILE A 444 50.41 -13.75 -14.76
N SER A 445 51.28 -13.74 -15.78
CA SER A 445 52.69 -13.39 -15.65
C SER A 445 53.05 -12.17 -16.51
N PRO A 446 53.95 -11.28 -16.05
CA PRO A 446 54.49 -10.19 -16.88
C PRO A 446 55.17 -10.66 -18.18
N ASP A 447 55.62 -11.92 -18.24
CA ASP A 447 56.27 -12.51 -19.42
C ASP A 447 55.28 -12.93 -20.53
N GLN A 448 53.97 -12.93 -20.24
CA GLN A 448 52.91 -13.26 -21.20
C GLN A 448 52.47 -12.01 -21.99
N SER A 449 51.94 -12.19 -23.19
CA SER A 449 51.32 -11.07 -23.90
C SER A 449 50.08 -10.56 -23.16
N THR A 450 49.75 -9.28 -23.31
CA THR A 450 48.57 -8.65 -22.66
C THR A 450 47.27 -9.38 -23.00
N TRP A 451 47.13 -9.90 -24.23
CA TRP A 451 46.02 -10.77 -24.62
C TRP A 451 46.00 -12.12 -23.89
N GLN A 452 47.16 -12.77 -23.74
CA GLN A 452 47.27 -14.00 -22.94
C GLN A 452 46.98 -13.76 -21.46
N GLN A 453 47.36 -12.59 -20.93
CA GLN A 453 47.00 -12.19 -19.58
C GLN A 453 45.47 -12.03 -19.43
N PHE A 454 44.80 -11.38 -20.38
CA PHE A 454 43.33 -11.25 -20.36
C PHE A 454 42.61 -12.61 -20.33
N LEU A 455 43.02 -13.53 -21.22
CA LEU A 455 42.46 -14.88 -21.25
C LEU A 455 42.80 -15.66 -19.98
N GLY A 456 44.02 -15.51 -19.45
CA GLY A 456 44.45 -16.09 -18.18
C GLY A 456 43.59 -15.64 -16.99
N ILE A 457 43.23 -14.35 -16.91
CA ILE A 457 42.30 -13.83 -15.89
C ILE A 457 40.92 -14.49 -16.01
N PHE A 458 40.39 -14.61 -17.23
CA PHE A 458 39.08 -15.24 -17.44
C PHE A 458 39.11 -16.71 -16.99
N GLN A 459 40.12 -17.47 -17.46
CA GLN A 459 40.29 -18.88 -17.12
C GLN A 459 40.45 -19.07 -15.60
N HIS A 460 41.20 -18.19 -14.94
CA HIS A 460 41.38 -18.21 -13.49
C HIS A 460 40.07 -17.94 -12.74
N GLU A 461 39.34 -16.87 -13.08
CA GLU A 461 38.05 -16.57 -12.43
C GLU A 461 37.00 -17.67 -12.66
N LEU A 462 36.95 -18.28 -13.85
CA LEU A 462 36.07 -19.41 -14.14
C LEU A 462 36.50 -20.68 -13.41
N SER A 463 37.80 -20.98 -13.35
CA SER A 463 38.33 -22.14 -12.62
C SER A 463 38.06 -22.03 -11.12
N ASN A 464 38.25 -20.84 -10.53
CA ASN A 464 37.92 -20.60 -9.13
C ASN A 464 36.41 -20.77 -8.86
N ALA A 465 35.56 -20.27 -9.76
CA ALA A 465 34.11 -20.46 -9.63
C ALA A 465 33.70 -21.94 -9.76
N MET A 466 34.36 -22.70 -10.65
CA MET A 466 34.16 -24.13 -10.80
C MET A 466 34.65 -24.92 -9.59
N GLU A 467 35.78 -24.53 -8.99
CA GLU A 467 36.29 -25.14 -7.76
C GLU A 467 35.32 -24.93 -6.58
N GLU A 468 34.85 -23.69 -6.37
CA GLU A 468 33.80 -23.38 -5.38
C GLU A 468 32.53 -24.20 -5.63
N TYR A 469 32.12 -24.35 -6.89
CA TYR A 469 31.00 -25.21 -7.28
C TYR A 469 31.23 -26.68 -6.88
N TYR A 470 32.38 -27.27 -7.22
CA TYR A 470 32.66 -28.67 -6.87
C TYR A 470 32.76 -28.88 -5.34
N GLN A 471 33.35 -27.93 -4.61
CA GLN A 471 33.46 -27.98 -3.16
C GLN A 471 32.07 -27.89 -2.49
N SER A 472 31.23 -26.95 -2.93
CA SER A 472 29.86 -26.80 -2.41
C SER A 472 28.96 -27.98 -2.79
N ALA A 473 29.06 -28.50 -4.03
CA ALA A 473 28.34 -29.70 -4.47
C ALA A 473 28.71 -30.94 -3.64
N ARG A 474 29.99 -31.09 -3.28
CA ARG A 474 30.44 -32.16 -2.38
C ARG A 474 29.86 -31.99 -0.98
N SER A 475 29.96 -30.79 -0.42
CA SER A 475 29.42 -30.49 0.92
C SER A 475 27.91 -30.72 1.00
N LEU A 476 27.19 -30.35 -0.06
CA LEU A 476 25.75 -30.59 -0.22
C LEU A 476 25.41 -32.08 -0.20
N ARG A 477 26.16 -32.91 -0.92
CA ARG A 477 25.99 -34.37 -0.90
C ARG A 477 26.23 -34.97 0.48
N GLU A 478 27.32 -34.56 1.14
CA GLU A 478 27.67 -35.03 2.48
C GLU A 478 26.57 -34.70 3.51
N VAL A 479 25.97 -33.52 3.41
CA VAL A 479 24.86 -33.10 4.29
C VAL A 479 23.57 -33.86 3.98
N LYS A 480 23.20 -33.97 2.70
CA LYS A 480 21.99 -34.71 2.30
C LYS A 480 22.06 -36.19 2.67
N ASP A 481 23.21 -36.83 2.50
CA ASP A 481 23.40 -38.24 2.85
C ASP A 481 23.35 -38.46 4.37
N ALA A 482 23.77 -37.45 5.16
CA ALA A 482 23.70 -37.50 6.61
C ALA A 482 22.28 -37.26 7.15
N ASP A 483 21.50 -36.37 6.52
CA ASP A 483 20.11 -36.08 6.86
C ASP A 483 19.22 -35.91 5.61
N PRO A 484 18.52 -36.98 5.18
CA PRO A 484 17.70 -36.96 3.96
C PRO A 484 16.43 -36.12 4.08
N ALA A 485 15.96 -35.84 5.30
CA ALA A 485 14.80 -34.99 5.51
C ALA A 485 15.22 -33.52 5.46
N PHE A 486 14.47 -32.67 4.79
CA PHE A 486 14.84 -31.26 4.72
C PHE A 486 14.63 -30.57 6.09
N ASP A 487 15.73 -30.25 6.78
CA ASP A 487 15.73 -29.31 7.91
C ASP A 487 16.19 -27.92 7.48
N LYS A 488 15.31 -26.95 7.68
CA LYS A 488 15.52 -25.58 7.23
C LYS A 488 16.68 -24.88 7.93
N GLU A 489 16.93 -25.12 9.22
CA GLU A 489 17.98 -24.42 9.96
C GLU A 489 19.37 -24.94 9.59
N HIS A 490 19.51 -26.26 9.45
CA HIS A 490 20.79 -26.91 9.18
C HIS A 490 21.16 -26.92 7.69
N HIS A 491 20.18 -27.02 6.78
CA HIS A 491 20.46 -27.21 5.35
C HIS A 491 20.51 -25.91 4.55
N THR A 492 19.85 -24.84 5.00
CA THR A 492 19.82 -23.55 4.28
C THR A 492 21.20 -23.02 3.91
N PRO A 493 22.20 -22.98 4.82
CA PRO A 493 23.52 -22.44 4.49
C PRO A 493 24.20 -23.18 3.33
N VAL A 494 24.12 -24.51 3.34
CA VAL A 494 24.82 -25.37 2.36
C VAL A 494 24.10 -25.37 1.01
N ILE A 495 22.76 -25.41 1.01
CA ILE A 495 21.96 -25.28 -0.24
C ILE A 495 22.22 -23.91 -0.87
N LYS A 496 22.28 -22.86 -0.07
CA LYS A 496 22.55 -21.51 -0.54
C LYS A 496 23.96 -21.38 -1.12
N GLU A 497 24.97 -21.87 -0.41
CA GLU A 497 26.36 -21.85 -0.87
C GLU A 497 26.49 -22.54 -2.23
N PHE A 498 25.88 -23.72 -2.38
CA PHE A 498 25.81 -24.43 -3.66
C PHE A 498 25.09 -23.61 -4.75
N ALA A 499 23.91 -23.07 -4.44
CA ALA A 499 23.14 -22.29 -5.41
C ALA A 499 23.87 -20.99 -5.82
N ASP A 500 24.56 -20.33 -4.90
CA ASP A 500 25.39 -19.15 -5.16
C ASP A 500 26.61 -19.51 -6.02
N ALA A 501 27.27 -20.65 -5.76
CA ALA A 501 28.37 -21.15 -6.58
C ALA A 501 27.91 -21.48 -8.02
N CYS A 502 26.78 -22.17 -8.17
CA CYS A 502 26.13 -22.41 -9.47
C CYS A 502 25.82 -21.09 -10.20
N LEU A 503 25.27 -20.10 -9.48
CA LEU A 503 24.93 -18.81 -10.07
C LEU A 503 26.18 -18.02 -10.46
N ARG A 504 27.29 -18.15 -9.71
CA ARG A 504 28.58 -17.53 -10.05
C ARG A 504 29.14 -18.10 -11.34
N VAL A 505 29.18 -19.43 -11.48
CA VAL A 505 29.59 -20.11 -12.73
C VAL A 505 28.70 -19.66 -13.88
N TYR A 506 27.37 -19.74 -13.71
CA TYR A 506 26.41 -19.33 -14.74
C TYR A 506 26.61 -17.88 -15.19
N ARG A 507 26.85 -16.94 -14.27
CA ARG A 507 27.08 -15.52 -14.59
C ARG A 507 28.34 -15.28 -15.39
N LEU A 508 29.43 -16.02 -15.12
CA LEU A 508 30.66 -15.92 -15.91
C LEU A 508 30.45 -16.48 -17.32
N LEU A 509 29.70 -17.57 -17.46
CA LEU A 509 29.36 -18.17 -18.76
C LEU A 509 28.40 -17.27 -19.57
N ASP A 510 27.44 -16.61 -18.91
CA ASP A 510 26.52 -15.63 -19.53
C ASP A 510 27.24 -14.45 -20.19
N TYR A 511 28.55 -14.30 -20.00
CA TYR A 511 29.35 -13.30 -20.70
C TYR A 511 29.32 -13.50 -22.23
N PHE A 512 29.23 -14.75 -22.67
CA PHE A 512 29.21 -15.14 -24.08
C PHE A 512 27.81 -15.35 -24.65
N ALA A 513 26.76 -15.45 -23.82
CA ALA A 513 25.43 -15.77 -24.29
C ALA A 513 24.88 -14.74 -25.30
N LEU A 514 24.48 -15.19 -26.49
CA LEU A 514 23.86 -14.37 -27.54
C LEU A 514 22.37 -14.09 -27.28
N THR A 515 22.03 -13.71 -26.06
CA THR A 515 20.66 -13.35 -25.68
C THR A 515 20.47 -11.85 -25.64
N HIS A 516 19.45 -11.34 -26.33
CA HIS A 516 19.01 -9.96 -26.18
C HIS A 516 17.50 -9.84 -26.33
N ARG A 517 16.88 -8.91 -25.59
CA ARG A 517 15.43 -8.61 -25.69
C ARG A 517 15.01 -8.08 -27.07
N GLN A 518 15.99 -7.70 -27.89
CA GLN A 518 15.82 -7.27 -29.27
C GLN A 518 16.70 -8.15 -30.13
N SER A 519 16.09 -9.05 -30.90
CA SER A 519 16.79 -9.97 -31.80
C SER A 519 17.68 -9.23 -32.81
N SER A 520 17.27 -8.04 -33.25
CA SER A 520 18.03 -7.17 -34.17
C SER A 520 19.35 -6.62 -33.60
N GLN A 521 19.60 -6.74 -32.30
CA GLN A 521 20.87 -6.36 -31.68
C GLN A 521 21.84 -7.54 -31.59
N ILE A 522 21.36 -8.77 -31.77
CA ILE A 522 22.20 -9.96 -31.84
C ILE A 522 22.99 -9.86 -33.15
N PRO A 523 24.32 -10.08 -33.15
CA PRO A 523 25.09 -10.04 -34.38
C PRO A 523 24.57 -11.05 -35.42
N ASP A 524 24.40 -10.62 -36.67
CA ASP A 524 23.97 -11.50 -37.78
C ASP A 524 25.08 -12.47 -38.24
N VAL A 525 26.33 -12.19 -37.86
CA VAL A 525 27.52 -12.98 -38.19
C VAL A 525 28.21 -13.37 -36.88
N PHE A 526 28.24 -14.66 -36.58
CA PHE A 526 28.85 -15.23 -35.38
C PHE A 526 29.50 -16.59 -35.68
N SER A 527 30.39 -17.05 -34.79
CA SER A 527 31.07 -18.33 -34.92
C SER A 527 30.06 -19.48 -34.71
N THR A 528 29.68 -20.15 -35.79
CA THR A 528 28.82 -21.33 -35.72
C THR A 528 29.46 -22.44 -34.89
N GLU A 529 30.76 -22.65 -35.05
CA GLU A 529 31.50 -23.73 -34.36
C GLU A 529 31.53 -23.53 -32.83
N PHE A 530 31.81 -22.31 -32.35
CA PHE A 530 31.78 -22.01 -30.91
C PHE A 530 30.36 -22.02 -30.34
N TYR A 531 29.40 -21.34 -30.99
CA TYR A 531 28.05 -21.18 -30.44
C TYR A 531 27.19 -22.44 -30.55
N GLU A 532 27.41 -23.32 -31.54
CA GLU A 532 26.71 -24.63 -31.57
C GLU A 532 27.08 -25.49 -30.35
N GLU A 533 28.36 -25.56 -29.98
CA GLU A 533 28.81 -26.30 -28.80
C GLU A 533 28.37 -25.60 -27.50
N PHE A 534 28.53 -24.28 -27.42
CA PHE A 534 28.19 -23.52 -26.21
C PHE A 534 26.68 -23.48 -25.93
N ASP A 535 25.85 -23.13 -26.93
CA ASP A 535 24.41 -22.96 -26.76
C ASP A 535 23.70 -24.30 -26.50
N ALA A 536 24.22 -25.42 -27.02
CA ALA A 536 23.72 -26.77 -26.74
C ALA A 536 23.77 -27.14 -25.26
N HIS A 537 24.61 -26.45 -24.47
CA HIS A 537 24.70 -26.66 -23.03
C HIS A 537 24.17 -25.49 -22.20
N PHE A 538 24.39 -24.23 -22.60
CA PHE A 538 24.12 -23.06 -21.74
C PHE A 538 22.62 -22.88 -21.42
N TYR A 539 21.74 -23.06 -22.42
CA TYR A 539 20.31 -22.83 -22.24
C TYR A 539 19.60 -23.92 -21.43
N GLU A 540 20.17 -25.13 -21.38
CA GLU A 540 19.66 -26.24 -20.58
C GLU A 540 19.83 -26.00 -19.07
N VAL A 541 20.83 -25.21 -18.64
CA VAL A 541 21.15 -25.09 -17.20
C VAL A 541 20.15 -24.23 -16.41
N ASN A 542 19.69 -23.12 -17.00
CA ASN A 542 18.77 -22.13 -16.40
C ASN A 542 18.85 -21.99 -14.85
N VAL A 543 20.06 -21.80 -14.31
CA VAL A 543 20.29 -21.63 -12.86
C VAL A 543 19.39 -20.59 -12.20
N PRO A 544 19.08 -19.42 -12.82
CA PRO A 544 18.22 -18.41 -12.21
C PRO A 544 16.82 -18.92 -11.82
N ARG A 545 16.27 -19.88 -12.56
CA ARG A 545 14.95 -20.48 -12.26
C ARG A 545 14.98 -21.22 -10.92
N TYR A 546 15.91 -22.16 -10.76
CA TYR A 546 16.09 -22.95 -9.55
C TYR A 546 16.52 -22.09 -8.36
N TYR A 547 17.45 -21.16 -8.57
CA TYR A 547 17.93 -20.25 -7.53
C TYR A 547 16.78 -19.43 -6.93
N ASN A 548 15.90 -18.89 -7.78
CA ASN A 548 14.76 -18.11 -7.31
C ASN A 548 13.74 -18.99 -6.58
N ALA A 549 13.45 -20.21 -7.07
CA ALA A 549 12.54 -21.13 -6.39
C ALA A 549 13.04 -21.51 -4.98
N LEU A 550 14.30 -21.90 -4.86
CA LEU A 550 14.94 -22.24 -3.58
C LEU A 550 14.93 -21.05 -2.62
N ARG A 551 15.38 -19.86 -3.07
CA ARG A 551 15.36 -18.64 -2.26
C ARG A 551 13.96 -18.32 -1.78
N ASP A 552 12.98 -18.32 -2.69
CA ASP A 552 11.63 -17.85 -2.40
C ASP A 552 10.88 -18.79 -1.46
N TYR A 553 11.17 -20.09 -1.48
CA TYR A 553 10.65 -21.06 -0.53
C TYR A 553 11.38 -20.99 0.84
N ILE A 554 12.70 -21.11 0.81
CA ILE A 554 13.53 -21.15 2.04
C ILE A 554 13.43 -19.85 2.82
N ALA A 555 13.34 -18.67 2.19
CA ALA A 555 13.24 -17.41 2.93
C ALA A 555 11.87 -17.15 3.59
N GLN A 556 10.85 -18.00 3.35
CA GLN A 556 9.50 -17.81 3.93
C GLN A 556 9.45 -18.15 5.42
N VAL A 557 8.69 -17.33 6.17
CA VAL A 557 8.39 -17.60 7.57
C VAL A 557 7.03 -18.31 7.67
N PHE A 558 7.04 -19.61 7.97
CA PHE A 558 5.82 -20.39 8.17
C PHE A 558 5.21 -20.08 9.54
N TYR A 559 4.30 -19.11 9.59
CA TYR A 559 3.54 -18.81 10.80
C TYR A 559 2.26 -19.66 10.93
N GLY A 560 2.40 -20.98 11.02
CA GLY A 560 1.32 -21.92 11.32
C GLY A 560 0.20 -21.99 10.27
N GLU A 561 -0.50 -23.11 10.25
CA GLU A 561 -1.64 -23.35 9.36
C GLU A 561 -2.74 -22.29 9.52
N ASP A 562 -3.42 -21.98 8.41
CA ASP A 562 -4.57 -21.11 8.41
C ASP A 562 -5.66 -21.64 9.36
N LYS A 563 -6.33 -20.70 10.04
CA LYS A 563 -7.44 -21.07 10.93
C LYS A 563 -8.62 -21.62 10.12
N ILE A 564 -9.26 -22.67 10.63
CA ILE A 564 -10.43 -23.31 10.05
C ILE A 564 -11.70 -22.70 10.66
N LYS A 565 -12.75 -22.48 9.86
CA LYS A 565 -14.05 -22.02 10.37
C LYS A 565 -14.87 -23.21 10.87
N LEU A 566 -15.39 -23.12 12.09
CA LEU A 566 -16.24 -24.17 12.66
C LEU A 566 -17.72 -23.85 12.49
N ASN A 567 -18.49 -24.85 12.06
CA ASN A 567 -19.92 -24.74 11.77
C ASN A 567 -20.78 -25.72 12.58
N PHE A 568 -20.20 -26.72 13.25
CA PHE A 568 -20.95 -27.65 14.11
C PHE A 568 -22.13 -28.32 13.39
N GLY A 569 -21.98 -28.65 12.10
CA GLY A 569 -23.07 -29.25 11.31
C GLY A 569 -24.16 -28.27 10.85
N LYS A 570 -23.99 -26.95 11.04
CA LYS A 570 -25.00 -25.92 10.73
C LYS A 570 -24.41 -24.79 9.86
N GLY A 571 -24.83 -24.73 8.59
CA GLY A 571 -24.30 -23.72 7.66
C GLY A 571 -24.60 -22.25 8.02
N ASN A 572 -25.63 -21.97 8.81
CA ASN A 572 -26.02 -20.63 9.24
C ASN A 572 -25.71 -20.36 10.73
N LEU A 573 -24.82 -21.14 11.34
CA LEU A 573 -24.42 -21.00 12.74
C LEU A 573 -24.10 -19.54 13.09
N LEU A 574 -24.68 -19.04 14.20
CA LEU A 574 -24.45 -17.68 14.71
C LEU A 574 -24.80 -16.54 13.73
N GLY A 575 -25.63 -16.80 12.72
CA GLY A 575 -26.17 -15.77 11.82
C GLY A 575 -26.99 -14.68 12.53
N GLY A 576 -27.50 -14.96 13.73
CA GLY A 576 -28.23 -14.04 14.59
C GLY A 576 -28.41 -14.60 15.99
N TRP A 577 -29.13 -13.86 16.85
CA TRP A 577 -29.29 -14.19 18.28
C TRP A 577 -30.76 -14.34 18.72
N SER A 578 -31.72 -14.06 17.84
CA SER A 578 -33.15 -14.09 18.18
C SER A 578 -33.70 -15.51 18.29
N GLU A 579 -34.47 -15.75 19.34
CA GLU A 579 -35.31 -16.94 19.49
C GLU A 579 -36.72 -16.65 18.95
N SER A 580 -37.39 -17.63 18.33
CA SER A 580 -38.79 -17.48 17.91
C SER A 580 -39.66 -18.62 18.43
N ARG A 581 -40.92 -18.30 18.75
CA ARG A 581 -41.92 -19.30 19.20
C ARG A 581 -42.14 -20.45 18.21
N ARG A 582 -41.80 -20.29 16.93
CA ARG A 582 -41.94 -21.33 15.89
C ARG A 582 -40.67 -22.15 15.66
N ASN A 583 -39.48 -21.57 15.87
CA ASN A 583 -38.22 -22.17 15.40
C ASN A 583 -37.13 -22.25 16.49
N GLY A 584 -37.38 -21.80 17.72
CA GLY A 584 -36.39 -21.76 18.79
C GLY A 584 -35.23 -20.83 18.44
N ALA A 585 -34.03 -21.16 18.92
CA ALA A 585 -32.77 -20.50 18.52
C ALA A 585 -32.37 -20.92 17.09
N GLN A 586 -32.88 -20.18 16.10
CA GLN A 586 -32.71 -20.47 14.66
C GLN A 586 -31.25 -20.61 14.19
N TYR A 587 -30.34 -19.95 14.90
CA TYR A 587 -28.91 -19.90 14.60
C TYR A 587 -28.06 -20.68 15.60
N CYS A 588 -28.70 -21.52 16.44
CA CYS A 588 -28.08 -22.54 17.27
C CYS A 588 -27.01 -22.02 18.27
N GLY A 589 -27.07 -20.75 18.65
CA GLY A 589 -26.13 -20.13 19.57
C GLY A 589 -26.80 -19.26 20.63
N TYR A 590 -26.27 -19.31 21.85
CA TYR A 590 -26.71 -18.53 23.01
C TYR A 590 -25.52 -17.84 23.68
N ILE A 591 -25.77 -16.70 24.31
CA ILE A 591 -24.82 -16.08 25.24
C ILE A 591 -25.34 -16.32 26.66
N LEU A 592 -24.46 -16.82 27.52
CA LEU A 592 -24.72 -17.00 28.95
C LEU A 592 -23.74 -16.13 29.75
N ARG A 593 -24.13 -15.73 30.96
CA ARG A 593 -23.20 -15.13 31.92
C ARG A 593 -23.39 -15.68 33.33
N ARG A 594 -22.34 -15.61 34.14
CA ARG A 594 -22.39 -15.86 35.60
C ARG A 594 -22.10 -14.55 36.32
N PRO A 595 -23.13 -13.87 36.86
CA PRO A 595 -22.95 -12.57 37.52
C PRO A 595 -21.97 -12.61 38.69
N GLN A 596 -21.95 -13.70 39.45
CA GLN A 596 -21.13 -13.84 40.66
C GLN A 596 -19.63 -13.82 40.35
N THR A 597 -19.24 -14.35 39.20
CA THR A 597 -17.84 -14.45 38.74
C THR A 597 -17.51 -13.47 37.62
N ASN A 598 -18.51 -12.72 37.13
CA ASN A 598 -18.43 -11.84 35.96
C ASN A 598 -17.85 -12.56 34.72
N THR A 599 -18.20 -13.83 34.52
CA THR A 599 -17.75 -14.65 33.39
C THR A 599 -18.84 -14.80 32.34
N TYR A 600 -18.43 -14.88 31.07
CA TYR A 600 -19.32 -14.96 29.91
C TYR A 600 -19.04 -16.22 29.11
N TYR A 601 -20.08 -16.80 28.54
CA TYR A 601 -20.01 -18.06 27.81
C TYR A 601 -20.78 -17.97 26.50
N LEU A 602 -20.26 -18.63 25.48
CA LEU A 602 -20.94 -18.95 24.24
C LEU A 602 -21.41 -20.40 24.31
N ALA A 603 -22.70 -20.64 24.13
CA ALA A 603 -23.26 -21.99 24.07
C ALA A 603 -23.75 -22.29 22.66
N ILE A 604 -23.33 -23.42 22.07
CA ILE A 604 -23.71 -23.89 20.73
C ILE A 604 -24.50 -25.19 20.85
N THR A 605 -25.51 -25.40 20.02
CA THR A 605 -26.35 -26.61 20.09
C THR A 605 -26.72 -27.15 18.72
N ASP A 606 -27.04 -28.45 18.64
CA ASP A 606 -27.69 -29.07 17.48
C ASP A 606 -29.23 -28.97 17.53
N ASN A 607 -29.80 -28.63 18.69
CA ASN A 607 -31.24 -28.51 18.93
C ASN A 607 -31.65 -27.08 19.33
N PRO A 608 -32.37 -26.33 18.46
CA PRO A 608 -32.83 -24.97 18.71
C PRO A 608 -33.68 -24.75 19.97
N TRP A 609 -34.22 -25.82 20.57
CA TRP A 609 -35.13 -25.74 21.72
C TRP A 609 -34.49 -26.14 23.04
N ILE A 610 -33.20 -26.47 23.04
CA ILE A 610 -32.53 -27.07 24.20
C ILE A 610 -32.55 -26.17 25.44
N LEU A 611 -32.64 -24.84 25.28
CA LEU A 611 -32.73 -23.86 26.38
C LEU A 611 -34.11 -23.16 26.47
N ASP A 612 -35.15 -23.78 25.91
CA ASP A 612 -36.52 -23.28 25.99
C ASP A 612 -37.11 -23.61 27.38
N THR A 613 -37.30 -22.57 28.20
CA THR A 613 -37.79 -22.72 29.59
C THR A 613 -39.28 -23.09 29.68
N GLU A 614 -40.06 -22.97 28.60
CA GLU A 614 -41.45 -23.44 28.57
C GLU A 614 -41.50 -24.95 28.31
N LYS A 615 -40.58 -25.47 27.48
CA LYS A 615 -40.51 -26.88 27.12
C LYS A 615 -39.76 -27.75 28.12
N HIS A 616 -38.81 -27.16 28.84
CA HIS A 616 -37.93 -27.86 29.76
C HIS A 616 -38.00 -27.20 31.15
N SER A 617 -38.85 -27.73 32.03
CA SER A 617 -39.06 -27.17 33.38
C SER A 617 -37.84 -27.30 34.29
N GLU A 618 -37.01 -28.34 34.08
CA GLU A 618 -35.77 -28.61 34.80
C GLU A 618 -34.78 -27.43 34.72
N ILE A 619 -34.83 -26.64 33.63
CA ILE A 619 -33.96 -25.48 33.41
C ILE A 619 -34.22 -24.38 34.46
N LYS A 620 -35.41 -24.35 35.07
CA LYS A 620 -35.77 -23.33 36.07
C LYS A 620 -35.21 -23.64 37.46
N ASP A 621 -34.72 -24.85 37.70
CA ASP A 621 -34.16 -25.23 39.01
C ASP A 621 -32.75 -24.66 39.19
N THR A 622 -32.67 -23.56 39.90
CA THR A 622 -31.42 -22.82 40.17
C THR A 622 -30.85 -23.09 41.56
N SER A 623 -31.37 -24.11 42.26
CA SER A 623 -30.91 -24.49 43.60
C SER A 623 -29.43 -24.88 43.65
N ASN A 624 -28.93 -25.55 42.61
CA ASN A 624 -27.54 -25.99 42.45
C ASN A 624 -26.69 -25.01 41.61
N GLY A 625 -26.94 -23.70 41.76
CA GLY A 625 -26.27 -22.66 41.00
C GLY A 625 -26.95 -22.32 39.68
N MET A 626 -26.59 -21.18 39.10
CA MET A 626 -27.26 -20.65 37.91
C MET A 626 -26.33 -19.98 36.92
N TYR A 627 -26.73 -19.99 35.66
CA TYR A 627 -26.34 -19.03 34.65
C TYR A 627 -27.48 -18.05 34.41
N GLU A 628 -27.16 -16.93 33.77
CA GLU A 628 -28.15 -16.05 33.15
C GLU A 628 -28.06 -16.19 31.63
N LYS A 629 -29.14 -16.70 31.02
CA LYS A 629 -29.29 -16.80 29.56
C LYS A 629 -29.70 -15.44 29.00
N MET A 630 -29.00 -14.99 27.96
CA MET A 630 -29.36 -13.78 27.23
C MET A 630 -30.62 -14.01 26.38
N GLU A 631 -31.62 -13.16 26.58
CA GLU A 631 -32.80 -13.03 25.70
C GLU A 631 -32.60 -11.85 24.77
N TYR A 632 -32.49 -12.12 23.46
CA TYR A 632 -32.27 -11.12 22.42
C TYR A 632 -33.56 -10.88 21.63
N SER A 633 -33.98 -9.62 21.56
CA SER A 633 -35.18 -9.19 20.83
C SER A 633 -34.86 -8.04 19.89
N GLN A 634 -35.23 -8.18 18.62
CA GLN A 634 -35.13 -7.11 17.64
C GLN A 634 -36.33 -7.13 16.70
N LEU A 635 -37.08 -6.04 16.64
CA LEU A 635 -38.18 -5.85 15.69
C LEU A 635 -37.78 -4.82 14.63
N LYS A 636 -38.03 -5.14 13.36
CA LYS A 636 -37.80 -4.22 12.23
C LYS A 636 -39.14 -3.77 11.67
N ALA A 637 -39.20 -2.53 11.20
CA ALA A 637 -40.39 -2.01 10.51
C ALA A 637 -40.80 -2.89 9.33
N GLN A 638 -39.85 -3.41 8.55
CA GLN A 638 -40.13 -4.34 7.45
C GLN A 638 -40.84 -5.63 7.92
N THR A 639 -40.58 -6.08 9.16
CA THR A 639 -41.27 -7.23 9.74
C THR A 639 -42.71 -6.89 10.08
N ILE A 640 -42.95 -5.68 10.58
CA ILE A 640 -44.28 -5.16 10.92
C ILE A 640 -45.12 -4.99 9.65
N TYR A 641 -44.62 -4.21 8.69
CA TYR A 641 -45.31 -3.87 7.43
C TYR A 641 -45.24 -4.96 6.36
N GLY A 642 -44.47 -6.02 6.57
CA GLY A 642 -44.38 -7.16 5.65
C GLY A 642 -45.05 -8.41 6.24
N PRO A 643 -44.29 -9.43 6.67
CA PRO A 643 -44.83 -10.72 7.08
C PRO A 643 -45.86 -10.66 8.21
N SER A 644 -45.72 -9.73 9.16
CA SER A 644 -46.66 -9.63 10.29
C SER A 644 -48.00 -9.02 9.86
N TYR A 645 -47.97 -7.99 9.01
CA TYR A 645 -49.18 -7.40 8.43
C TYR A 645 -49.90 -8.41 7.55
N GLU A 646 -49.18 -9.05 6.63
CA GLU A 646 -49.74 -10.05 5.72
C GLU A 646 -50.27 -11.26 6.49
N GLY A 647 -49.55 -11.73 7.51
CA GLY A 647 -49.99 -12.84 8.34
C GLY A 647 -51.25 -12.56 9.17
N GLU A 648 -51.45 -11.31 9.61
CA GLU A 648 -52.63 -10.92 10.41
C GLU A 648 -53.84 -10.57 9.53
N PHE A 649 -53.62 -9.95 8.36
CA PHE A 649 -54.70 -9.40 7.52
C PHE A 649 -54.92 -10.15 6.19
N GLY A 650 -54.06 -11.10 5.83
CA GLY A 650 -54.16 -11.91 4.61
C GLY A 650 -53.89 -11.16 3.30
N VAL A 651 -53.39 -9.93 3.38
CA VAL A 651 -53.05 -9.06 2.24
C VAL A 651 -51.76 -8.31 2.53
N SER A 652 -50.92 -8.10 1.52
CA SER A 652 -49.69 -7.32 1.69
C SER A 652 -50.00 -5.84 1.97
N TYR A 653 -49.16 -5.20 2.79
CA TYR A 653 -49.37 -3.81 3.19
C TYR A 653 -49.47 -2.86 1.99
N ASP A 654 -48.63 -3.02 0.97
CA ASP A 654 -48.64 -2.15 -0.21
C ASP A 654 -49.94 -2.29 -1.02
N THR A 655 -50.42 -3.53 -1.17
CA THR A 655 -51.71 -3.79 -1.86
C THR A 655 -52.87 -3.23 -1.06
N ASP A 656 -52.86 -3.40 0.26
CA ASP A 656 -53.91 -2.89 1.13
C ASP A 656 -53.90 -1.36 1.18
N LYS A 657 -52.73 -0.73 1.23
CA LYS A 657 -52.56 0.72 1.20
C LYS A 657 -53.08 1.34 -0.10
N GLN A 658 -52.96 0.65 -1.23
CA GLN A 658 -53.53 1.10 -2.51
C GLN A 658 -55.06 0.96 -2.58
N ASN A 659 -55.65 0.01 -1.85
CA ASN A 659 -57.06 -0.36 -1.95
C ASN A 659 -57.92 0.09 -0.74
N SER A 660 -57.32 0.66 0.30
CA SER A 660 -57.98 1.07 1.55
C SER A 660 -57.72 2.56 1.86
N THR A 661 -58.54 3.15 2.74
CA THR A 661 -58.33 4.52 3.23
C THR A 661 -57.15 4.58 4.22
N ASN A 662 -56.46 5.73 4.28
CA ASN A 662 -55.36 5.97 5.23
C ASN A 662 -55.76 5.66 6.68
N GLN A 663 -56.96 6.08 7.09
CA GLN A 663 -57.47 5.87 8.44
C GLN A 663 -57.61 4.37 8.79
N LYS A 664 -58.10 3.57 7.83
CA LYS A 664 -58.22 2.11 7.98
C LYS A 664 -56.86 1.43 8.07
N ILE A 665 -55.87 1.89 7.32
CA ILE A 665 -54.49 1.39 7.39
C ILE A 665 -53.86 1.72 8.75
N ILE A 666 -54.00 2.97 9.22
CA ILE A 666 -53.51 3.40 10.53
C ILE A 666 -54.10 2.51 11.64
N GLU A 667 -55.41 2.30 11.65
CA GLU A 667 -56.08 1.45 12.64
C GLU A 667 -55.58 0.00 12.60
N ARG A 668 -55.39 -0.57 11.40
CA ARG A 668 -54.87 -1.94 11.24
C ARG A 668 -53.45 -2.07 11.78
N VAL A 669 -52.56 -1.13 11.42
CA VAL A 669 -51.19 -1.13 11.93
C VAL A 669 -51.19 -0.96 13.44
N LYS A 670 -51.92 0.01 14.01
CA LYS A 670 -52.02 0.19 15.47
C LYS A 670 -52.53 -1.07 16.18
N ARG A 671 -53.55 -1.74 15.61
CA ARG A 671 -54.07 -3.01 16.13
C ARG A 671 -52.99 -4.11 16.12
N LEU A 672 -52.24 -4.22 15.02
CA LEU A 672 -51.13 -5.17 14.90
C LEU A 672 -50.05 -4.89 15.95
N LEU A 673 -49.68 -3.62 16.14
CA LEU A 673 -48.72 -3.19 17.17
C LEU A 673 -49.20 -3.56 18.58
N GLN A 674 -50.44 -3.20 18.93
CA GLN A 674 -51.03 -3.47 20.24
C GLN A 674 -51.06 -4.96 20.56
N LYS A 675 -51.51 -5.77 19.59
CA LYS A 675 -51.73 -7.21 19.78
C LYS A 675 -50.43 -7.99 19.90
N ASN A 676 -49.43 -7.66 19.07
CA ASN A 676 -48.28 -8.54 18.86
C ASN A 676 -46.95 -8.00 19.40
N PHE A 677 -46.84 -6.69 19.68
CA PHE A 677 -45.53 -6.06 19.90
C PHE A 677 -45.43 -5.19 21.16
N VAL A 678 -46.52 -4.59 21.65
CA VAL A 678 -46.47 -3.68 22.83
C VAL A 678 -45.94 -4.35 24.10
N GLU A 679 -46.30 -5.61 24.35
CA GLU A 679 -45.82 -6.33 25.55
C GLU A 679 -44.28 -6.41 25.59
N GLN A 680 -43.66 -6.66 24.44
CA GLN A 680 -42.21 -6.78 24.31
C GLN A 680 -41.52 -5.40 24.15
N TYR A 681 -42.22 -4.44 23.54
CA TYR A 681 -41.76 -3.08 23.25
C TYR A 681 -42.78 -2.04 23.76
N PRO A 682 -42.81 -1.75 25.07
CA PRO A 682 -43.78 -0.84 25.68
C PRO A 682 -43.76 0.58 25.08
N GLU A 683 -42.63 1.02 24.54
CA GLU A 683 -42.47 2.30 23.84
C GLU A 683 -43.44 2.47 22.66
N LEU A 684 -43.90 1.37 22.04
CA LEU A 684 -44.90 1.40 20.97
C LEU A 684 -46.26 1.90 21.43
N GLN A 685 -46.57 1.84 22.73
CA GLN A 685 -47.84 2.34 23.25
C GLN A 685 -47.99 3.84 22.96
N THR A 686 -46.90 4.61 23.09
CA THR A 686 -46.91 6.05 22.82
C THR A 686 -47.22 6.39 21.35
N ILE A 687 -46.89 5.50 20.42
CA ILE A 687 -47.27 5.61 19.01
C ILE A 687 -48.74 5.30 18.83
N ILE A 688 -49.24 4.24 19.47
CA ILE A 688 -50.63 3.82 19.34
C ILE A 688 -51.57 4.91 19.85
N ASP A 689 -51.19 5.61 20.90
CA ASP A 689 -51.99 6.66 21.54
C ASP A 689 -51.99 7.99 20.76
N ARG A 690 -51.13 8.17 19.75
CA ARG A 690 -51.04 9.40 18.94
C ARG A 690 -51.90 9.37 17.69
N GLU A 691 -52.42 10.51 17.27
CA GLU A 691 -53.10 10.67 15.98
C GLU A 691 -52.12 10.97 14.84
N TYR A 692 -52.38 10.40 13.66
CA TYR A 692 -51.53 10.53 12.46
C TYR A 692 -52.32 11.07 11.28
N SER A 693 -51.71 11.97 10.50
CA SER A 693 -52.32 12.53 9.29
C SER A 693 -52.54 11.49 8.18
N ASP A 694 -51.63 10.52 8.07
CA ASP A 694 -51.61 9.49 7.04
C ASP A 694 -50.79 8.27 7.48
N ALA A 695 -50.91 7.16 6.73
CA ALA A 695 -50.21 5.92 7.05
C ALA A 695 -48.67 6.04 6.94
N ASP A 696 -48.16 6.97 6.13
CA ASP A 696 -46.72 7.18 5.96
C ASP A 696 -46.10 7.95 7.13
N ALA A 697 -46.85 8.85 7.76
CA ALA A 697 -46.46 9.48 9.03
C ALA A 697 -46.31 8.43 10.13
N LEU A 698 -47.28 7.52 10.28
CA LEU A 698 -47.18 6.40 11.22
C LEU A 698 -45.99 5.48 10.88
N ALA A 699 -45.84 5.09 9.62
CA ALA A 699 -44.74 4.22 9.18
C ALA A 699 -43.36 4.83 9.42
N ARG A 700 -43.20 6.14 9.20
CA ARG A 700 -41.98 6.86 9.54
C ARG A 700 -41.72 6.85 11.04
N GLU A 701 -42.72 7.12 11.87
CA GLU A 701 -42.52 7.14 13.33
C GLU A 701 -42.21 5.75 13.89
N VAL A 702 -42.92 4.69 13.45
CA VAL A 702 -42.62 3.30 13.81
C VAL A 702 -41.21 2.92 13.36
N SER A 703 -40.80 3.31 12.15
CA SER A 703 -39.45 3.05 11.65
C SER A 703 -38.35 3.78 12.42
N ASN A 704 -38.68 4.90 13.07
CA ASN A 704 -37.75 5.67 13.90
C ASN A 704 -37.63 5.13 15.34
N GLN A 705 -38.49 4.20 15.76
CA GLN A 705 -38.39 3.59 17.09
C GLN A 705 -37.24 2.59 17.19
N ASN A 706 -36.58 2.60 18.34
CA ASN A 706 -35.52 1.65 18.63
C ASN A 706 -36.08 0.38 19.29
N LEU A 707 -36.50 -0.57 18.47
CA LEU A 707 -37.07 -1.84 18.92
C LEU A 707 -35.98 -2.91 19.06
N TYR A 708 -34.97 -2.63 19.88
CA TYR A 708 -33.86 -3.52 20.21
C TYR A 708 -33.73 -3.66 21.73
N ARG A 709 -33.76 -4.90 22.22
CA ARG A 709 -33.70 -5.21 23.64
C ARG A 709 -32.87 -6.46 23.91
N ILE A 710 -32.07 -6.39 24.97
CA ILE A 710 -31.44 -7.55 25.59
C ILE A 710 -31.95 -7.62 27.03
N SER A 711 -32.30 -8.81 27.47
CA SER A 711 -32.57 -9.12 28.88
C SER A 711 -31.92 -10.44 29.26
N PHE A 712 -31.99 -10.81 30.53
CA PHE A 712 -31.35 -12.00 31.06
C PHE A 712 -32.35 -12.78 31.92
N VAL A 713 -32.38 -14.10 31.73
CA VAL A 713 -33.23 -15.02 32.50
C VAL A 713 -32.38 -16.08 33.20
N PRO A 714 -32.64 -16.39 34.48
CA PRO A 714 -31.87 -17.38 35.21
C PRO A 714 -32.16 -18.80 34.70
N VAL A 715 -31.11 -19.62 34.58
CA VAL A 715 -31.18 -21.02 34.13
C VAL A 715 -30.24 -21.90 34.97
N SER A 716 -30.62 -23.16 35.19
CA SER A 716 -29.91 -24.15 36.01
C SER A 716 -28.47 -24.37 35.54
N ALA A 717 -27.50 -24.27 36.45
CA ALA A 717 -26.09 -24.58 36.13
C ALA A 717 -25.88 -26.07 35.84
N GLU A 718 -26.50 -26.94 36.63
CA GLU A 718 -26.42 -28.40 36.48
C GLU A 718 -26.98 -28.84 35.12
N TYR A 719 -28.14 -28.29 34.72
CA TYR A 719 -28.69 -28.55 33.40
C TYR A 719 -27.68 -28.17 32.31
N ILE A 720 -27.23 -26.92 32.32
CA ILE A 720 -26.32 -26.36 31.31
C ILE A 720 -25.03 -27.18 31.19
N GLU A 721 -24.36 -27.50 32.31
CA GLU A 721 -23.06 -28.17 32.31
C GLU A 721 -23.10 -29.66 31.90
N GLN A 722 -24.27 -30.33 31.98
CA GLN A 722 -24.38 -31.74 31.58
C GLN A 722 -24.10 -31.94 30.08
N GLY A 723 -24.43 -30.94 29.24
CA GLY A 723 -24.07 -30.88 27.83
C GLY A 723 -24.73 -31.90 26.89
N ARG A 724 -25.36 -32.96 27.40
CA ARG A 724 -25.92 -34.07 26.62
C ARG A 724 -27.32 -34.42 27.11
N TYR A 725 -28.27 -34.54 26.19
CA TYR A 725 -29.70 -34.70 26.50
C TYR A 725 -30.34 -35.73 25.58
N GLU A 726 -31.18 -36.62 26.11
CA GLU A 726 -31.89 -37.59 25.28
C GLU A 726 -32.86 -36.89 24.30
N ALA A 727 -32.80 -37.31 23.03
CA ALA A 727 -33.68 -36.79 22.00
C ALA A 727 -34.99 -37.59 21.91
N LYS A 728 -36.12 -36.89 21.68
CA LYS A 728 -37.46 -37.51 21.57
C LYS A 728 -37.59 -38.61 20.49
N ARG A 729 -36.68 -38.67 19.51
CA ARG A 729 -36.69 -39.63 18.41
C ARG A 729 -35.53 -40.65 18.49
N GLY A 730 -34.92 -40.81 19.65
CA GLY A 730 -33.69 -41.59 19.84
C GLY A 730 -32.44 -40.77 19.50
N GLY A 731 -31.31 -41.11 20.14
CA GLY A 731 -30.07 -40.34 20.07
C GLY A 731 -29.98 -39.24 21.13
N TYR A 732 -29.02 -38.33 20.96
CA TYR A 732 -28.73 -37.26 21.93
C TYR A 732 -28.66 -35.90 21.23
N ASN A 733 -29.20 -34.87 21.89
CA ASN A 733 -28.92 -33.47 21.58
C ASN A 733 -27.75 -32.98 22.45
N HIS A 734 -26.98 -32.05 21.92
CA HIS A 734 -25.77 -31.57 22.55
C HIS A 734 -25.81 -30.06 22.77
N LEU A 735 -25.20 -29.64 23.88
CA LEU A 735 -24.93 -28.26 24.24
C LEU A 735 -23.43 -28.13 24.52
N TYR A 736 -22.72 -27.48 23.60
CA TYR A 736 -21.30 -27.15 23.72
C TYR A 736 -21.17 -25.79 24.37
N ILE A 737 -20.36 -25.66 25.42
CA ILE A 737 -20.19 -24.42 26.17
C ILE A 737 -18.74 -24.01 26.17
N PHE A 738 -18.54 -22.75 25.81
CA PHE A 738 -17.23 -22.14 25.71
C PHE A 738 -17.17 -20.90 26.58
N GLU A 739 -16.22 -20.82 27.49
CA GLU A 739 -15.90 -19.57 28.17
C GLU A 739 -15.33 -18.57 27.14
N ILE A 740 -15.94 -17.40 27.05
CA ILE A 740 -15.46 -16.28 26.23
C ILE A 740 -14.39 -15.55 27.05
N THR A 741 -13.14 -15.62 26.61
CA THR A 741 -12.03 -15.11 27.40
C THR A 741 -10.99 -14.34 26.60
N ASN A 742 -10.26 -13.48 27.31
CA ASN A 742 -9.02 -12.84 26.87
C ASN A 742 -8.18 -12.53 28.11
N LYS A 743 -7.04 -11.84 27.95
CA LYS A 743 -6.15 -11.52 29.08
C LYS A 743 -6.81 -10.71 30.21
N ASP A 744 -7.83 -9.91 29.89
CA ASP A 744 -8.52 -9.05 30.87
C ASP A 744 -9.66 -9.81 31.57
N LEU A 745 -10.34 -10.73 30.86
CA LEU A 745 -11.44 -11.54 31.40
C LEU A 745 -10.95 -12.73 32.23
N ALA A 746 -9.83 -13.35 31.85
CA ALA A 746 -9.29 -14.53 32.54
C ALA A 746 -8.72 -14.22 33.93
N LYS A 747 -8.11 -13.03 34.09
CA LYS A 747 -7.55 -12.53 35.34
C LYS A 747 -7.73 -11.01 35.37
N PRO A 748 -8.76 -10.48 36.04
CA PRO A 748 -8.90 -9.05 36.24
C PRO A 748 -7.61 -8.55 36.90
N HIS A 749 -6.78 -7.81 36.17
CA HIS A 749 -5.54 -7.30 36.74
C HIS A 749 -5.90 -6.28 37.81
N SER A 750 -5.45 -6.50 39.05
CA SER A 750 -5.52 -5.51 40.12
C SER A 750 -4.59 -4.35 39.76
N GLY A 751 -5.08 -3.38 38.99
CA GLY A 751 -4.41 -2.10 38.71
C GLY A 751 -4.27 -1.64 37.26
N GLY A 752 -4.70 -2.43 36.25
CA GLY A 752 -4.53 -2.08 34.82
C GLY A 752 -5.84 -1.78 34.09
N ASN A 753 -5.84 -0.80 33.19
CA ASN A 753 -7.01 -0.49 32.33
C ASN A 753 -7.25 -1.61 31.28
N PRO A 754 -8.49 -2.10 31.11
CA PRO A 754 -8.79 -3.17 30.16
C PRO A 754 -8.56 -2.76 28.71
N ASN A 755 -8.47 -3.73 27.79
CA ASN A 755 -8.46 -3.44 26.36
C ASN A 755 -9.78 -2.78 25.94
N LEU A 756 -9.73 -1.88 24.95
CA LEU A 756 -10.92 -1.18 24.47
C LEU A 756 -12.01 -2.14 23.97
N HIS A 757 -11.61 -3.25 23.34
CA HIS A 757 -12.55 -4.29 22.89
C HIS A 757 -13.19 -5.06 24.05
N THR A 758 -12.48 -5.25 25.17
CA THR A 758 -13.06 -5.79 26.40
C THR A 758 -14.08 -4.82 26.96
N SER A 759 -13.77 -3.52 26.99
CA SER A 759 -14.71 -2.48 27.42
C SER A 759 -15.97 -2.46 26.56
N TYR A 760 -15.86 -2.55 25.22
CA TYR A 760 -17.03 -2.66 24.34
C TYR A 760 -17.88 -3.89 24.68
N PHE A 761 -17.25 -5.05 24.85
CA PHE A 761 -17.97 -6.29 25.15
C PHE A 761 -18.72 -6.23 26.48
N LEU A 762 -18.07 -5.79 27.55
CA LEU A 762 -18.72 -5.65 28.86
C LEU A 762 -19.86 -4.63 28.82
N HIS A 763 -19.68 -3.51 28.11
CA HIS A 763 -20.71 -2.48 28.01
C HIS A 763 -21.90 -2.88 27.13
N LEU A 764 -21.79 -3.87 26.23
CA LEU A 764 -22.96 -4.41 25.51
C LEU A 764 -24.07 -4.82 26.48
N PHE A 765 -23.69 -5.42 27.62
CA PHE A 765 -24.59 -6.01 28.61
C PHE A 765 -24.74 -5.15 29.89
N SER A 766 -24.12 -3.96 29.92
CA SER A 766 -24.22 -3.02 31.04
C SER A 766 -25.59 -2.36 31.11
N GLN A 767 -26.10 -2.10 32.32
CA GLN A 767 -27.37 -1.40 32.51
C GLN A 767 -27.38 0.00 31.87
N GLU A 768 -26.23 0.67 31.89
CA GLU A 768 -26.04 1.96 31.23
C GLU A 768 -26.32 1.88 29.72
N ASN A 769 -25.83 0.85 29.03
CA ASN A 769 -26.12 0.66 27.61
C ASN A 769 -27.55 0.14 27.40
N LEU A 770 -28.00 -0.86 28.16
CA LEU A 770 -29.31 -1.49 27.97
C LEU A 770 -30.48 -0.50 28.14
N SER A 771 -30.36 0.50 29.01
CA SER A 771 -31.38 1.54 29.20
C SER A 771 -31.50 2.50 28.00
N ASN A 772 -30.39 2.80 27.30
CA ASN A 772 -30.39 3.61 26.10
C ASN A 772 -29.30 3.11 25.12
N PRO A 773 -29.58 2.08 24.32
CA PRO A 773 -28.56 1.36 23.56
C PRO A 773 -27.76 2.26 22.61
N VAL A 774 -26.44 2.21 22.74
CA VAL A 774 -25.47 2.81 21.82
C VAL A 774 -24.65 1.71 21.15
N LEU A 775 -24.24 0.71 21.92
CA LEU A 775 -23.64 -0.52 21.43
C LEU A 775 -24.74 -1.56 21.22
N LYS A 776 -24.73 -2.18 20.04
CA LYS A 776 -25.64 -3.26 19.68
C LYS A 776 -24.85 -4.51 19.34
N LEU A 777 -25.30 -5.64 19.90
CA LEU A 777 -24.84 -6.96 19.49
C LEU A 777 -25.40 -7.28 18.09
N SER A 778 -24.51 -7.62 17.16
CA SER A 778 -24.89 -7.98 15.79
C SER A 778 -24.76 -9.49 15.56
N GLY A 779 -25.52 -10.01 14.59
CA GLY A 779 -25.41 -11.41 14.15
C GLY A 779 -24.15 -11.66 13.29
N ASN A 780 -24.10 -12.81 12.62
CA ASN A 780 -22.97 -13.27 11.80
C ASN A 780 -21.66 -13.37 12.59
N ALA A 781 -21.73 -13.84 13.84
CA ALA A 781 -20.53 -14.18 14.59
C ALA A 781 -19.91 -15.49 14.05
N GLU A 782 -18.63 -15.70 14.29
CA GLU A 782 -17.90 -16.85 13.74
C GLU A 782 -16.97 -17.46 14.77
N ILE A 783 -16.84 -18.80 14.69
CA ILE A 783 -15.88 -19.57 15.47
C ILE A 783 -14.81 -20.08 14.53
N PHE A 784 -13.56 -20.03 14.97
CA PHE A 784 -12.44 -20.61 14.25
C PHE A 784 -11.64 -21.53 15.14
N PHE A 785 -11.10 -22.60 14.57
CA PHE A 785 -10.05 -23.41 15.16
C PHE A 785 -8.72 -23.03 14.52
N ARG A 786 -7.68 -22.84 15.33
CA ARG A 786 -6.32 -22.66 14.83
C ARG A 786 -5.43 -23.73 15.46
N PRO A 787 -4.82 -24.61 14.64
CA PRO A 787 -3.85 -25.59 15.10
C PRO A 787 -2.67 -24.94 15.85
N GLY A 788 -2.10 -25.69 16.79
CA GLY A 788 -0.84 -25.35 17.45
C GLY A 788 0.38 -25.74 16.62
N ASN A 789 1.39 -24.87 16.59
CA ASN A 789 2.72 -25.21 16.12
C ASN A 789 3.59 -25.58 17.33
N HIS A 790 4.02 -26.84 17.42
CA HIS A 790 4.78 -27.34 18.56
C HIS A 790 6.29 -27.02 18.49
N ASP A 791 6.80 -26.64 17.33
CA ASP A 791 8.22 -26.36 17.06
C ASP A 791 8.53 -24.86 17.18
N LEU A 792 8.16 -24.27 18.33
CA LEU A 792 8.41 -22.85 18.59
C LEU A 792 9.68 -22.64 19.42
N PRO A 793 10.55 -21.69 19.03
CA PRO A 793 11.81 -21.45 19.72
C PRO A 793 11.58 -20.95 21.15
N THR A 794 12.43 -21.39 22.08
CA THR A 794 12.42 -20.92 23.47
C THR A 794 13.47 -19.83 23.66
N LYS A 795 13.14 -18.82 24.47
CA LYS A 795 14.09 -17.78 24.87
C LYS A 795 14.08 -17.60 26.38
N THR A 796 15.21 -17.20 26.92
CA THR A 796 15.33 -16.84 28.33
C THR A 796 14.84 -15.39 28.50
N ASP A 797 13.88 -15.17 29.41
CA ASP A 797 13.44 -13.82 29.75
C ASP A 797 14.47 -13.09 30.63
N SER A 798 14.23 -11.81 30.90
CA SER A 798 15.11 -10.97 31.74
C SER A 798 15.23 -11.44 33.20
N LEU A 799 14.42 -12.43 33.61
CA LEU A 799 14.45 -13.05 34.93
C LEU A 799 15.08 -14.45 34.90
N GLY A 800 15.71 -14.85 33.79
CA GLY A 800 16.37 -16.15 33.65
C GLY A 800 15.43 -17.32 33.41
N LYS A 801 14.13 -17.07 33.19
CA LYS A 801 13.14 -18.13 32.97
C LYS A 801 13.03 -18.45 31.48
N GLN A 802 13.01 -19.73 31.14
CA GLN A 802 12.70 -20.13 29.76
C GLN A 802 11.23 -19.86 29.45
N VAL A 803 11.01 -19.15 28.35
CA VAL A 803 9.69 -18.78 27.82
C VAL A 803 9.65 -19.17 26.34
N THR A 804 8.65 -19.94 25.94
CA THR A 804 8.37 -20.21 24.53
C THR A 804 8.03 -18.91 23.80
N THR A 805 8.85 -18.54 22.82
CA THR A 805 8.55 -17.42 21.94
C THR A 805 7.26 -17.73 21.19
N HIS A 806 6.40 -16.73 21.01
CA HIS A 806 5.12 -16.96 20.33
C HIS A 806 4.23 -18.05 20.98
N LYS A 807 4.36 -18.33 22.29
CA LYS A 807 3.59 -19.34 23.07
C LYS A 807 2.10 -19.45 22.71
N ARG A 808 1.44 -18.35 22.35
CA ARG A 808 0.03 -18.37 21.94
C ARG A 808 -0.25 -19.22 20.70
N TYR A 809 0.76 -19.53 19.89
CA TYR A 809 0.66 -20.42 18.73
C TYR A 809 1.10 -21.84 19.07
N SER A 810 1.59 -22.13 20.28
CA SER A 810 2.10 -23.45 20.65
C SER A 810 1.03 -24.49 20.96
N LYS A 811 -0.24 -24.11 20.83
CA LYS A 811 -1.39 -24.90 21.24
C LYS A 811 -2.58 -24.60 20.35
N ASP A 812 -3.36 -25.63 20.11
CA ASP A 812 -4.69 -25.55 19.54
C ASP A 812 -5.53 -24.51 20.26
N THR A 813 -6.18 -23.65 19.48
CA THR A 813 -6.91 -22.52 20.02
C THR A 813 -8.20 -22.29 19.25
N LEU A 814 -9.31 -22.26 19.99
CA LEU A 814 -10.59 -21.78 19.47
C LEU A 814 -10.69 -20.25 19.60
N LEU A 815 -11.13 -19.60 18.54
CA LEU A 815 -11.27 -18.15 18.41
C LEU A 815 -12.72 -17.80 18.13
N PHE A 816 -13.19 -16.71 18.73
CA PHE A 816 -14.54 -16.18 18.52
C PHE A 816 -14.49 -14.76 17.99
N HIS A 817 -15.13 -14.55 16.85
CA HIS A 817 -15.26 -13.25 16.21
C HIS A 817 -16.70 -12.76 16.34
N LEU A 818 -16.90 -11.68 17.11
CA LEU A 818 -18.21 -11.14 17.47
C LEU A 818 -18.42 -9.74 16.88
N PRO A 819 -19.30 -9.59 15.86
CA PRO A 819 -19.67 -8.29 15.32
C PRO A 819 -20.51 -7.46 16.30
N VAL A 820 -20.23 -6.16 16.37
CA VAL A 820 -20.96 -5.17 17.14
C VAL A 820 -21.16 -3.91 16.31
N SER A 821 -22.30 -3.25 16.49
CA SER A 821 -22.59 -1.97 15.86
C SER A 821 -22.61 -0.86 16.92
N ILE A 822 -21.90 0.22 16.65
CA ILE A 822 -21.78 1.40 17.53
C ILE A 822 -22.62 2.53 16.93
N ASN A 823 -23.33 3.29 17.78
CA ASN A 823 -24.28 4.32 17.38
C ASN A 823 -25.31 3.79 16.35
N PHE A 824 -25.72 2.53 16.47
CA PHE A 824 -26.53 1.83 15.45
C PHE A 824 -27.89 2.48 15.15
N LYS A 825 -28.36 3.38 16.03
CA LYS A 825 -29.55 4.21 15.84
C LYS A 825 -29.36 5.27 14.75
N LYS A 826 -28.11 5.54 14.36
CA LYS A 826 -27.73 6.48 13.30
C LYS A 826 -27.50 5.72 12.00
N GLY A 827 -27.83 6.34 10.88
CA GLY A 827 -27.46 5.83 9.56
C GLY A 827 -25.98 6.03 9.25
N SER A 828 -25.57 5.63 8.05
CA SER A 828 -24.32 6.09 7.46
C SER A 828 -24.41 7.59 7.13
N MET A 829 -23.26 8.26 7.03
CA MET A 829 -23.17 9.68 6.69
C MET A 829 -22.20 9.87 5.54
N LYS A 830 -22.54 10.73 4.58
CA LYS A 830 -21.64 11.06 3.47
C LYS A 830 -20.51 11.99 3.96
N PRO A 831 -19.27 11.85 3.43
CA PRO A 831 -18.15 12.71 3.83
C PRO A 831 -18.44 14.21 3.73
N LYS A 832 -19.06 14.66 2.63
CA LYS A 832 -19.44 16.07 2.46
C LYS A 832 -20.34 16.58 3.59
N GLN A 833 -21.38 15.83 3.96
CA GLN A 833 -22.31 16.22 5.02
C GLN A 833 -21.61 16.35 6.37
N PHE A 834 -20.66 15.45 6.65
CA PHE A 834 -19.85 15.51 7.86
C PHE A 834 -18.92 16.73 7.87
N ASN A 835 -18.29 17.03 6.74
CA ASN A 835 -17.43 18.21 6.59
C ASN A 835 -18.24 19.50 6.73
N ASP A 836 -19.45 19.59 6.15
CA ASP A 836 -20.33 20.75 6.28
C ASP A 836 -20.68 21.01 7.77
N ILE A 837 -21.02 19.95 8.52
CA ILE A 837 -21.22 20.03 9.97
C ILE A 837 -19.94 20.51 10.67
N THR A 838 -18.79 19.98 10.27
CA THR A 838 -17.51 20.32 10.89
C THR A 838 -17.14 21.78 10.66
N ASN A 839 -17.26 22.25 9.42
CA ASN A 839 -16.95 23.61 9.02
C ASN A 839 -17.89 24.61 9.69
N GLN A 840 -19.19 24.30 9.77
CA GLN A 840 -20.13 25.14 10.51
C GLN A 840 -19.74 25.23 11.98
N LYS A 841 -19.34 24.12 12.61
CA LYS A 841 -18.89 24.13 14.01
C LYS A 841 -17.61 24.93 14.21
N ILE A 842 -16.67 24.85 13.28
CA ILE A 842 -15.46 25.68 13.28
C ILE A 842 -15.83 27.17 13.19
N ALA A 843 -16.77 27.53 12.32
CA ALA A 843 -17.24 28.90 12.16
C ALA A 843 -17.97 29.46 13.40
N ASP A 844 -18.76 28.62 14.07
CA ASP A 844 -19.53 28.98 15.27
C ASP A 844 -18.64 29.23 16.51
N GLN A 845 -17.42 28.69 16.56
CA GLN A 845 -16.51 28.89 17.70
C GLN A 845 -15.79 30.24 17.62
N PRO A 846 -15.41 30.88 18.74
CA PRO A 846 -14.42 31.95 18.74
C PRO A 846 -13.09 31.45 18.15
N LYS A 847 -12.45 32.26 17.30
CA LYS A 847 -11.19 31.89 16.62
C LYS A 847 -10.09 31.54 17.63
N ASP A 848 -9.96 32.34 18.69
CA ASP A 848 -8.96 32.18 19.75
C ASP A 848 -9.12 30.90 20.58
N ASN A 849 -10.26 30.21 20.47
CA ASN A 849 -10.49 28.93 21.14
C ASN A 849 -10.08 27.73 20.28
N LEU A 850 -9.61 27.95 19.05
CA LEU A 850 -9.23 26.90 18.11
C LEU A 850 -7.72 26.91 17.88
N ASN A 851 -7.13 25.73 18.00
CA ASN A 851 -5.71 25.52 17.73
C ASN A 851 -5.54 24.61 16.51
N ILE A 852 -4.31 24.49 16.03
CA ILE A 852 -3.95 23.70 14.86
C ILE A 852 -2.76 22.81 15.21
N ILE A 853 -2.85 21.53 14.84
CA ILE A 853 -1.73 20.58 14.87
C ILE A 853 -1.25 20.40 13.43
N GLY A 854 -0.08 20.94 13.10
CA GLY A 854 0.63 20.59 11.88
C GLY A 854 1.42 19.30 12.08
N ILE A 855 1.33 18.39 11.13
CA ILE A 855 2.06 17.12 11.15
C ILE A 855 2.94 17.02 9.91
N ASP A 856 4.25 17.00 10.13
CA ASP A 856 5.25 16.67 9.12
C ASP A 856 5.71 15.21 9.25
N ARG A 857 6.16 14.64 8.15
CA ARG A 857 6.55 13.23 8.03
C ARG A 857 7.84 13.14 7.23
N GLY A 858 8.93 12.75 7.87
CA GLY A 858 10.26 12.67 7.29
C GLY A 858 10.92 11.29 7.45
N GLU A 859 12.17 11.20 7.00
CA GLU A 859 13.04 10.01 7.18
C GLU A 859 13.84 10.08 8.48
N LYS A 860 14.23 11.29 8.91
CA LYS A 860 14.90 11.55 10.18
C LYS A 860 13.90 11.52 11.33
N HIS A 861 12.80 12.26 11.18
CA HIS A 861 11.66 12.16 12.08
C HIS A 861 10.48 11.51 11.37
N LEU A 862 10.13 10.28 11.77
CA LEU A 862 9.05 9.51 11.15
C LEU A 862 7.72 10.29 11.20
N VAL A 863 7.48 10.97 12.31
CA VAL A 863 6.38 11.93 12.52
C VAL A 863 6.87 13.04 13.43
N TYR A 864 6.68 14.28 13.00
CA TYR A 864 6.94 15.48 13.81
C TYR A 864 5.65 16.29 13.88
N TYR A 865 5.32 16.84 15.05
CA TYR A 865 4.13 17.69 15.20
C TYR A 865 4.49 19.06 15.76
N SER A 866 3.66 20.04 15.41
CA SER A 866 3.66 21.38 16.01
C SER A 866 2.21 21.78 16.26
N VAL A 867 1.90 22.13 17.50
CA VAL A 867 0.63 22.72 17.93
C VAL A 867 0.78 24.23 17.97
N VAL A 868 -0.05 24.95 17.22
CA VAL A 868 -0.08 26.41 17.21
C VAL A 868 -1.47 26.93 17.52
N ASP A 869 -1.53 28.14 18.07
CA ASP A 869 -2.79 28.86 18.19
C ASP A 869 -3.20 29.54 16.88
N CYS A 870 -4.35 30.21 16.88
CA CYS A 870 -4.86 30.90 15.70
C CYS A 870 -4.08 32.16 15.28
N HIS A 871 -3.01 32.51 16.01
CA HIS A 871 -2.06 33.57 15.67
C HIS A 871 -0.70 33.01 15.22
N GLY A 872 -0.53 31.69 15.16
CA GLY A 872 0.73 31.05 14.77
C GLY A 872 1.78 31.00 15.87
N ARG A 873 1.39 31.19 17.15
CA ARG A 873 2.27 31.00 18.31
C ARG A 873 2.28 29.53 18.72
N ILE A 874 3.44 29.01 19.11
CA ILE A 874 3.64 27.59 19.41
C ILE A 874 3.18 27.27 20.84
N LEU A 875 2.34 26.26 20.98
CA LEU A 875 1.81 25.75 22.25
C LEU A 875 2.53 24.47 22.69
N ASP A 876 2.82 23.58 21.76
CA ASP A 876 3.51 22.31 21.99
C ASP A 876 4.10 21.79 20.68
N GLN A 877 5.11 20.93 20.77
CA GLN A 877 5.94 20.58 19.65
C GLN A 877 6.84 19.38 19.98
N GLY A 878 7.01 18.43 19.05
CA GLY A 878 8.09 17.45 19.19
C GLY A 878 8.10 16.34 18.15
N SER A 879 9.18 15.55 18.19
CA SER A 879 9.27 14.30 17.44
C SER A 879 8.52 13.19 18.16
N LEU A 880 7.85 12.34 17.39
CA LEU A 880 7.23 11.12 17.90
C LEU A 880 8.09 9.87 17.63
N ASN A 881 9.38 10.02 17.28
CA ASN A 881 10.28 8.88 17.12
C ASN A 881 10.39 8.04 18.41
N GLU A 882 10.50 8.71 19.56
CA GLU A 882 10.51 8.09 20.86
C GLU A 882 9.15 8.27 21.55
N ILE A 883 8.53 7.16 21.97
CA ILE A 883 7.27 7.19 22.72
C ILE A 883 7.39 6.23 23.90
N ASN A 884 7.09 6.71 25.11
CA ASN A 884 7.18 5.95 26.37
C ASN A 884 8.59 5.37 26.63
N GLY A 885 9.66 6.09 26.29
CA GLY A 885 11.04 5.64 26.51
C GLY A 885 11.54 4.62 25.46
N ILE A 886 10.79 4.40 24.39
CA ILE A 886 11.15 3.47 23.30
C ILE A 886 11.37 4.26 22.02
N ASP A 887 12.60 4.25 21.51
CA ASP A 887 12.95 4.82 20.22
C ASP A 887 12.56 3.87 19.08
N TYR A 888 11.42 4.15 18.45
CA TYR A 888 10.92 3.38 17.32
C TYR A 888 11.66 3.68 16.01
N HIS A 889 12.31 4.83 15.89
CA HIS A 889 13.12 5.14 14.71
C HIS A 889 14.34 4.20 14.66
N ARG A 890 15.06 4.08 15.78
CA ARG A 890 16.16 3.12 15.92
C ARG A 890 15.71 1.68 15.71
N LEU A 891 14.60 1.25 16.32
CA LEU A 891 14.10 -0.12 16.15
C LEU A 891 13.70 -0.43 14.69
N LEU A 892 13.13 0.54 13.97
CA LEU A 892 12.80 0.38 12.56
C LEU A 892 14.05 0.36 11.68
N ASP A 893 15.09 1.12 12.04
CA ASP A 893 16.40 1.10 11.39
C ASP A 893 17.12 -0.24 11.58
N GLU A 894 17.20 -0.73 12.83
CA GLU A 894 17.76 -2.03 13.16
C GLU A 894 17.02 -3.14 12.41
N ARG A 895 15.69 -3.11 12.38
CA ARG A 895 14.89 -4.09 11.64
C ARG A 895 15.10 -4.05 10.13
N GLU A 896 15.30 -2.87 9.54
CA GLU A 896 15.62 -2.74 8.11
C GLU A 896 17.00 -3.34 7.81
N LYS A 897 18.00 -3.07 8.67
CA LYS A 897 19.34 -3.66 8.59
C LYS A 897 19.32 -5.19 8.71
N GLU A 898 18.61 -5.72 9.70
CA GLU A 898 18.38 -7.16 9.86
C GLU A 898 17.74 -7.77 8.61
N ARG A 899 16.73 -7.12 8.02
CA ARG A 899 16.06 -7.65 6.83
C ARG A 899 16.94 -7.65 5.59
N ILE A 900 17.84 -6.67 5.43
CA ILE A 900 18.85 -6.69 4.36
C ILE A 900 19.79 -7.88 4.55
N LYS A 901 20.27 -8.10 5.78
CA LYS A 901 21.10 -9.26 6.12
C LYS A 901 20.36 -10.58 5.84
N ASN A 902 19.13 -10.73 6.33
CA ASN A 902 18.36 -11.97 6.18
C ASN A 902 18.03 -12.27 4.71
N ARG A 903 17.78 -11.23 3.89
CA ARG A 903 17.64 -11.39 2.43
C ARG A 903 18.91 -11.94 1.78
N GLN A 904 20.08 -11.51 2.27
CA GLN A 904 21.37 -11.94 1.75
C GLN A 904 21.77 -13.32 2.26
N SER A 905 21.34 -13.74 3.45
CA SER A 905 21.63 -15.06 4.05
C SER A 905 20.54 -16.11 3.84
N TRP A 906 19.42 -15.76 3.19
CA TRP A 906 18.20 -16.58 3.08
C TRP A 906 17.58 -16.94 4.43
N GLU A 907 17.94 -16.22 5.49
CA GLU A 907 17.29 -16.36 6.79
C GLU A 907 15.83 -15.84 6.76
N PRO A 908 14.97 -16.36 7.64
CA PRO A 908 13.60 -15.89 7.81
C PRO A 908 13.52 -14.36 7.95
N ILE A 909 12.82 -13.71 7.03
CA ILE A 909 12.68 -12.25 7.04
C ILE A 909 11.50 -11.88 7.96
N GLU A 910 11.80 -11.40 9.18
CA GLU A 910 10.74 -10.93 10.08
C GLU A 910 9.95 -9.74 9.51
N ASP A 911 8.63 -9.74 9.77
CA ASP A 911 7.71 -8.74 9.23
C ASP A 911 7.84 -7.37 9.93
N ILE A 912 8.51 -6.42 9.27
CA ILE A 912 8.62 -5.01 9.71
C ILE A 912 7.26 -4.31 9.81
N LYS A 913 6.24 -4.81 9.10
CA LYS A 913 4.89 -4.24 9.10
C LYS A 913 4.26 -4.30 10.49
N ASN A 914 4.57 -5.28 11.32
CA ASN A 914 4.01 -5.39 12.67
C ASN A 914 4.64 -4.35 13.62
N LEU A 915 5.97 -4.16 13.55
CA LEU A 915 6.66 -3.11 14.30
C LEU A 915 6.13 -1.72 13.93
N LYS A 916 6.00 -1.43 12.63
CA LYS A 916 5.34 -0.20 12.15
C LYS A 916 3.93 -0.03 12.67
N LYS A 917 3.15 -1.11 12.74
CA LYS A 917 1.77 -1.05 13.25
C LYS A 917 1.75 -0.65 14.72
N GLY A 918 2.66 -1.22 15.52
CA GLY A 918 2.85 -0.87 16.92
C GLY A 918 3.19 0.62 17.08
N TYR A 919 4.25 1.07 16.40
CA TYR A 919 4.66 2.47 16.37
C TYR A 919 3.51 3.43 16.01
N ILE A 920 2.86 3.21 14.87
CA ILE A 920 1.75 4.05 14.39
C ILE A 920 0.59 4.08 15.42
N SER A 921 0.32 2.97 16.12
CA SER A 921 -0.74 2.96 17.13
C SER A 921 -0.44 3.89 18.32
N HIS A 922 0.83 4.03 18.70
CA HIS A 922 1.28 4.97 19.73
C HIS A 922 1.21 6.42 19.23
N VAL A 923 1.68 6.68 18.01
CA VAL A 923 1.56 7.99 17.35
C VAL A 923 0.10 8.45 17.26
N VAL A 924 -0.80 7.58 16.77
CA VAL A 924 -2.23 7.89 16.64
C VAL A 924 -2.85 8.21 18.01
N HIS A 925 -2.44 7.51 19.07
CA HIS A 925 -2.89 7.82 20.42
C HIS A 925 -2.41 9.20 20.88
N ALA A 926 -1.13 9.52 20.69
CA ALA A 926 -0.54 10.82 21.05
C ALA A 926 -1.24 11.97 20.30
N LEU A 927 -1.37 11.87 18.97
CA LEU A 927 -2.05 12.88 18.16
C LEU A 927 -3.53 13.04 18.53
N SER A 928 -4.22 11.95 18.85
CA SER A 928 -5.62 12.01 19.28
C SER A 928 -5.78 12.72 20.64
N ARG A 929 -4.82 12.55 21.56
CA ARG A 929 -4.78 13.27 22.84
C ARG A 929 -4.53 14.76 22.61
N LEU A 930 -3.48 15.11 21.87
CA LEU A 930 -3.13 16.48 21.55
C LEU A 930 -4.31 17.22 20.90
N ALA A 931 -4.99 16.57 19.95
CA ALA A 931 -6.15 17.17 19.29
C ALA A 931 -7.24 17.56 20.29
N VAL A 932 -7.61 16.66 21.20
CA VAL A 932 -8.67 16.89 22.18
C VAL A 932 -8.24 17.86 23.28
N GLU A 933 -7.02 17.72 23.80
CA GLU A 933 -6.45 18.56 24.87
C GLU A 933 -6.31 20.03 24.42
N HIS A 934 -5.86 20.25 23.19
CA HIS A 934 -5.71 21.60 22.63
C HIS A 934 -6.93 22.09 21.85
N ASN A 935 -8.04 21.35 21.79
CA ASN A 935 -9.21 21.69 20.95
C ASN A 935 -8.79 22.04 19.50
N ALA A 936 -7.95 21.20 18.90
CA ALA A 936 -7.21 21.52 17.68
C ALA A 936 -7.66 20.72 16.45
N ILE A 937 -7.68 21.38 15.29
CA ILE A 937 -7.76 20.69 13.99
C ILE A 937 -6.39 20.12 13.61
N ILE A 938 -6.36 19.10 12.76
CA ILE A 938 -5.12 18.45 12.32
C ILE A 938 -4.89 18.81 10.86
N VAL A 939 -3.68 19.23 10.52
CA VAL A 939 -3.28 19.60 9.16
C VAL A 939 -2.07 18.77 8.75
N MET A 940 -2.17 18.17 7.56
CA MET A 940 -1.13 17.34 6.97
C MET A 940 -0.82 17.82 5.55
N GLU A 941 0.35 17.46 5.03
CA GLU A 941 0.67 17.70 3.62
C GLU A 941 -0.11 16.77 2.69
N ASP A 942 -0.55 17.33 1.58
CA ASP A 942 -1.12 16.62 0.44
C ASP A 942 -0.02 16.01 -0.44
N LEU A 943 0.49 14.85 -0.02
CA LEU A 943 1.51 14.13 -0.78
C LEU A 943 0.86 13.30 -1.90
N ASN A 944 1.29 13.52 -3.14
CA ASN A 944 0.82 12.77 -4.31
C ASN A 944 1.10 11.25 -4.16
N MET A 945 0.19 10.40 -4.65
CA MET A 945 0.29 8.94 -4.59
C MET A 945 1.61 8.40 -5.15
N ARG A 946 2.12 8.97 -6.25
CA ARG A 946 3.42 8.57 -6.82
C ARG A 946 4.57 8.83 -5.84
N PHE A 947 4.54 9.94 -5.11
CA PHE A 947 5.54 10.25 -4.08
C PHE A 947 5.47 9.24 -2.93
N LYS A 948 4.24 8.94 -2.45
CA LYS A 948 3.99 7.91 -1.43
C LYS A 948 4.45 6.52 -1.88
N GLN A 949 4.31 6.18 -3.16
CA GLN A 949 4.75 4.90 -3.74
C GLN A 949 6.28 4.80 -3.86
N ILE A 950 6.95 5.83 -4.38
CA ILE A 950 8.42 5.85 -4.52
C ILE A 950 9.08 5.71 -3.14
N ARG A 951 8.61 6.48 -2.15
CA ARG A 951 9.10 6.35 -0.76
C ARG A 951 8.52 5.14 -0.01
N GLY A 952 7.52 4.45 -0.56
CA GLY A 952 7.07 3.16 -0.09
C GLY A 952 8.11 2.05 -0.28
N GLY A 953 9.08 2.26 -1.18
CA GLY A 953 10.28 1.42 -1.32
C GLY A 953 11.32 1.61 -0.22
N ILE A 954 11.22 2.66 0.59
CA ILE A 954 12.02 2.85 1.81
C ILE A 954 11.31 2.10 2.94
N GLU A 955 11.95 1.09 3.52
CA GLU A 955 11.26 0.17 4.42
C GLU A 955 10.81 0.82 5.72
N LYS A 956 11.21 2.06 6.03
CA LYS A 956 10.71 2.85 7.19
C LYS A 956 9.42 3.63 6.93
N GLY A 957 9.00 3.87 5.69
CA GLY A 957 7.87 4.76 5.38
C GLY A 957 6.56 4.37 6.10
N THR A 958 5.95 5.30 6.84
CA THR A 958 4.70 5.11 7.61
C THR A 958 3.50 5.94 7.10
N TYR A 959 3.75 6.83 6.14
CA TYR A 959 2.87 7.91 5.65
C TYR A 959 1.39 7.54 5.47
N GLN A 960 1.06 6.71 4.49
CA GLN A 960 -0.33 6.39 4.15
C GLN A 960 -1.02 5.59 5.27
N ARG A 961 -0.26 4.76 5.99
CA ARG A 961 -0.78 3.90 7.04
C ARG A 961 -1.09 4.68 8.31
N LEU A 962 -0.31 5.73 8.61
CA LEU A 962 -0.60 6.68 9.67
C LEU A 962 -1.92 7.42 9.39
N GLU A 963 -2.06 8.02 8.19
CA GLU A 963 -3.28 8.71 7.77
C GLU A 963 -4.51 7.82 7.96
N ARG A 964 -4.47 6.59 7.43
CA ARG A 964 -5.57 5.62 7.53
C ARG A 964 -5.94 5.31 8.99
N GLN A 965 -4.95 4.99 9.82
CA GLN A 965 -5.20 4.59 11.22
C GLN A 965 -5.66 5.77 12.09
N LEU A 966 -5.17 6.99 11.81
CA LEU A 966 -5.64 8.19 12.49
C LEU A 966 -7.12 8.44 12.16
N ILE A 967 -7.50 8.42 10.88
CA ILE A 967 -8.91 8.54 10.46
C ILE A 967 -9.78 7.45 11.11
N ASP A 968 -9.36 6.18 11.03
CA ASP A 968 -10.12 5.08 11.63
C ASP A 968 -10.28 5.20 13.14
N LYS A 969 -9.28 5.75 13.83
CA LYS A 969 -9.36 6.01 15.27
C LYS A 969 -10.29 7.19 15.58
N LEU A 970 -10.24 8.26 14.79
CA LEU A 970 -11.09 9.44 14.95
C LEU A 970 -12.55 9.20 14.52
N ASN A 971 -12.83 8.14 13.75
CA ASN A 971 -14.21 7.71 13.47
C ASN A 971 -14.97 7.30 14.75
N TYR A 972 -14.25 6.78 15.75
CA TYR A 972 -14.78 6.52 17.09
C TYR A 972 -13.64 6.52 18.14
N LEU A 973 -13.35 7.71 18.67
CA LEU A 973 -12.29 7.94 19.65
C LEU A 973 -12.84 7.85 21.08
N VAL A 974 -12.30 6.90 21.83
CA VAL A 974 -12.61 6.65 23.25
C VAL A 974 -11.33 6.75 24.07
N PHE A 975 -11.42 7.44 25.20
CA PHE A 975 -10.43 7.49 26.27
C PHE A 975 -10.89 6.56 27.41
N LYS A 976 -9.99 5.71 27.91
CA LYS A 976 -10.34 4.61 28.82
C LYS A 976 -10.49 5.05 30.28
N ASP A 977 -9.99 6.23 30.58
CA ASP A 977 -9.97 6.92 31.85
C ASP A 977 -11.22 7.78 32.10
N ARG A 978 -12.14 7.84 31.13
CA ARG A 978 -13.41 8.57 31.22
C ARG A 978 -14.58 7.66 31.54
N ASP A 979 -15.59 8.21 32.21
CA ASP A 979 -16.83 7.49 32.51
C ASP A 979 -17.59 7.14 31.23
N ALA A 980 -18.36 6.06 31.24
CA ALA A 980 -18.93 5.49 30.02
C ALA A 980 -19.80 6.45 29.20
N ARG A 981 -20.58 7.32 29.86
CA ARG A 981 -21.49 8.30 29.25
C ARG A 981 -20.93 9.71 29.18
N GLU A 982 -19.75 9.94 29.75
CA GLU A 982 -19.02 11.19 29.58
C GLU A 982 -18.59 11.34 28.12
N THR A 983 -18.48 12.57 27.63
CA THR A 983 -17.93 12.81 26.29
C THR A 983 -16.54 12.18 26.16
N GLY A 984 -16.31 11.41 25.11
CA GLY A 984 -15.07 10.64 24.94
C GLY A 984 -15.03 9.31 25.70
N GLY A 985 -16.07 9.00 26.48
CA GLY A 985 -16.29 7.70 27.11
C GLY A 985 -16.80 6.63 26.13
N ILE A 986 -16.88 5.38 26.58
CA ILE A 986 -17.15 4.21 25.73
C ILE A 986 -18.52 4.25 25.01
N LEU A 987 -19.55 4.83 25.62
CA LEU A 987 -20.91 4.99 25.09
C LEU A 987 -21.16 6.39 24.50
N ARG A 988 -20.15 7.27 24.51
CA ARG A 988 -20.23 8.63 23.95
C ARG A 988 -18.88 9.06 23.36
N GLY A 989 -18.27 8.16 22.58
CA GLY A 989 -16.99 8.40 21.93
C GLY A 989 -17.07 9.53 20.89
N TYR A 990 -15.96 10.25 20.72
CA TYR A 990 -15.85 11.30 19.72
C TYR A 990 -15.87 10.70 18.30
N GLN A 991 -16.51 11.38 17.37
CA GLN A 991 -16.48 11.11 15.94
C GLN A 991 -15.98 12.39 15.25
N LEU A 992 -14.67 12.49 15.02
CA LEU A 992 -14.01 13.71 14.50
C LEU A 992 -13.72 13.65 13.00
N THR A 993 -13.87 12.47 12.39
CA THR A 993 -13.69 12.24 10.95
C THR A 993 -14.92 11.56 10.35
N ALA A 994 -15.11 11.76 9.04
CA ALA A 994 -16.17 11.09 8.30
C ALA A 994 -15.86 9.59 8.11
N PRO A 995 -16.89 8.74 7.88
CA PRO A 995 -16.67 7.35 7.49
C PRO A 995 -15.71 7.27 6.30
N PHE A 996 -14.62 6.52 6.46
CA PHE A 996 -13.63 6.39 5.40
C PHE A 996 -14.08 5.37 4.35
N GLU A 997 -14.09 5.80 3.09
CA GLU A 997 -14.33 4.92 1.94
C GLU A 997 -13.01 4.57 1.23
N SER A 998 -12.34 5.58 0.67
CA SER A 998 -11.04 5.48 0.01
C SER A 998 -10.32 6.83 0.07
N PHE A 999 -9.00 6.83 -0.16
CA PHE A 999 -8.22 8.07 -0.24
C PHE A 999 -8.67 8.97 -1.40
N GLU A 1000 -9.11 8.39 -2.51
CA GLU A 1000 -9.59 9.12 -3.69
C GLU A 1000 -10.87 9.91 -3.42
N LYS A 1001 -11.80 9.33 -2.66
CA LYS A 1001 -13.11 9.94 -2.36
C LYS A 1001 -13.07 10.94 -1.18
N MET A 1002 -11.99 10.95 -0.43
CA MET A 1002 -11.85 11.79 0.77
C MET A 1002 -11.68 13.29 0.43
N GLY A 1003 -11.10 13.62 -0.73
CA GLY A 1003 -10.75 15.01 -1.07
C GLY A 1003 -9.63 15.56 -0.18
N LYS A 1004 -9.62 16.88 0.07
CA LYS A 1004 -8.61 17.58 0.90
C LYS A 1004 -9.07 17.87 2.34
N GLN A 1005 -10.20 17.32 2.75
CA GLN A 1005 -10.71 17.42 4.13
C GLN A 1005 -11.51 16.17 4.51
N THR A 1006 -11.27 15.63 5.70
CA THR A 1006 -12.17 14.66 6.35
C THR A 1006 -12.38 15.06 7.81
N GLY A 1007 -13.54 15.65 8.09
CA GLY A 1007 -13.84 16.20 9.40
C GLY A 1007 -12.81 17.22 9.85
N THR A 1008 -12.16 16.94 10.98
CA THR A 1008 -11.16 17.81 11.61
C THR A 1008 -9.76 17.66 11.02
N ILE A 1009 -9.58 16.82 10.01
CA ILE A 1009 -8.31 16.64 9.29
C ILE A 1009 -8.38 17.40 7.96
N PHE A 1010 -7.38 18.26 7.72
CA PHE A 1010 -7.21 19.03 6.50
C PHE A 1010 -5.88 18.68 5.82
N TYR A 1011 -5.86 18.80 4.50
CA TYR A 1011 -4.67 18.60 3.67
C TYR A 1011 -4.27 19.90 2.99
N THR A 1012 -3.01 20.30 3.12
CA THR A 1012 -2.45 21.52 2.52
C THR A 1012 -1.30 21.20 1.57
N GLU A 1013 -0.97 22.12 0.68
CA GLU A 1013 0.14 21.98 -0.27
C GLU A 1013 1.48 21.82 0.47
N ALA A 1014 2.26 20.79 0.07
CA ALA A 1014 3.58 20.50 0.64
C ALA A 1014 4.67 21.53 0.27
N GLY A 1015 4.36 22.47 -0.64
CA GLY A 1015 5.31 23.48 -1.10
C GLY A 1015 5.80 24.39 0.04
N TYR A 1016 7.12 24.52 0.16
CA TYR A 1016 7.82 25.48 1.03
C TYR A 1016 7.52 25.37 2.53
N THR A 1017 7.07 24.21 3.02
CA THR A 1017 6.85 23.97 4.45
C THR A 1017 8.18 23.87 5.21
N SER A 1018 9.10 23.00 4.83
CA SER A 1018 10.39 22.83 5.54
C SER A 1018 11.48 23.84 5.16
N VAL A 1019 11.24 24.70 4.16
CA VAL A 1019 12.24 25.62 3.57
C VAL A 1019 11.78 27.08 3.56
N THR A 1020 11.02 27.47 4.59
CA THR A 1020 10.65 28.86 4.88
C THR A 1020 11.28 29.26 6.20
N ASP A 1021 11.89 30.43 6.27
CA ASP A 1021 12.40 31.04 7.49
C ASP A 1021 11.23 31.25 8.47
N PRO A 1022 11.25 30.62 9.66
CA PRO A 1022 10.15 30.73 10.62
C PRO A 1022 9.99 32.16 11.17
N LEU A 1023 11.04 32.97 11.19
CA LEU A 1023 10.99 34.36 11.64
C LEU A 1023 10.41 35.27 10.56
N THR A 1024 11.17 35.45 9.48
CA THR A 1024 10.93 36.49 8.46
C THR A 1024 9.93 36.07 7.38
N GLY A 1025 9.62 34.78 7.28
CA GLY A 1025 8.83 34.22 6.17
C GLY A 1025 9.62 34.09 4.86
N PHE A 1026 10.93 34.40 4.85
CA PHE A 1026 11.76 34.26 3.67
C PHE A 1026 11.81 32.81 3.17
N ARG A 1027 11.73 32.62 1.86
CA ARG A 1027 12.04 31.35 1.19
C ARG A 1027 12.73 31.64 -0.12
N LYS A 1028 13.32 30.61 -0.73
CA LYS A 1028 13.79 30.70 -2.12
C LYS A 1028 12.63 31.13 -3.03
N ASN A 1029 12.69 32.38 -3.50
CA ASN A 1029 11.61 33.07 -4.22
C ASN A 1029 11.97 33.37 -5.68
N ILE A 1030 13.25 33.30 -6.03
CA ILE A 1030 13.75 33.33 -7.41
C ILE A 1030 14.57 32.06 -7.69
N TYR A 1031 14.52 31.58 -8.94
CA TYR A 1031 15.24 30.38 -9.37
C TYR A 1031 16.03 30.66 -10.64
N LEU A 1032 17.35 30.71 -10.51
CA LEU A 1032 18.28 30.86 -11.63
C LEU A 1032 18.86 29.47 -11.95
N LYS A 1033 18.72 29.00 -13.19
CA LYS A 1033 19.21 27.66 -13.56
C LYS A 1033 20.69 27.72 -13.91
N ASN A 1034 21.52 26.96 -13.20
CA ASN A 1034 22.95 26.82 -13.53
C ASN A 1034 23.20 26.30 -14.96
N SER A 1035 22.21 25.62 -15.58
CA SER A 1035 22.27 25.11 -16.94
C SER A 1035 21.85 26.13 -18.02
N ASP A 1036 21.42 27.34 -17.65
CA ASP A 1036 21.04 28.36 -18.64
C ASP A 1036 22.26 28.86 -19.43
N THR A 1037 22.00 29.47 -20.59
CA THR A 1037 23.04 30.06 -21.41
C THR A 1037 23.72 31.21 -20.66
N VAL A 1038 25.00 31.44 -20.94
CA VAL A 1038 25.77 32.52 -20.34
C VAL A 1038 25.08 33.88 -20.55
N GLU A 1039 24.51 34.14 -21.74
CA GLU A 1039 23.72 35.34 -22.01
C GLU A 1039 22.48 35.49 -21.13
N ASN A 1040 21.75 34.42 -20.84
CA ASN A 1040 20.59 34.49 -19.94
C ASN A 1040 21.03 34.74 -18.49
N LEU A 1041 22.14 34.12 -18.07
CA LEU A 1041 22.71 34.35 -16.74
C LEU A 1041 23.22 35.79 -16.58
N LYS A 1042 23.82 36.36 -17.63
CA LYS A 1042 24.20 37.78 -17.69
C LYS A 1042 23.01 38.71 -17.50
N GLN A 1043 21.91 38.44 -18.20
CA GLN A 1043 20.68 39.23 -18.05
C GLN A 1043 20.13 39.12 -16.63
N ALA A 1044 20.09 37.91 -16.07
CA ALA A 1044 19.64 37.69 -14.70
C ALA A 1044 20.51 38.42 -13.66
N ILE A 1045 21.83 38.38 -13.81
CA ILE A 1045 22.75 39.05 -12.88
C ILE A 1045 22.61 40.58 -12.95
N ASN A 1046 22.37 41.14 -14.15
CA ASN A 1046 22.08 42.57 -14.30
C ASN A 1046 20.70 43.00 -13.77
N THR A 1047 19.82 42.06 -13.40
CA THR A 1047 18.50 42.36 -12.83
C THR A 1047 18.58 42.64 -11.31
N PHE A 1048 19.67 42.25 -10.64
CA PHE A 1048 19.86 42.59 -9.22
C PHE A 1048 20.01 44.11 -9.03
N HIS A 1049 19.51 44.62 -7.90
CA HIS A 1049 19.66 46.04 -7.54
C HIS A 1049 21.08 46.33 -7.06
N THR A 1050 21.63 45.47 -6.21
CA THR A 1050 23.02 45.58 -5.71
C THR A 1050 23.64 44.21 -5.47
N ILE A 1051 24.95 44.12 -5.65
CA ILE A 1051 25.82 43.03 -5.18
C ILE A 1051 27.05 43.70 -4.57
N GLU A 1052 27.15 43.75 -3.25
CA GLU A 1052 28.19 44.53 -2.55
C GLU A 1052 28.65 43.82 -1.28
N TRP A 1053 29.72 44.32 -0.68
CA TRP A 1053 30.17 43.94 0.65
C TRP A 1053 29.60 44.87 1.71
N ASP A 1054 28.98 44.31 2.74
CA ASP A 1054 28.55 45.03 3.94
C ASP A 1054 29.64 44.96 5.01
N GLU A 1055 30.31 46.09 5.27
CA GLU A 1055 31.36 46.19 6.29
C GLU A 1055 30.87 45.91 7.71
N GLN A 1056 29.62 46.28 8.02
CA GLN A 1056 29.07 46.09 9.37
C GLN A 1056 28.77 44.62 9.65
N ARG A 1057 28.33 43.88 8.63
CA ARG A 1057 27.96 42.46 8.73
C ARG A 1057 29.05 41.51 8.27
N GLU A 1058 30.17 42.06 7.78
CA GLU A 1058 31.31 41.33 7.20
C GLU A 1058 30.85 40.28 6.18
N SER A 1059 30.00 40.70 5.23
CA SER A 1059 29.38 39.77 4.28
C SER A 1059 29.04 40.38 2.94
N TYR A 1060 29.17 39.58 1.89
CA TYR A 1060 28.55 39.88 0.61
C TYR A 1060 27.04 39.76 0.70
N TYR A 1061 26.32 40.70 0.08
CA TYR A 1061 24.87 40.64 0.00
C TYR A 1061 24.35 40.95 -1.40
N PHE A 1062 23.17 40.39 -1.68
CA PHE A 1062 22.43 40.60 -2.92
C PHE A 1062 21.10 41.25 -2.59
N ARG A 1063 20.82 42.40 -3.21
CA ARG A 1063 19.52 43.07 -3.11
C ARG A 1063 18.75 42.91 -4.41
N TYR A 1064 17.50 42.51 -4.31
CA TYR A 1064 16.64 42.35 -5.48
C TYR A 1064 15.15 42.48 -5.15
N ASP A 1065 14.35 42.86 -6.13
CA ASP A 1065 12.89 42.72 -6.09
C ASP A 1065 12.46 41.42 -6.77
N VAL A 1066 11.60 40.64 -6.10
CA VAL A 1066 11.02 39.41 -6.68
C VAL A 1066 10.25 39.70 -7.98
N ALA A 1067 9.61 40.86 -8.09
CA ALA A 1067 8.83 41.23 -9.28
C ALA A 1067 9.71 41.35 -10.53
N ASP A 1068 10.97 41.79 -10.39
CA ASP A 1068 11.91 41.99 -11.51
C ASP A 1068 12.33 40.66 -12.16
N PHE A 1069 12.31 39.57 -11.41
CA PHE A 1069 12.65 38.22 -11.89
C PHE A 1069 11.44 37.41 -12.35
N SER A 1070 10.22 37.95 -12.22
CA SER A 1070 9.00 37.25 -12.58
C SER A 1070 8.58 37.50 -14.02
N LYS A 1071 8.05 36.46 -14.67
CA LYS A 1071 7.40 36.59 -15.99
C LYS A 1071 5.98 37.14 -15.87
N SER A 1072 5.38 37.13 -14.68
CA SER A 1072 4.02 37.60 -14.44
C SER A 1072 4.02 39.04 -13.95
N LYS A 1073 3.28 39.91 -14.65
CA LYS A 1073 3.10 41.32 -14.29
C LYS A 1073 2.32 41.52 -12.98
N ASP A 1074 1.64 40.48 -12.49
CA ASP A 1074 0.84 40.53 -11.27
C ASP A 1074 1.64 40.10 -10.01
N THR A 1075 2.95 39.87 -10.16
CA THR A 1075 3.80 39.51 -9.02
C THR A 1075 4.01 40.74 -8.13
N PRO A 1076 3.63 40.71 -6.85
CA PRO A 1076 3.83 41.86 -5.96
C PRO A 1076 5.31 42.22 -5.83
N SER A 1077 5.60 43.52 -5.87
CA SER A 1077 6.93 44.04 -5.55
C SER A 1077 7.29 43.68 -4.10
N ARG A 1078 8.44 43.04 -3.92
CA ARG A 1078 8.98 42.63 -2.63
C ARG A 1078 10.50 42.58 -2.72
N ILE A 1079 11.15 43.49 -1.99
CA ILE A 1079 12.60 43.59 -1.96
C ILE A 1079 13.16 42.68 -0.85
N TRP A 1080 14.20 41.91 -1.18
CA TRP A 1080 14.97 41.11 -0.23
C TRP A 1080 16.45 41.49 -0.30
N GLU A 1081 17.11 41.42 0.85
CA GLU A 1081 18.57 41.48 0.99
C GLU A 1081 19.02 40.15 1.59
N VAL A 1082 19.79 39.37 0.81
CA VAL A 1082 20.29 38.06 1.22
C VAL A 1082 21.80 38.10 1.35
N TYR A 1083 22.32 37.54 2.44
CA TYR A 1083 23.73 37.62 2.84
C TYR A 1083 24.42 36.25 2.75
N ALA A 1084 25.72 36.27 2.50
CA ALA A 1084 26.55 35.10 2.30
C ALA A 1084 27.26 34.58 3.57
N ASN A 1085 27.10 35.22 4.72
CA ASN A 1085 27.78 34.92 5.99
C ASN A 1085 27.22 33.74 6.79
N VAL A 1086 26.27 32.98 6.23
CA VAL A 1086 25.65 31.86 6.93
C VAL A 1086 26.14 30.54 6.31
N PRO A 1087 26.54 29.54 7.11
CA PRO A 1087 27.12 28.30 6.60
C PRO A 1087 26.13 27.49 5.74
N ARG A 1088 26.67 26.74 4.77
CA ARG A 1088 25.92 25.90 3.83
C ARG A 1088 26.55 24.51 3.68
N ILE A 1089 25.77 23.55 3.20
CA ILE A 1089 26.27 22.21 2.83
C ILE A 1089 26.28 22.07 1.32
N ILE A 1090 27.43 21.75 0.75
CA ILE A 1090 27.59 21.36 -0.67
C ILE A 1090 27.63 19.84 -0.80
N ARG A 1091 27.15 19.33 -1.94
CA ARG A 1091 27.19 17.91 -2.29
C ARG A 1091 27.94 17.74 -3.61
N LYS A 1092 28.98 16.90 -3.62
CA LYS A 1092 29.83 16.62 -4.80
C LYS A 1092 29.99 15.12 -5.00
N LYS A 1093 30.36 14.69 -6.20
CA LYS A 1093 30.69 13.28 -6.49
C LYS A 1093 32.21 13.12 -6.50
N VAL A 1094 32.78 12.39 -5.55
CA VAL A 1094 34.21 12.05 -5.46
C VAL A 1094 34.32 10.53 -5.55
N ASP A 1095 35.13 10.00 -6.47
CA ASP A 1095 35.26 8.55 -6.75
C ASP A 1095 33.90 7.86 -6.92
N GLU A 1096 33.04 8.47 -7.72
CA GLU A 1096 31.66 8.05 -7.96
C GLU A 1096 30.71 8.06 -6.74
N ARG A 1097 31.14 8.61 -5.61
CA ARG A 1097 30.36 8.68 -4.37
C ARG A 1097 29.97 10.11 -4.05
N TRP A 1098 28.71 10.31 -3.67
CA TRP A 1098 28.23 11.61 -3.20
C TRP A 1098 28.85 11.99 -1.85
N THR A 1099 29.85 12.85 -1.81
CA THR A 1099 30.36 13.45 -0.58
C THR A 1099 29.61 14.74 -0.29
N ALA A 1100 29.55 15.12 0.97
CA ALA A 1100 28.98 16.39 1.39
C ALA A 1100 29.97 17.09 2.32
N ALA A 1101 30.02 18.43 2.28
CA ALA A 1101 30.93 19.22 3.10
C ALA A 1101 30.29 20.57 3.47
N PRO A 1102 30.60 21.12 4.67
CA PRO A 1102 30.26 22.48 5.01
C PRO A 1102 31.08 23.47 4.19
N VAL A 1103 30.50 24.62 3.86
CA VAL A 1103 31.18 25.72 3.19
C VAL A 1103 30.60 27.06 3.64
N ASN A 1104 31.44 28.09 3.64
CA ASN A 1104 31.04 29.48 3.82
C ASN A 1104 30.90 30.16 2.45
N PRO A 1105 29.70 30.60 2.05
CA PRO A 1105 29.51 31.28 0.76
C PRO A 1105 30.34 32.57 0.60
N ASN A 1106 30.70 33.27 1.69
CA ASN A 1106 31.61 34.41 1.62
C ASN A 1106 32.98 34.01 1.04
N ASP A 1107 33.52 32.86 1.47
CA ASP A 1107 34.84 32.38 1.03
C ASP A 1107 34.80 31.99 -0.46
N LEU A 1108 33.72 31.34 -0.89
CA LEU A 1108 33.52 31.01 -2.31
C LEU A 1108 33.39 32.26 -3.19
N LEU A 1109 32.71 33.31 -2.72
CA LEU A 1109 32.63 34.58 -3.44
C LEU A 1109 34.00 35.25 -3.52
N ALA A 1110 34.75 35.29 -2.41
CA ALA A 1110 36.10 35.85 -2.39
C ALA A 1110 37.04 35.08 -3.34
N GLU A 1111 37.01 33.75 -3.32
CA GLU A 1111 37.76 32.89 -4.24
C GLU A 1111 37.37 33.15 -5.70
N LEU A 1112 36.07 33.26 -6.01
CA LEU A 1112 35.61 33.55 -7.36
C LEU A 1112 36.09 34.92 -7.85
N LEU A 1113 35.97 35.96 -7.02
CA LEU A 1113 36.41 37.32 -7.37
C LEU A 1113 37.93 37.39 -7.55
N GLN A 1114 38.69 36.69 -6.72
CA GLN A 1114 40.14 36.56 -6.87
C GLN A 1114 40.51 35.80 -8.15
N THR A 1115 39.83 34.69 -8.45
CA THR A 1115 40.06 33.86 -9.63
C THR A 1115 39.87 34.63 -10.94
N TYR A 1116 39.05 35.68 -10.93
CA TYR A 1116 38.76 36.55 -12.08
C TYR A 1116 39.36 37.97 -11.94
N ASP A 1117 40.35 38.13 -11.07
CA ASP A 1117 41.19 39.32 -10.94
C ASP A 1117 40.39 40.61 -10.65
N PHE A 1118 39.41 40.56 -9.74
CA PHE A 1118 38.68 41.76 -9.27
C PHE A 1118 39.56 42.64 -8.38
N GLU A 1119 39.65 43.93 -8.71
CA GLU A 1119 40.56 44.89 -8.05
C GLU A 1119 40.12 45.26 -6.63
N ASN A 1120 38.82 45.39 -6.40
CA ASN A 1120 38.26 45.68 -5.09
C ASN A 1120 37.17 44.64 -4.74
N PRO A 1121 37.54 43.47 -4.19
CA PRO A 1121 36.56 42.45 -3.84
C PRO A 1121 35.57 42.92 -2.78
N TYR A 1122 35.86 43.98 -2.02
CA TYR A 1122 34.97 44.53 -0.98
C TYR A 1122 34.21 45.80 -1.43
N GLY A 1123 34.17 46.10 -2.74
CA GLY A 1123 33.46 47.27 -3.30
C GLY A 1123 32.08 46.93 -3.90
N ASP A 1124 31.61 47.76 -4.83
CA ASP A 1124 30.44 47.45 -5.67
C ASP A 1124 30.82 46.35 -6.66
N VAL A 1125 30.42 45.11 -6.35
CA VAL A 1125 30.76 43.94 -7.15
C VAL A 1125 29.93 43.93 -8.43
N LEU A 1126 28.68 44.39 -8.39
CA LEU A 1126 27.80 44.42 -9.57
C LEU A 1126 28.34 45.36 -10.65
N GLU A 1127 28.81 46.55 -10.25
CA GLU A 1127 29.40 47.49 -11.19
C GLU A 1127 30.75 46.99 -11.74
N GLN A 1128 31.58 46.37 -10.90
CA GLN A 1128 32.82 45.72 -11.37
C GLN A 1128 32.53 44.59 -12.37
N ILE A 1129 31.46 43.80 -12.17
CA ILE A 1129 31.03 42.77 -13.12
C ILE A 1129 30.69 43.41 -14.48
N ARG A 1130 29.99 44.55 -14.50
CA ARG A 1130 29.64 45.26 -15.74
C ARG A 1130 30.88 45.75 -16.49
N ILE A 1131 31.81 46.39 -15.77
CA ILE A 1131 33.07 46.90 -16.35
C ILE A 1131 33.89 45.75 -16.95
N LYS A 1132 34.09 44.66 -16.20
CA LYS A 1132 34.87 43.51 -16.66
C LYS A 1132 34.22 42.75 -17.81
N GLU A 1133 32.89 42.70 -17.86
CA GLU A 1133 32.17 42.11 -18.99
C GLU A 1133 32.33 42.95 -20.27
N GLU A 1134 32.23 44.27 -20.17
CA GLU A 1134 32.47 45.17 -21.32
C GLU A 1134 33.92 45.04 -21.84
N ALA A 1135 34.88 44.87 -20.93
CA ALA A 1135 36.27 44.57 -21.26
C ALA A 1135 36.49 43.13 -21.79
N GLY A 1136 35.50 42.24 -21.67
CA GLY A 1136 35.56 40.85 -22.10
C GLY A 1136 36.40 39.93 -21.20
N GLU A 1137 36.72 40.36 -19.98
CA GLU A 1137 37.61 39.68 -19.03
C GLU A 1137 36.94 38.47 -18.33
N LEU A 1138 35.61 38.40 -18.35
CA LEU A 1138 34.81 37.32 -17.75
C LEU A 1138 34.53 36.16 -18.73
N LYS A 1139 35.13 36.19 -19.93
CA LYS A 1139 35.00 35.14 -20.96
C LYS A 1139 35.86 33.91 -20.63
N GLY A 1140 35.40 32.75 -21.07
CA GLY A 1140 36.09 31.47 -20.88
C GLY A 1140 35.71 30.75 -19.57
N GLU A 1141 36.31 29.59 -19.38
CA GLU A 1141 36.20 28.79 -18.15
C GLU A 1141 37.51 28.92 -17.37
N ARG A 1142 37.42 29.07 -16.05
CA ARG A 1142 38.55 29.00 -15.11
C ARG A 1142 38.28 27.90 -14.10
N GLU A 1143 39.34 27.38 -13.48
CA GLU A 1143 39.19 26.42 -12.38
C GLU A 1143 38.59 27.13 -11.16
N PHE A 1144 37.49 26.59 -10.65
CA PHE A 1144 36.83 27.09 -9.45
C PHE A 1144 36.20 25.90 -8.73
N ASP A 1145 36.46 25.77 -7.42
CA ASP A 1145 35.87 24.71 -6.59
C ASP A 1145 36.12 23.27 -7.14
N GLY A 1146 37.27 23.09 -7.81
CA GLY A 1146 37.70 21.82 -8.43
C GLY A 1146 37.06 21.51 -9.80
N GLU A 1147 36.34 22.46 -10.41
CA GLU A 1147 35.74 22.29 -11.73
C GLU A 1147 36.05 23.47 -12.67
N GLN A 1148 36.20 23.20 -13.97
CA GLN A 1148 36.29 24.25 -14.98
C GLN A 1148 34.89 24.83 -15.24
N ARG A 1149 34.68 26.09 -14.85
CA ARG A 1149 33.39 26.78 -14.96
C ARG A 1149 33.55 28.23 -15.44
N ASN A 1150 32.54 28.73 -16.14
CA ASN A 1150 32.45 30.14 -16.49
C ASN A 1150 32.00 30.97 -15.27
N PHE A 1151 32.51 32.21 -15.16
CA PHE A 1151 32.19 33.15 -14.08
C PHE A 1151 30.70 33.23 -13.74
N TYR A 1152 29.84 33.44 -14.75
CA TYR A 1152 28.41 33.60 -14.54
C TYR A 1152 27.75 32.34 -13.99
N LYS A 1153 28.21 31.16 -14.41
CA LYS A 1153 27.74 29.88 -13.87
C LYS A 1153 28.20 29.68 -12.43
N SER A 1154 29.45 30.06 -12.11
CA SER A 1154 29.98 30.01 -10.75
C SER A 1154 29.26 30.97 -9.80
N LEU A 1155 29.01 32.21 -10.21
CA LEU A 1155 28.28 33.18 -9.39
C LEU A 1155 26.84 32.74 -9.13
N VAL A 1156 26.14 32.24 -10.15
CA VAL A 1156 24.77 31.72 -9.99
C VAL A 1156 24.75 30.43 -9.16
N TYR A 1157 25.78 29.59 -9.23
CA TYR A 1157 25.95 28.45 -8.34
C TYR A 1157 26.05 28.89 -6.87
N ILE A 1158 26.90 29.87 -6.56
CA ILE A 1158 27.05 30.39 -5.20
C ILE A 1158 25.77 31.09 -4.73
N PHE A 1159 25.14 31.91 -5.58
CA PHE A 1159 23.88 32.56 -5.24
C PHE A 1159 22.76 31.54 -4.92
N ASN A 1160 22.64 30.49 -5.72
CA ASN A 1160 21.70 29.40 -5.45
C ASN A 1160 21.99 28.69 -4.11
N LEU A 1161 23.26 28.59 -3.72
CA LEU A 1161 23.71 28.05 -2.45
C LEU A 1161 23.38 28.99 -1.28
N ILE A 1162 23.53 30.31 -1.44
CA ILE A 1162 23.08 31.31 -0.44
C ILE A 1162 21.59 31.15 -0.15
N LEU A 1163 20.77 30.91 -1.19
CA LEU A 1163 19.32 30.68 -1.05
C LEU A 1163 18.94 29.30 -0.47
N GLN A 1164 19.90 28.43 -0.13
CA GLN A 1164 19.64 27.11 0.46
C GLN A 1164 19.40 27.21 1.99
N LEU A 1165 18.13 27.37 2.39
CA LEU A 1165 17.76 27.49 3.81
C LEU A 1165 18.01 26.21 4.62
N ARG A 1166 17.51 25.05 4.14
CA ARG A 1166 17.67 23.75 4.83
C ARG A 1166 18.93 23.06 4.34
N ASN A 1167 19.82 22.71 5.27
CA ASN A 1167 21.11 22.11 5.00
C ASN A 1167 21.15 20.74 5.68
N SER A 1168 21.33 19.67 4.89
CA SER A 1168 21.29 18.30 5.42
C SER A 1168 22.36 17.37 4.86
N MET A 1169 22.86 16.50 5.73
CA MET A 1169 23.74 15.37 5.46
C MET A 1169 23.17 14.13 6.18
N SER A 1170 23.31 12.96 5.60
CA SER A 1170 22.90 11.70 6.23
C SER A 1170 24.05 10.70 6.27
N HIS A 1171 24.09 9.85 7.30
CA HIS A 1171 25.00 8.71 7.38
C HIS A 1171 24.92 7.83 6.13
N LYS A 1172 26.06 7.24 5.76
CA LYS A 1172 26.13 6.15 4.80
C LYS A 1172 26.43 4.84 5.52
N TYR A 1173 25.76 3.79 5.07
CA TYR A 1173 26.03 2.43 5.54
C TYR A 1173 26.79 1.65 4.48
N ARG A 1174 27.81 0.93 4.91
CA ARG A 1174 28.51 -0.07 4.10
C ARG A 1174 28.50 -1.39 4.84
N VAL A 1175 28.32 -2.49 4.12
CA VAL A 1175 28.54 -3.83 4.68
C VAL A 1175 29.94 -4.26 4.26
N GLU A 1176 30.77 -4.60 5.23
CA GLU A 1176 32.10 -5.16 5.02
C GLU A 1176 32.26 -6.32 6.01
N ASN A 1177 32.55 -7.52 5.51
CA ASN A 1177 32.70 -8.75 6.31
C ASN A 1177 31.53 -8.99 7.30
N ASP A 1178 30.30 -9.02 6.80
CA ASP A 1178 29.07 -9.22 7.57
C ASP A 1178 28.80 -8.18 8.69
N SER A 1179 29.53 -7.07 8.69
CA SER A 1179 29.38 -5.97 9.64
C SER A 1179 28.96 -4.68 8.94
N VAL A 1180 28.00 -3.95 9.52
CA VAL A 1180 27.56 -2.64 9.02
C VAL A 1180 28.47 -1.55 9.56
N ILE A 1181 29.26 -0.93 8.69
CA ILE A 1181 30.08 0.24 8.96
C ILE A 1181 29.25 1.50 8.66
N THR A 1182 29.28 2.47 9.57
CA THR A 1182 28.63 3.78 9.41
C THR A 1182 29.70 4.82 9.10
N GLU A 1183 29.55 5.55 8.00
CA GLU A 1183 30.46 6.63 7.59
C GLU A 1183 29.72 7.98 7.52
N GLY A 1184 30.33 9.04 8.06
CA GLY A 1184 29.81 10.42 8.05
C GLY A 1184 29.12 10.87 9.34
N GLU A 1185 28.59 12.10 9.37
CA GLU A 1185 27.75 12.66 10.44
C GLU A 1185 26.33 12.95 9.93
N ASP A 1186 25.31 12.73 10.75
CA ASP A 1186 23.94 13.18 10.48
C ASP A 1186 23.78 14.67 10.83
N LEU A 1187 23.49 15.51 9.83
CA LEU A 1187 23.28 16.95 10.01
C LEU A 1187 21.95 17.39 9.39
N ASP A 1188 21.17 18.22 10.08
CA ASP A 1188 19.97 18.86 9.52
C ASP A 1188 19.71 20.19 10.24
N PHE A 1189 20.14 21.29 9.64
CA PHE A 1189 19.96 22.63 10.22
C PHE A 1189 19.31 23.58 9.23
N ILE A 1190 18.67 24.61 9.78
CA ILE A 1190 18.09 25.72 9.02
C ILE A 1190 18.99 26.93 9.21
N ALA A 1191 19.23 27.64 8.13
CA ALA A 1191 20.11 28.80 8.09
C ALA A 1191 19.53 29.83 7.11
N SER A 1192 18.92 30.89 7.64
CA SER A 1192 18.33 31.97 6.85
C SER A 1192 19.40 32.97 6.41
N PRO A 1193 19.48 33.31 5.11
CA PRO A 1193 20.40 34.35 4.64
C PRO A 1193 19.89 35.78 4.90
N VAL A 1194 18.77 35.95 5.59
CA VAL A 1194 18.15 37.26 5.83
C VAL A 1194 18.29 37.64 7.32
N PRO A 1195 18.64 38.89 7.66
CA PRO A 1195 18.64 39.36 9.05
C PRO A 1195 17.28 39.10 9.73
N PRO A 1196 17.24 38.62 10.98
CA PRO A 1196 18.35 38.52 11.95
C PRO A 1196 19.21 37.25 11.83
N PHE A 1197 19.20 36.54 10.70
CA PHE A 1197 19.98 35.33 10.41
C PHE A 1197 19.58 34.12 11.25
N PHE A 1198 18.28 33.79 11.23
CA PHE A 1198 17.75 32.61 11.91
C PHE A 1198 18.58 31.37 11.59
N THR A 1199 19.19 30.76 12.60
CA THR A 1199 20.02 29.57 12.44
C THR A 1199 19.80 28.60 13.59
N THR A 1200 19.68 27.31 13.31
CA THR A 1200 19.58 26.26 14.33
C THR A 1200 20.95 25.68 14.69
N GLU A 1201 21.09 25.09 15.87
CA GLU A 1201 22.37 24.51 16.34
C GLU A 1201 22.84 23.37 15.44
N SER A 1202 24.14 23.29 15.17
CA SER A 1202 24.80 22.14 14.53
C SER A 1202 26.30 22.10 14.87
N SER A 1203 27.01 21.05 14.49
CA SER A 1203 28.48 21.00 14.64
C SER A 1203 29.23 22.08 13.83
N TYR A 1204 28.54 22.79 12.92
CA TYR A 1204 29.12 23.82 12.05
C TYR A 1204 28.44 25.19 12.18
N SER A 1205 27.45 25.35 13.07
CA SER A 1205 26.72 26.60 13.25
C SER A 1205 26.20 26.75 14.67
N THR A 1206 26.45 27.92 15.28
CA THR A 1206 25.83 28.30 16.55
C THR A 1206 24.41 28.77 16.30
N ALA A 1207 23.46 28.34 17.14
CA ALA A 1207 22.08 28.76 17.04
C ALA A 1207 21.91 30.27 17.23
N ASN A 1208 21.10 30.86 16.37
CA ASN A 1208 20.60 32.21 16.49
C ASN A 1208 19.11 32.20 16.19
N PHE A 1209 18.30 32.19 17.25
CA PHE A 1209 16.85 32.16 17.13
C PHE A 1209 16.23 33.55 16.92
N GLY A 1210 17.00 34.64 17.00
CA GLY A 1210 16.53 35.99 16.64
C GLY A 1210 15.22 36.46 17.31
N GLY A 1211 14.89 35.97 18.52
CA GLY A 1211 13.62 36.26 19.20
C GLY A 1211 12.51 35.23 18.95
N PHE A 1212 12.72 34.23 18.10
CA PHE A 1212 11.76 33.16 17.78
C PHE A 1212 11.28 32.43 19.04
N GLU A 1213 12.12 32.35 20.07
CA GLU A 1213 11.78 31.76 21.37
C GLU A 1213 10.55 32.37 22.02
N GLN A 1214 10.25 33.63 21.72
CA GLN A 1214 9.10 34.34 22.28
C GLN A 1214 7.78 33.88 21.65
N ARG A 1215 7.83 33.24 20.47
CA ARG A 1215 6.65 32.63 19.84
C ARG A 1215 6.21 31.35 20.54
N PHE A 1216 7.06 30.74 21.37
CA PHE A 1216 6.67 29.61 22.20
C PHE A 1216 6.01 30.10 23.48
N ILE A 1217 4.69 29.94 23.55
CA ILE A 1217 3.84 30.35 24.69
C ILE A 1217 3.33 29.15 25.50
N GLY A 1218 3.81 27.95 25.16
CA GLY A 1218 3.52 26.70 25.87
C GLY A 1218 4.22 26.54 27.22
N ASN A 1219 4.37 25.28 27.65
CA ASN A 1219 5.07 24.95 28.89
C ASN A 1219 6.56 25.37 28.84
N PRO A 1220 7.10 26.12 29.81
CA PRO A 1220 8.52 26.52 29.84
C PRO A 1220 9.53 25.37 29.71
N GLN A 1221 9.25 24.19 30.28
CA GLN A 1221 10.13 23.02 30.16
C GLN A 1221 10.14 22.46 28.73
N ALA A 1222 9.01 22.54 28.03
CA ALA A 1222 8.91 22.13 26.63
C ALA A 1222 9.62 23.13 25.71
N ARG A 1223 9.70 24.41 26.09
CA ARG A 1223 10.39 25.47 25.34
C ARG A 1223 11.90 25.24 25.24
N GLU A 1224 12.54 24.84 26.32
CA GLU A 1224 14.00 24.57 26.34
C GLU A 1224 14.34 23.42 25.39
N LYS A 1225 13.64 22.29 25.55
CA LYS A 1225 13.75 21.13 24.66
C LYS A 1225 13.41 21.47 23.20
N PHE A 1226 12.38 22.30 22.97
CA PHE A 1226 12.04 22.81 21.63
C PHE A 1226 13.23 23.45 20.94
N MET A 1227 13.98 24.29 21.65
CA MET A 1227 15.09 25.02 21.04
C MET A 1227 16.30 24.14 20.74
N GLU A 1228 16.55 23.14 21.57
CA GLU A 1228 17.61 22.16 21.29
C GLU A 1228 17.28 21.28 20.08
N GLU A 1229 16.00 20.96 19.87
CA GLU A 1229 15.56 19.99 18.86
C GLU A 1229 14.96 20.64 17.58
N PHE A 1230 14.93 21.97 17.47
CA PHE A 1230 14.32 22.64 16.31
C PHE A 1230 15.18 22.45 15.06
N ASN A 1231 14.64 21.76 14.07
CA ASN A 1231 15.33 21.42 12.82
C ASN A 1231 14.39 21.56 11.60
N GLY A 1232 14.83 21.05 10.45
CA GLY A 1232 14.08 21.08 9.19
C GLY A 1232 12.68 20.48 9.27
N ASP A 1233 12.51 19.37 9.98
CA ASP A 1233 11.21 18.68 10.14
C ASP A 1233 10.32 19.42 11.15
N ALA A 1234 10.90 20.00 12.22
CA ALA A 1234 10.18 20.85 13.16
C ALA A 1234 9.58 22.10 12.47
N ASN A 1235 10.40 22.78 11.65
CA ASN A 1235 9.95 23.92 10.86
C ASN A 1235 8.90 23.53 9.81
N GLY A 1236 9.04 22.35 9.20
CA GLY A 1236 8.01 21.78 8.33
C GLY A 1236 6.66 21.66 9.05
N ALA A 1237 6.65 21.01 10.22
CA ALA A 1237 5.44 20.84 11.03
C ALA A 1237 4.83 22.19 11.46
N TYR A 1238 5.67 23.14 11.89
CA TYR A 1238 5.25 24.49 12.24
C TYR A 1238 4.57 25.21 11.06
N ASN A 1239 5.16 25.15 9.86
CA ASN A 1239 4.63 25.81 8.68
C ASN A 1239 3.38 25.15 8.13
N ILE A 1240 3.25 23.82 8.27
CA ILE A 1240 1.99 23.12 8.00
C ILE A 1240 0.89 23.63 8.95
N ALA A 1241 1.20 23.80 10.24
CA ALA A 1241 0.26 24.33 11.21
C ALA A 1241 -0.14 25.79 10.90
N ARG A 1242 0.84 26.64 10.54
CA ARG A 1242 0.62 28.02 10.08
C ARG A 1242 -0.29 28.08 8.84
N LYS A 1243 -0.06 27.23 7.83
CA LYS A 1243 -1.01 27.11 6.70
C LYS A 1243 -2.42 26.72 7.17
N GLY A 1244 -2.52 25.91 8.21
CA GLY A 1244 -3.79 25.60 8.88
C GLY A 1244 -4.51 26.82 9.47
N VAL A 1245 -3.79 27.84 9.94
CA VAL A 1245 -4.40 29.11 10.38
C VAL A 1245 -5.10 29.81 9.20
N LEU A 1246 -4.49 29.80 8.02
CA LEU A 1246 -5.12 30.36 6.81
C LEU A 1246 -6.34 29.54 6.37
N LEU A 1247 -6.26 28.21 6.45
CA LEU A 1247 -7.40 27.34 6.17
C LEU A 1247 -8.56 27.62 7.13
N LEU A 1248 -8.25 27.84 8.41
CA LEU A 1248 -9.24 28.17 9.43
C LEU A 1248 -10.01 29.44 9.05
N ASP A 1249 -9.32 30.49 8.60
CA ASP A 1249 -9.97 31.73 8.17
C ASP A 1249 -10.93 31.51 6.99
N ARG A 1250 -10.49 30.75 5.97
CA ARG A 1250 -11.34 30.45 4.81
C ARG A 1250 -12.56 29.58 5.14
N VAL A 1251 -12.41 28.64 6.07
CA VAL A 1251 -13.53 27.85 6.58
C VAL A 1251 -14.57 28.73 7.27
N ARG A 1252 -14.13 29.75 8.00
CA ARG A 1252 -15.03 30.69 8.68
C ARG A 1252 -15.73 31.64 7.70
N GLU A 1253 -15.04 32.08 6.65
CA GLU A 1253 -15.59 32.94 5.61
C GLU A 1253 -16.68 32.23 4.78
N ASN A 1254 -16.46 30.96 4.41
CA ASN A 1254 -17.44 30.18 3.67
C ASN A 1254 -17.54 28.72 4.15
N PRO A 1255 -18.27 28.44 5.25
CA PRO A 1255 -18.34 27.11 5.84
C PRO A 1255 -18.94 26.04 4.92
N SER A 1256 -19.83 26.45 4.01
CA SER A 1256 -20.55 25.54 3.10
C SER A 1256 -19.71 25.03 1.94
N ASN A 1257 -18.68 25.78 1.54
CA ASN A 1257 -17.80 25.44 0.43
C ASN A 1257 -16.47 26.21 0.54
N PRO A 1258 -15.64 25.90 1.55
CA PRO A 1258 -14.40 26.62 1.77
C PRO A 1258 -13.38 26.31 0.68
N ASP A 1259 -12.65 27.33 0.24
CA ASP A 1259 -11.48 27.12 -0.61
C ASP A 1259 -10.31 26.66 0.26
N ILE A 1260 -9.93 25.40 0.16
CA ILE A 1260 -8.86 24.79 0.96
C ILE A 1260 -7.50 24.77 0.26
N PHE A 1261 -7.37 25.41 -0.91
CA PHE A 1261 -6.12 25.47 -1.67
C PHE A 1261 -5.33 26.76 -1.40
N ILE A 1262 -4.18 26.67 -0.74
CA ILE A 1262 -3.32 27.82 -0.43
C ILE A 1262 -2.29 28.00 -1.54
N THR A 1263 -2.32 29.14 -2.23
CA THR A 1263 -1.31 29.49 -3.24
C THR A 1263 0.01 29.89 -2.59
N ASN A 1264 1.12 29.79 -3.34
CA ASN A 1264 2.43 30.25 -2.86
C ASN A 1264 2.43 31.75 -2.55
N GLN A 1265 1.73 32.57 -3.34
CA GLN A 1265 1.67 34.02 -3.13
C GLN A 1265 0.95 34.39 -1.83
N GLU A 1266 -0.15 33.69 -1.53
CA GLU A 1266 -0.87 33.88 -0.26
C GLU A 1266 -0.03 33.42 0.93
N TRP A 1267 0.68 32.30 0.79
CA TRP A 1267 1.62 31.82 1.81
C TRP A 1267 2.72 32.85 2.06
N ASP A 1268 3.35 33.38 1.02
CA ASP A 1268 4.43 34.37 1.16
C ASP A 1268 3.97 35.62 1.92
N ARG A 1269 2.78 36.12 1.57
CA ARG A 1269 2.17 37.28 2.24
C ARG A 1269 1.96 36.98 3.73
N ALA A 1270 1.26 35.89 4.04
CA ALA A 1270 0.93 35.52 5.42
C ALA A 1270 2.17 35.21 6.27
N ALA A 1271 3.12 34.45 5.72
CA ALA A 1271 4.35 34.06 6.42
C ALA A 1271 5.19 35.27 6.84
N THR A 1272 5.09 36.36 6.09
CA THR A 1272 5.80 37.62 6.36
C THR A 1272 5.00 38.55 7.28
N GLU A 1273 3.67 38.55 7.22
CA GLU A 1273 2.81 39.39 8.06
C GLU A 1273 2.80 38.94 9.54
N TRP A 1274 2.98 37.65 9.82
CA TRP A 1274 3.14 37.15 11.20
C TRP A 1274 4.42 37.61 11.91
N ASP A 1275 5.28 38.37 11.23
CA ASP A 1275 6.50 38.95 11.78
C ASP A 1275 6.31 40.42 12.23
N THR A 1276 5.31 41.14 11.69
CA THR A 1276 5.07 42.55 12.01
C THR A 1276 4.04 42.77 13.13
N SER A 1277 3.41 41.71 13.63
CA SER A 1277 2.40 41.69 14.71
C SER A 1277 2.90 40.94 15.93
#